data_AF-A0A8B7NC53-F1
#
_entry.id   AF-A0A8B7NC53-F1
#
_cell.length_a   1.000
_cell.length_b   1.000
_cell.length_c   1.000
_cell.angle_alpha   90.00
_cell.angle_beta   90.00
_cell.angle_gamma   90.00
#
_symmetry.space_group_name_H-M   'P 1'
#
loop_
_entity.id
_entity.type
_entity.pdbx_description
1 polymer ?
#
loop_
_entity_poly.entity_id
_entity_poly.type
_entity_poly.pdbx_seq_one_letter_code
_entity_poly.pdbx_strand_id
1 'polypeptide(L)'
;MKAQGSRSKIVHFEGCIESTAGVAALASAAVATASLLIRIETPLDLSPLLGKYTHLRVCTPVIHTSIQAMPLPVHPPPHLTLLGPFFRGRKAVVQTVRIFAPDNLRYDAISLINYRPTPGELFALTLDLSLAGIRTRFSEDMSSVSKHEISLNVGHLPHTDRIRLLQNKLVSEETSSSLFQAREMENLENMQARFWNAFGAFQLAPKFMAFIVDHCSPGKEKFKNFHEYLQALRHRALPKDEYEEWLHFAAPSVDDSSKWPFMSTSSLYNVLMALVRVREESDVVAEEPFALKPLSTNISRKDVSVQTNIIEEMSSVTDAAKIIPVIRSGTVMSAQTRNIDVDEEEEAQTMDSPSRQKILRNVTVEANDVSQLINAANLVNDIANDVAHKYSAMSNPLNFNKIISAVITMVIHAGVLCLLPESEINYQISHLKARFCQDGLENTVSNWCAFIAESRRETARRQWLREVPCVEWIFGVRVKQHALCHSTKLKPMHPKNRNDISYKDMFRCFGRVIVVSGVAGAGKSTLLTSIVQDFCKQQLHGTKSDYLQEFGYLLRIDARDLQSKTLGESVLFTLTGKSDPSEAIDCLRALLRLDTLFLVDNVDEANDISGAALLELIDKIWLGNSRVVVTCHPSSVAWLTNTLTEHQTSFAEYTILPLTKLREKLRFLEKYGQCVCFIGNDPPNMSEVSSRKIPETQKCSTSQKTPPHPTFPETELSRASSTAQLVKSCFRALPKDVRAGFTEPMFLVLFWHFVWHRPSKAENWKSFADVTNDMLLLFSATAAEENIRTSSCCQQSESLSLLSDLGARALSLLRSERTSFSVGHLPQSEFEVVDHLTNRITADMICSGVLRNTCIFNCTRMGPNHHCFPHVSLTEHLAARHVLHRLSESGASLIDILEGSPTDNGRYLGMLPLLMEDMAKMRPNLLEERWPELRDALHAGGATYQHWQELMWRCGDVLCVVRHAAQLTYEAGGDWDLETGRHVAIARQMLPHVCPPTLRVWMSPQELREAQWQDLLQRHEGKLELSLMFRGNSCPDDDLLAPLLNAKCQLTWFSGCLSSEVSIEALSSVAASAQLEITLQRPLDLSPLSGKCSWVCVRTGIFSSDWTAPAVAPPSDTMAEAVARLPISLWVRGATQGSCQAVLQTILFLSTAAGNRLEQLVLVSPTLEERELQQLLLCLWQVRLRAGPCRNPTEDFMEVRSGDPTSVLKRVNTEVHTEDTQGSPTEGPIESPTENAMGLPSHYDRTGSLVWLFINSQPPKDHEGE
;
A
#
# COMPACT_ATOMS: atom_id res chain seq x y z
N MET A 1 31.67 7.75 26.04
CA MET A 1 32.97 7.33 25.46
C MET A 1 34.04 7.30 26.54
N LYS A 2 34.76 6.17 26.72
CA LYS A 2 35.88 6.01 27.68
C LYS A 2 37.23 6.60 27.20
N ALA A 3 37.28 7.27 26.05
CA ALA A 3 38.52 7.76 25.42
C ALA A 3 39.10 9.02 26.10
N GLN A 4 38.37 9.64 27.03
CA GLN A 4 38.79 10.86 27.70
C GLN A 4 39.99 10.57 28.63
N GLY A 5 41.20 10.90 28.17
CA GLY A 5 42.46 10.62 28.84
C GLY A 5 43.29 9.45 28.27
N SER A 6 42.78 8.76 27.23
CA SER A 6 43.59 7.77 26.51
C SER A 6 44.58 8.47 25.56
N ARG A 7 45.77 7.92 25.35
CA ARG A 7 46.71 8.39 24.32
C ARG A 7 46.23 8.06 22.89
N SER A 8 45.20 7.24 22.75
CA SER A 8 44.65 6.82 21.47
C SER A 8 43.90 7.96 20.80
N LYS A 9 44.19 8.14 19.51
CA LYS A 9 43.66 9.20 18.65
C LYS A 9 42.62 8.62 17.70
N ILE A 10 41.44 9.22 17.63
CA ILE A 10 40.35 8.81 16.74
C ILE A 10 40.55 9.46 15.39
N VAL A 11 40.83 8.63 14.37
CA VAL A 11 40.93 9.03 12.96
C VAL A 11 39.63 8.80 12.18
N HIS A 12 38.76 7.93 12.69
CA HIS A 12 37.43 7.68 12.13
C HIS A 12 36.45 7.32 13.23
N PHE A 13 35.23 7.86 13.16
CA PHE A 13 34.15 7.56 14.08
C PHE A 13 32.84 7.43 13.31
N GLU A 14 32.13 6.33 13.51
CA GLU A 14 30.76 6.13 13.06
C GLU A 14 29.94 5.67 14.26
N GLY A 15 28.91 6.43 14.65
CA GLY A 15 28.11 6.06 15.81
C GLY A 15 27.07 7.09 16.23
N CYS A 16 26.26 6.73 17.23
CA CYS A 16 25.25 7.62 17.83
C CYS A 16 25.85 8.42 19.00
N ILE A 17 25.51 9.70 19.09
CA ILE A 17 25.84 10.55 20.24
C ILE A 17 24.54 11.15 20.78
N GLU A 18 24.25 10.88 22.06
CA GLU A 18 22.99 11.27 22.72
C GLU A 18 23.18 12.39 23.75
N SER A 19 24.43 12.80 24.05
CA SER A 19 24.71 13.81 25.08
C SER A 19 25.89 14.72 24.73
N THR A 20 25.89 15.93 25.29
CA THR A 20 26.98 16.91 25.19
C THR A 20 28.29 16.37 25.76
N ALA A 21 28.22 15.55 26.82
CA ALA A 21 29.38 14.84 27.36
C ALA A 21 29.99 13.85 26.35
N GLY A 22 29.16 13.19 25.54
CA GLY A 22 29.62 12.36 24.43
C GLY A 22 30.37 13.15 23.36
N VAL A 23 29.86 14.33 22.99
CA VAL A 23 30.52 15.24 22.03
C VAL A 23 31.87 15.71 22.57
N ALA A 24 31.94 16.14 23.83
CA ALA A 24 33.18 16.58 24.46
C ALA A 24 34.23 15.46 24.53
N ALA A 25 33.80 14.23 24.84
CA ALA A 25 34.68 13.07 24.84
C ALA A 25 35.20 12.76 23.43
N LEU A 26 34.36 12.81 22.39
CA LEU A 26 34.78 12.62 21.00
C LEU A 26 35.77 13.72 20.57
N ALA A 27 35.48 14.99 20.87
CA ALA A 27 36.34 16.12 20.58
C ALA A 27 37.73 16.01 21.23
N SER A 28 37.79 15.46 22.44
CA SER A 28 39.06 15.25 23.16
C SER A 28 39.94 14.17 22.54
N ALA A 29 39.33 13.19 21.85
CA ALA A 29 40.02 12.04 21.28
C ALA A 29 40.25 12.15 19.76
N ALA A 30 39.43 12.92 19.05
CA ALA A 30 39.52 13.09 17.60
C ALA A 30 40.74 13.94 17.18
N VAL A 31 41.42 13.49 16.12
CA VAL A 31 42.50 14.28 15.48
C VAL A 31 41.94 15.25 14.47
N ALA A 32 42.69 16.30 14.13
CA ALA A 32 42.28 17.29 13.12
C ALA A 32 41.92 16.67 11.75
N THR A 33 42.43 15.47 11.45
CA THR A 33 42.17 14.72 10.21
C THR A 33 41.08 13.66 10.33
N ALA A 34 40.28 13.67 11.40
CA ALA A 34 39.30 12.63 11.61
C ALA A 34 38.13 12.72 10.62
N SER A 35 37.60 11.56 10.21
CA SER A 35 36.33 11.46 9.48
C SER A 35 35.23 11.02 10.44
N LEU A 36 34.26 11.89 10.69
CA LEU A 36 33.21 11.71 11.71
C LEU A 36 31.83 11.55 11.06
N LEU A 37 31.20 10.40 11.24
CA LEU A 37 29.82 10.11 10.88
C LEU A 37 29.00 9.97 12.17
N ILE A 38 28.29 11.03 12.54
CA ILE A 38 27.59 11.14 13.82
C ILE A 38 26.09 11.06 13.59
N ARG A 39 25.44 10.09 14.21
CA ARG A 39 23.98 10.08 14.35
C ARG A 39 23.58 10.78 15.65
N ILE A 40 22.63 11.71 15.57
CA ILE A 40 22.06 12.40 16.71
C ILE A 40 20.54 12.18 16.71
N GLU A 41 19.98 11.81 17.86
CA GLU A 41 18.52 11.64 17.99
C GLU A 41 17.83 12.91 18.48
N THR A 42 18.58 13.79 19.15
CA THR A 42 18.15 15.12 19.61
C THR A 42 19.21 16.15 19.24
N PRO A 43 18.86 17.44 19.05
CA PRO A 43 19.84 18.49 18.79
C PRO A 43 20.91 18.56 19.87
N LEU A 44 22.17 18.45 19.46
CA LEU A 44 23.34 18.58 20.31
C LEU A 44 24.25 19.67 19.76
N ASP A 45 24.87 20.43 20.65
CA ASP A 45 25.93 21.36 20.29
C ASP A 45 27.19 20.58 19.88
N LEU A 46 27.53 20.64 18.60
CA LEU A 46 28.73 20.00 18.02
C LEU A 46 29.93 20.94 17.92
N SER A 47 29.83 22.19 18.40
CA SER A 47 30.92 23.17 18.40
C SER A 47 32.24 22.68 19.00
N PRO A 48 32.29 21.77 20.01
CA PRO A 48 33.57 21.23 20.51
C PRO A 48 34.38 20.46 19.46
N LEU A 49 33.76 19.99 18.38
CA LEU A 49 34.44 19.29 17.29
C LEU A 49 35.16 20.25 16.30
N LEU A 50 35.04 21.56 16.46
CA LEU A 50 35.67 22.53 15.55
C LEU A 50 37.19 22.32 15.49
N GLY A 51 37.72 22.11 14.28
CA GLY A 51 39.14 21.83 14.05
C GLY A 51 39.58 20.40 14.42
N LYS A 52 38.65 19.48 14.69
CA LYS A 52 38.90 18.07 15.05
C LYS A 52 38.47 17.08 13.97
N TYR A 53 38.25 17.54 12.74
CA TYR A 53 37.83 16.68 11.63
C TYR A 53 38.18 17.31 10.28
N THR A 54 38.34 16.45 9.27
CA THR A 54 38.39 16.84 7.84
C THR A 54 37.07 16.58 7.13
N HIS A 55 36.26 15.64 7.63
CA HIS A 55 34.92 15.35 7.14
C HIS A 55 33.97 15.11 8.31
N LEU A 56 32.83 15.82 8.33
CA LEU A 56 31.78 15.66 9.32
C LEU A 56 30.45 15.43 8.62
N ARG A 57 29.87 14.24 8.80
CA ARG A 57 28.54 13.88 8.34
C ARG A 57 27.63 13.68 9.54
N VAL A 58 26.53 14.44 9.61
CA VAL A 58 25.58 14.42 10.71
C VAL A 58 24.27 13.82 10.22
N CYS A 59 23.82 12.75 10.86
CA CYS A 59 22.57 12.06 10.58
C CYS A 59 21.55 12.37 11.68
N THR A 60 20.46 13.07 11.36
CA THR A 60 19.44 13.47 12.36
C THR A 60 18.03 13.14 11.88
N PRO A 61 17.10 12.75 12.77
CA PRO A 61 15.69 12.73 12.44
C PRO A 61 15.19 14.13 12.08
N VAL A 62 14.10 14.22 11.31
CA VAL A 62 13.36 15.48 11.10
C VAL A 62 12.72 15.92 12.41
N ILE A 63 12.96 17.16 12.79
CA ILE A 63 12.50 17.73 14.05
C ILE A 63 11.27 18.60 13.80
N HIS A 64 10.17 18.29 14.47
CA HIS A 64 8.88 18.95 14.28
C HIS A 64 8.59 20.09 15.26
N THR A 65 9.38 20.22 16.33
CA THR A 65 9.21 21.25 17.35
C THR A 65 10.15 22.42 17.14
N SER A 66 9.73 23.61 17.53
CA SER A 66 10.59 24.79 17.60
C SER A 66 11.64 24.59 18.70
N ILE A 67 12.75 23.94 18.35
CA ILE A 67 13.91 23.81 19.23
C ILE A 67 14.84 24.99 18.96
N GLN A 68 15.56 25.43 20.00
CA GLN A 68 16.64 26.40 19.87
C GLN A 68 17.65 25.94 18.80
N ALA A 69 18.13 26.87 17.97
CA ALA A 69 19.13 26.56 16.95
C ALA A 69 20.41 26.01 17.60
N MET A 70 20.94 24.94 17.03
CA MET A 70 22.16 24.24 17.45
C MET A 70 23.10 24.17 16.25
N PRO A 71 23.83 25.26 15.94
CA PRO A 71 24.61 25.36 14.72
C PRO A 71 25.70 24.30 14.66
N LEU A 72 25.89 23.70 13.48
CA LEU A 72 27.00 22.81 13.23
C LEU A 72 28.32 23.59 13.07
N PRO A 73 29.49 22.97 13.29
CA PRO A 73 30.77 23.67 13.16
C PRO A 73 31.00 24.13 11.71
N VAL A 74 31.56 25.33 11.56
CA VAL A 74 31.63 26.06 10.28
C VAL A 74 32.70 25.50 9.34
N HIS A 75 33.80 24.97 9.90
CA HIS A 75 34.96 24.56 9.12
C HIS A 75 35.54 23.20 9.59
N PRO A 76 35.71 22.23 8.65
CA PRO A 76 35.17 22.22 7.29
C PRO A 76 33.62 22.12 7.26
N PRO A 77 32.95 22.53 6.15
CA PRO A 77 31.49 22.50 6.05
C PRO A 77 30.94 21.07 6.30
N PRO A 78 29.85 20.92 7.08
CA PRO A 78 29.31 19.62 7.40
C PRO A 78 28.38 19.09 6.30
N HIS A 79 28.29 17.77 6.19
CA HIS A 79 27.26 17.08 5.40
C HIS A 79 26.08 16.73 6.31
N LEU A 80 24.91 17.32 6.08
CA LEU A 80 23.70 16.98 6.83
C LEU A 80 22.90 15.90 6.11
N THR A 81 22.59 14.81 6.81
CA THR A 81 21.71 13.75 6.34
C THR A 81 20.46 13.74 7.22
N LEU A 82 19.30 14.06 6.64
CA LEU A 82 18.04 13.93 7.34
C LEU A 82 17.53 12.49 7.20
N LEU A 83 17.41 11.82 8.33
CA LEU A 83 16.83 10.50 8.48
C LEU A 83 15.34 10.66 8.76
N GLY A 84 14.48 9.91 8.10
CA GLY A 84 13.08 9.95 8.44
C GLY A 84 12.22 9.34 7.36
N PRO A 85 11.41 8.32 7.69
CA PRO A 85 10.51 7.72 6.71
C PRO A 85 9.27 8.58 6.42
N PHE A 86 9.12 9.72 7.09
CA PHE A 86 8.00 10.63 6.94
C PHE A 86 8.45 12.08 7.10
N PHE A 87 8.52 12.81 5.99
CA PHE A 87 8.60 14.26 6.03
C PHE A 87 7.17 14.77 6.09
N ARG A 88 6.68 15.18 7.27
CA ARG A 88 5.37 15.83 7.44
C ARG A 88 5.39 17.25 6.89
N GLY A 89 5.70 17.37 5.60
CA GLY A 89 5.76 18.62 4.87
C GLY A 89 7.16 19.24 4.79
N ARG A 90 7.39 19.88 3.65
CA ARG A 90 8.55 20.72 3.29
C ARG A 90 9.03 21.64 4.42
N LYS A 91 8.10 22.23 5.19
CA LYS A 91 8.40 23.13 6.32
C LYS A 91 9.24 22.46 7.42
N ALA A 92 8.95 21.20 7.75
CA ALA A 92 9.70 20.49 8.79
C ALA A 92 11.14 20.17 8.35
N VAL A 93 11.34 19.87 7.06
CA VAL A 93 12.69 19.73 6.47
C VAL A 93 13.44 21.04 6.62
N VAL A 94 12.88 22.13 6.11
CA VAL A 94 13.51 23.46 6.15
C VAL A 94 13.84 23.87 7.57
N GLN A 95 12.90 23.66 8.51
CA GLN A 95 13.11 23.95 9.92
C GLN A 95 14.24 23.11 10.53
N THR A 96 14.30 21.80 10.22
CA THR A 96 15.38 20.93 10.73
C THR A 96 16.73 21.35 10.16
N VAL A 97 16.82 21.64 8.86
CA VAL A 97 18.05 22.16 8.26
C VAL A 97 18.42 23.50 8.92
N ARG A 98 17.47 24.41 9.16
CA ARG A 98 17.74 25.68 9.86
C ARG A 98 18.23 25.49 11.30
N ILE A 99 17.69 24.51 12.04
CA ILE A 99 18.12 24.20 13.41
C ILE A 99 19.60 23.82 13.43
N PHE A 100 20.07 23.07 12.43
CA PHE A 100 21.45 22.62 12.31
C PHE A 100 22.31 23.48 11.38
N ALA A 101 21.82 24.65 10.94
CA ALA A 101 22.56 25.47 9.98
C ALA A 101 23.84 25.98 10.65
N PRO A 102 25.02 25.75 10.07
CA PRO A 102 26.24 26.37 10.58
C PRO A 102 26.11 27.89 10.50
N ASP A 103 26.89 28.65 11.27
CA ASP A 103 26.73 30.12 11.37
C ASP A 103 26.87 30.84 10.02
N ASN A 104 27.60 30.25 9.07
CA ASN A 104 27.74 30.78 7.70
C ASN A 104 26.68 30.26 6.72
N LEU A 105 25.72 29.47 7.20
CA LEU A 105 24.65 28.79 6.46
C LEU A 105 25.13 27.89 5.32
N ARG A 106 26.39 27.43 5.35
CA ARG A 106 27.01 26.64 4.28
C ARG A 106 27.22 25.18 4.70
N TYR A 107 26.50 24.27 4.04
CA TYR A 107 26.75 22.83 4.09
C TYR A 107 27.72 22.40 3.00
N ASP A 108 28.34 21.24 3.17
CA ASP A 108 28.99 20.54 2.07
C ASP A 108 27.92 19.96 1.14
N ALA A 109 27.04 19.14 1.71
CA ALA A 109 25.85 18.59 1.06
C ALA A 109 24.69 18.42 2.04
N ILE A 110 23.46 18.38 1.51
CA ILE A 110 22.27 17.97 2.26
C ILE A 110 21.70 16.73 1.58
N SER A 111 21.58 15.64 2.33
CA SER A 111 21.00 14.38 1.89
C SER A 111 19.68 14.11 2.57
N LEU A 112 18.68 13.72 1.80
CA LEU A 112 17.36 13.36 2.29
C LEU A 112 17.18 11.86 2.04
N ILE A 113 17.35 11.06 3.09
CA ILE A 113 17.23 9.60 3.00
C ILE A 113 15.77 9.23 3.25
N ASN A 114 15.21 8.39 2.38
CA ASN A 114 13.80 7.99 2.38
C ASN A 114 12.81 9.15 2.13
N TYR A 115 13.27 10.28 1.57
CA TYR A 115 12.39 11.31 1.03
C TYR A 115 12.16 11.03 -0.46
N ARG A 116 10.90 11.05 -0.91
CA ARG A 116 10.58 11.00 -2.35
C ARG A 116 9.74 12.23 -2.70
N PRO A 117 10.35 13.43 -2.77
CA PRO A 117 9.62 14.61 -3.16
C PRO A 117 9.20 14.49 -4.62
N THR A 118 8.00 14.94 -4.94
CA THR A 118 7.65 15.23 -6.33
C THR A 118 8.59 16.32 -6.89
N PRO A 119 8.78 16.43 -8.22
CA PRO A 119 9.62 17.48 -8.80
C PRO A 119 9.25 18.89 -8.33
N GLY A 120 7.95 19.17 -8.15
CA GLY A 120 7.46 20.44 -7.62
C GLY A 120 7.79 20.65 -6.14
N GLU A 121 7.69 19.61 -5.31
CA GLU A 121 8.10 19.68 -3.89
C GLU A 121 9.61 19.85 -3.74
N LEU A 122 10.41 19.18 -4.58
CA LEU A 122 11.86 19.33 -4.56
C LEU A 122 12.26 20.76 -4.97
N PHE A 123 11.65 21.30 -6.02
CA PHE A 123 11.87 22.69 -6.43
C PHE A 123 11.49 23.67 -5.31
N ALA A 124 10.32 23.48 -4.72
CA ALA A 124 9.87 24.35 -3.64
C ALA A 124 10.71 24.20 -2.36
N LEU A 125 11.23 23.01 -2.07
CA LEU A 125 12.13 22.79 -0.94
C LEU A 125 13.46 23.49 -1.17
N THR A 126 14.03 23.35 -2.37
CA THR A 126 15.24 24.06 -2.78
C THR A 126 15.05 25.57 -2.67
N LEU A 127 13.89 26.08 -3.11
CA LEU A 127 13.54 27.49 -2.99
C LEU A 127 13.45 27.93 -1.52
N ASP A 128 12.73 27.20 -0.67
CA ASP A 128 12.60 27.53 0.75
C ASP A 128 13.96 27.51 1.48
N LEU A 129 14.84 26.56 1.15
CA LEU A 129 16.20 26.50 1.71
C LEU A 129 17.05 27.69 1.23
N SER A 130 16.93 28.08 -0.03
CA SER A 130 17.60 29.26 -0.60
C SER A 130 17.13 30.57 0.04
N LEU A 131 15.81 30.72 0.21
CA LEU A 131 15.20 31.85 0.92
C LEU A 131 15.60 31.90 2.39
N ALA A 132 15.89 30.75 3.01
CA ALA A 132 16.45 30.67 4.35
C ALA A 132 17.96 30.99 4.40
N GLY A 133 18.59 31.34 3.28
CA GLY A 133 20.01 31.69 3.17
C GLY A 133 20.95 30.49 3.11
N ILE A 134 20.42 29.27 3.01
CA ILE A 134 21.20 28.02 3.07
C ILE A 134 21.90 27.76 1.74
N ARG A 135 23.18 27.40 1.79
CA ARG A 135 24.03 27.13 0.61
C ARG A 135 24.71 25.77 0.76
N THR A 136 24.96 25.08 -0.36
CA THR A 136 25.81 23.87 -0.40
C THR A 136 27.06 24.12 -1.23
N ARG A 137 28.09 23.28 -1.11
CA ARG A 137 29.32 23.41 -1.92
C ARG A 137 29.04 22.94 -3.36
N PHE A 138 29.18 23.83 -4.34
CA PHE A 138 29.25 23.44 -5.75
C PHE A 138 30.72 23.22 -6.16
N SER A 139 30.93 22.16 -6.94
CA SER A 139 32.20 21.81 -7.60
C SER A 139 32.69 22.97 -8.47
N GLU A 140 33.94 23.38 -8.31
CA GLU A 140 34.52 24.56 -8.98
C GLU A 140 34.76 24.39 -10.50
N ASP A 141 34.34 23.27 -11.11
CA ASP A 141 34.76 22.88 -12.47
C ASP A 141 33.74 23.06 -13.61
N MET A 142 32.71 23.89 -13.46
CA MET A 142 31.77 24.20 -14.55
C MET A 142 31.56 25.71 -14.72
N SER A 143 32.37 26.32 -15.58
CA SER A 143 32.36 27.75 -15.87
C SER A 143 31.23 28.16 -16.82
N SER A 144 29.96 28.07 -16.40
CA SER A 144 28.84 28.94 -16.85
C SER A 144 27.47 28.34 -16.51
N VAL A 145 26.90 28.60 -15.31
CA VAL A 145 25.44 28.70 -15.02
C VAL A 145 25.29 29.40 -13.65
N SER A 146 24.17 30.11 -13.46
CA SER A 146 23.79 31.04 -12.37
C SER A 146 24.14 30.68 -10.91
N LYS A 147 24.52 31.72 -10.15
CA LYS A 147 25.07 31.77 -8.77
C LYS A 147 24.26 31.21 -7.57
N HIS A 148 23.18 30.43 -7.73
CA HIS A 148 22.33 30.04 -6.60
C HIS A 148 21.77 28.61 -6.70
N GLU A 149 22.63 27.60 -6.68
CA GLU A 149 22.18 26.21 -6.76
C GLU A 149 22.49 25.44 -5.45
N ILE A 150 21.45 24.83 -4.85
CA ILE A 150 21.55 23.98 -3.66
C ILE A 150 21.50 22.53 -4.14
N SER A 151 22.53 21.75 -3.80
CA SER A 151 22.60 20.32 -4.08
C SER A 151 21.86 19.54 -2.99
N LEU A 152 20.68 19.02 -3.35
CA LEU A 152 19.92 18.06 -2.55
C LEU A 152 20.14 16.65 -3.11
N ASN A 153 20.75 15.78 -2.30
CA ASN A 153 20.93 14.37 -2.65
C ASN A 153 19.74 13.56 -2.10
N VAL A 154 18.83 13.18 -3.00
CA VAL A 154 17.72 12.27 -2.68
C VAL A 154 18.18 10.84 -2.96
N GLY A 155 18.30 10.01 -1.94
CA GLY A 155 18.73 8.62 -2.13
C GLY A 155 17.77 7.89 -3.08
N HIS A 156 18.30 7.26 -4.13
CA HIS A 156 17.65 6.39 -5.15
C HIS A 156 17.43 6.91 -6.59
N LEU A 157 18.16 7.92 -7.09
CA LEU A 157 18.16 8.28 -8.52
C LEU A 157 19.54 8.08 -9.18
N PRO A 158 19.67 7.31 -10.28
CA PRO A 158 20.92 7.24 -11.06
C PRO A 158 21.17 8.55 -11.82
N HIS A 159 22.45 8.90 -12.01
CA HIS A 159 22.93 10.22 -12.44
C HIS A 159 22.53 10.64 -13.87
N THR A 160 22.03 9.71 -14.69
CA THR A 160 21.79 9.88 -16.14
C THR A 160 20.45 10.52 -16.53
N ASP A 161 19.44 10.51 -15.66
CA ASP A 161 18.09 11.04 -15.98
C ASP A 161 17.90 12.52 -15.65
N ARG A 162 18.95 13.16 -15.11
CA ARG A 162 18.89 14.52 -14.54
C ARG A 162 18.76 15.63 -15.59
N ILE A 163 19.09 15.37 -16.87
CA ILE A 163 19.16 16.39 -17.93
C ILE A 163 18.06 16.23 -18.99
N ARG A 164 17.52 15.02 -19.22
CA ARG A 164 16.53 14.76 -20.29
C ARG A 164 15.09 15.18 -19.95
N LEU A 165 14.71 15.20 -18.67
CA LEU A 165 13.31 15.43 -18.28
C LEU A 165 12.89 16.91 -18.28
N LEU A 166 13.83 17.85 -18.18
CA LEU A 166 13.55 19.29 -18.13
C LEU A 166 13.45 19.94 -19.52
N GLN A 167 14.06 19.35 -20.56
CA GLN A 167 14.02 19.90 -21.92
C GLN A 167 12.81 19.39 -22.74
N ASN A 168 12.28 18.20 -22.44
CA ASN A 168 11.24 17.56 -23.26
C ASN A 168 9.79 17.90 -22.89
N LYS A 169 9.53 18.71 -21.84
CA LYS A 169 8.16 19.08 -21.42
C LYS A 169 7.76 20.52 -21.72
N LEU A 170 8.63 21.31 -22.34
CA LEU A 170 8.39 22.73 -22.68
C LEU A 170 8.10 22.97 -24.17
N VAL A 171 8.01 21.91 -25.00
CA VAL A 171 7.74 22.01 -26.44
C VAL A 171 6.74 20.93 -26.84
N SER A 172 5.46 21.11 -26.50
CA SER A 172 4.32 20.71 -27.34
C SER A 172 3.03 20.89 -26.56
N GLU A 173 2.25 21.92 -26.87
CA GLU A 173 0.78 21.89 -26.83
C GLU A 173 0.24 23.21 -27.42
N GLU A 174 0.11 23.25 -28.73
CA GLU A 174 -0.85 24.11 -29.44
C GLU A 174 -1.57 23.25 -30.47
N THR A 175 -2.88 23.10 -30.33
CA THR A 175 -3.86 23.44 -31.37
C THR A 175 -5.28 23.17 -30.88
N SER A 176 -6.14 24.16 -31.10
CA SER A 176 -7.56 24.14 -30.82
C SER A 176 -8.34 23.67 -32.06
N SER A 177 -9.52 23.05 -31.86
CA SER A 177 -10.82 23.50 -32.40
C SER A 177 -11.80 22.34 -32.63
N SER A 178 -12.87 22.26 -31.83
CA SER A 178 -14.27 22.34 -32.30
C SER A 178 -15.25 22.02 -31.16
N LEU A 179 -16.03 23.05 -30.81
CA LEU A 179 -17.15 23.02 -29.87
C LEU A 179 -18.32 23.67 -30.63
N PHE A 180 -19.42 22.95 -30.84
CA PHE A 180 -20.74 23.58 -30.93
C PHE A 180 -21.83 22.55 -30.60
N GLN A 181 -22.71 22.93 -29.68
CA GLN A 181 -23.92 22.23 -29.18
C GLN A 181 -23.78 21.33 -27.95
N ALA A 182 -23.48 21.92 -26.79
CA ALA A 182 -24.02 21.49 -25.50
C ALA A 182 -23.85 22.66 -24.50
N ARG A 183 -24.75 23.65 -24.54
CA ARG A 183 -24.63 24.85 -23.71
C ARG A 183 -25.98 25.32 -23.22
N GLU A 184 -26.59 24.56 -22.30
CA GLU A 184 -27.73 25.09 -21.52
C GLU A 184 -28.04 24.42 -20.16
N MET A 185 -27.29 23.41 -19.70
CA MET A 185 -27.55 22.77 -18.39
C MET A 185 -26.37 22.83 -17.39
N GLU A 186 -25.23 23.42 -17.78
CA GLU A 186 -23.98 23.49 -16.98
C GLU A 186 -23.93 24.70 -16.01
N ASN A 187 -24.96 25.53 -15.97
CA ASN A 187 -24.92 26.85 -15.31
C ASN A 187 -25.46 26.90 -13.86
N LEU A 188 -26.04 25.82 -13.31
CA LEU A 188 -26.71 25.90 -12.00
C LEU A 188 -25.77 25.66 -10.80
N GLU A 189 -24.79 24.77 -10.93
CA GLU A 189 -23.92 24.35 -9.83
C GLU A 189 -22.64 25.20 -9.72
N ASN A 190 -22.29 25.91 -10.79
CA ASN A 190 -21.27 26.97 -10.79
C ASN A 190 -21.71 28.23 -10.01
N MET A 191 -23.00 28.40 -9.69
CA MET A 191 -23.51 29.61 -9.01
C MET A 191 -23.20 29.68 -7.51
N GLN A 192 -23.14 28.54 -6.81
CA GLN A 192 -23.09 28.54 -5.34
C GLN A 192 -21.71 28.95 -4.78
N ALA A 193 -20.62 28.53 -5.40
CA ALA A 193 -19.26 28.95 -5.01
C ALA A 193 -18.98 30.42 -5.38
N ARG A 194 -19.50 30.88 -6.53
CA ARG A 194 -19.42 32.28 -6.98
C ARG A 194 -20.19 33.22 -6.06
N PHE A 195 -21.31 32.75 -5.49
CA PHE A 195 -22.13 33.51 -4.55
C PHE A 195 -21.38 33.82 -3.24
N TRP A 196 -20.66 32.86 -2.64
CA TRP A 196 -19.98 33.08 -1.35
C TRP A 196 -18.78 34.03 -1.43
N ASN A 197 -17.99 33.99 -2.51
CA ASN A 197 -16.88 34.93 -2.73
C ASN A 197 -17.38 36.34 -3.06
N ALA A 198 -18.49 36.44 -3.81
CA ALA A 198 -19.10 37.73 -4.11
C ALA A 198 -19.83 38.32 -2.89
N PHE A 199 -20.45 37.50 -2.04
CA PHE A 199 -21.16 37.91 -0.82
C PHE A 199 -20.25 38.64 0.18
N GLY A 200 -18.99 38.24 0.32
CA GLY A 200 -17.99 38.95 1.13
C GLY A 200 -17.66 40.36 0.60
N ALA A 201 -17.50 40.51 -0.72
CA ALA A 201 -17.28 41.80 -1.37
C ALA A 201 -18.54 42.70 -1.36
N PHE A 202 -19.73 42.09 -1.49
CA PHE A 202 -21.02 42.79 -1.51
C PHE A 202 -21.52 43.24 -0.13
N GLN A 203 -21.01 42.72 0.99
CA GLN A 203 -21.32 43.28 2.31
C GLN A 203 -20.53 44.57 2.63
N LEU A 204 -19.37 44.75 2.01
CA LEU A 204 -18.49 45.89 2.23
C LEU A 204 -18.75 47.03 1.23
N ALA A 205 -19.03 46.71 -0.04
CA ALA A 205 -19.23 47.72 -1.08
C ALA A 205 -20.37 48.72 -0.81
N PRO A 206 -21.57 48.34 -0.34
CA PRO A 206 -22.64 49.29 -0.02
C PRO A 206 -22.30 50.18 1.18
N LYS A 207 -21.59 49.65 2.18
CA LYS A 207 -21.16 50.42 3.36
C LYS A 207 -20.07 51.42 2.98
N PHE A 208 -19.16 51.03 2.10
CA PHE A 208 -18.12 51.88 1.56
C PHE A 208 -18.67 52.95 0.59
N MET A 209 -19.65 52.59 -0.24
CA MET A 209 -20.35 53.55 -1.11
C MET A 209 -21.22 54.52 -0.31
N ALA A 210 -21.88 54.08 0.76
CA ALA A 210 -22.59 54.97 1.69
C ALA A 210 -21.64 55.94 2.40
N PHE A 211 -20.46 55.46 2.81
CA PHE A 211 -19.40 56.31 3.34
C PHE A 211 -18.94 57.36 2.29
N ILE A 212 -18.69 56.95 1.05
CA ILE A 212 -18.30 57.86 -0.04
C ILE A 212 -19.42 58.88 -0.33
N VAL A 213 -20.68 58.47 -0.39
CA VAL A 213 -21.83 59.37 -0.63
C VAL A 213 -22.00 60.38 0.50
N ASP A 214 -21.83 59.97 1.76
CA ASP A 214 -21.87 60.88 2.92
C ASP A 214 -20.65 61.83 2.94
N HIS A 215 -19.46 61.36 2.55
CA HIS A 215 -18.25 62.19 2.45
C HIS A 215 -18.28 63.14 1.25
N CYS A 216 -18.93 62.75 0.15
CA CYS A 216 -18.95 63.51 -1.11
C CYS A 216 -20.10 64.51 -1.19
N SER A 217 -21.03 64.50 -0.22
CA SER A 217 -22.17 65.42 -0.13
C SER A 217 -21.77 66.72 0.60
N PRO A 218 -21.96 67.91 0.00
CA PRO A 218 -21.57 69.18 0.63
C PRO A 218 -22.24 69.37 2.01
N GLY A 219 -21.44 69.57 3.06
CA GLY A 219 -21.92 69.83 4.43
C GLY A 219 -22.29 68.60 5.27
N LYS A 220 -21.92 67.38 4.86
CA LYS A 220 -22.22 66.12 5.58
C LYS A 220 -21.01 65.28 5.99
N GLU A 221 -19.81 65.84 6.02
CA GLU A 221 -18.58 65.17 6.49
C GLU A 221 -18.66 64.84 8.00
N LYS A 222 -19.31 63.75 8.36
CA LYS A 222 -19.50 63.32 9.75
C LYS A 222 -18.36 62.47 10.33
N PHE A 223 -17.56 61.85 9.47
CA PHE A 223 -16.53 60.88 9.86
C PHE A 223 -15.27 61.18 9.06
N LYS A 224 -14.06 61.04 9.62
CA LYS A 224 -12.81 61.38 8.91
C LYS A 224 -12.26 60.26 8.04
N ASN A 225 -12.65 59.01 8.31
CA ASN A 225 -12.20 57.85 7.56
C ASN A 225 -13.20 56.69 7.70
N PHE A 226 -13.05 55.68 6.85
CA PHE A 226 -13.96 54.53 6.82
C PHE A 226 -13.94 53.70 8.12
N HIS A 227 -12.81 53.71 8.85
CA HIS A 227 -12.71 53.04 10.15
C HIS A 227 -13.63 53.69 11.19
N GLU A 228 -13.63 55.02 11.30
CA GLU A 228 -14.55 55.77 12.18
C GLU A 228 -16.03 55.56 11.79
N TYR A 229 -16.32 55.47 10.49
CA TYR A 229 -17.67 55.18 9.98
C TYR A 229 -18.14 53.76 10.38
N LEU A 230 -17.27 52.76 10.26
CA LEU A 230 -17.59 51.38 10.67
C LEU A 230 -17.74 51.23 12.19
N GLN A 231 -16.96 51.98 12.99
CA GLN A 231 -17.13 52.04 14.45
C GLN A 231 -18.51 52.63 14.83
N ALA A 232 -18.92 53.71 14.15
CA ALA A 232 -20.21 54.34 14.37
C ALA A 232 -21.40 53.43 14.02
N LEU A 233 -21.31 52.68 12.91
CA LEU A 233 -22.33 51.71 12.51
C LEU A 233 -22.47 50.52 13.46
N ARG A 234 -21.41 50.16 14.20
CA ARG A 234 -21.40 48.99 15.10
C ARG A 234 -21.70 49.33 16.55
N HIS A 235 -21.83 50.61 16.90
CA HIS A 235 -22.02 51.09 18.27
C HIS A 235 -20.97 50.54 19.26
N ARG A 236 -19.75 50.22 18.79
CA ARG A 236 -18.61 49.80 19.63
C ARG A 236 -17.29 50.22 19.00
N ALA A 237 -16.29 50.48 19.85
CA ALA A 237 -14.93 50.69 19.39
C ALA A 237 -14.42 49.43 18.67
N LEU A 238 -13.87 49.60 17.47
CA LEU A 238 -13.27 48.53 16.70
C LEU A 238 -11.75 48.65 16.88
N PRO A 239 -11.08 47.73 17.58
CA PRO A 239 -9.63 47.77 17.75
C PRO A 239 -8.94 47.81 16.39
N LYS A 240 -7.84 48.57 16.29
CA LYS A 240 -7.08 48.71 15.05
C LYS A 240 -6.67 47.35 14.48
N ASP A 241 -6.36 46.40 15.36
CA ASP A 241 -5.93 45.05 15.04
C ASP A 241 -7.08 44.22 14.44
N GLU A 242 -8.32 44.35 14.93
CA GLU A 242 -9.52 43.71 14.37
C GLU A 242 -9.89 44.30 13.00
N TYR A 243 -9.66 45.61 12.81
CA TYR A 243 -9.83 46.30 11.53
C TYR A 243 -8.76 45.89 10.50
N GLU A 244 -7.51 45.77 10.94
CA GLU A 244 -6.41 45.31 10.10
C GLU A 244 -6.53 43.82 9.79
N GLU A 245 -7.04 42.98 10.69
CA GLU A 245 -7.35 41.57 10.43
C GLU A 245 -8.51 41.41 9.42
N TRP A 246 -9.53 42.28 9.48
CA TRP A 246 -10.57 42.36 8.45
C TRP A 246 -10.04 42.80 7.08
N LEU A 247 -9.11 43.77 7.06
CA LEU A 247 -8.42 44.19 5.83
C LEU A 247 -7.46 43.11 5.31
N HIS A 248 -6.82 42.34 6.19
CA HIS A 248 -5.94 41.21 5.84
C HIS A 248 -6.73 40.02 5.26
N PHE A 249 -7.92 39.76 5.79
CA PHE A 249 -8.85 38.78 5.20
C PHE A 249 -9.32 39.22 3.79
N ALA A 250 -9.27 40.52 3.51
CA ALA A 250 -9.59 41.12 2.22
C ALA A 250 -8.36 41.45 1.35
N ALA A 251 -7.11 41.19 1.75
CA ALA A 251 -5.93 41.44 0.92
C ALA A 251 -4.72 40.59 1.36
N PRO A 252 -4.23 39.63 0.53
CA PRO A 252 -2.95 38.96 0.78
C PRO A 252 -1.75 39.85 0.40
N SER A 253 -0.65 39.70 1.15
CA SER A 253 0.56 40.54 1.18
C SER A 253 1.39 40.62 -0.11
N VAL A 254 2.03 41.78 -0.30
CA VAL A 254 2.91 42.18 -1.40
C VAL A 254 4.38 41.87 -1.07
N ASP A 255 5.05 41.09 -1.93
CA ASP A 255 6.45 41.29 -2.34
C ASP A 255 6.87 40.20 -3.34
N ASP A 256 6.59 40.41 -4.64
CA ASP A 256 7.56 40.32 -5.75
C ASP A 256 6.85 40.67 -7.07
N SER A 257 7.26 41.76 -7.70
CA SER A 257 6.59 42.37 -8.85
C SER A 257 7.04 41.75 -10.16
N SER A 258 6.59 40.53 -10.45
CA SER A 258 6.37 40.10 -11.84
C SER A 258 5.48 38.86 -11.87
N LYS A 259 4.33 38.98 -12.56
CA LYS A 259 3.29 37.96 -12.84
C LYS A 259 2.11 37.90 -11.85
N TRP A 260 1.10 38.75 -12.05
CA TRP A 260 -0.29 38.55 -11.56
C TRP A 260 -1.33 39.12 -12.56
N PRO A 261 -2.43 38.39 -12.85
CA PRO A 261 -3.70 39.00 -13.25
C PRO A 261 -4.84 38.56 -12.31
N PHE A 262 -4.99 39.23 -11.16
CA PHE A 262 -6.19 39.19 -10.32
C PHE A 262 -6.67 40.62 -10.06
N MET A 263 -7.95 40.92 -10.29
CA MET A 263 -8.59 42.05 -9.59
C MET A 263 -8.78 41.62 -8.13
N SER A 264 -7.86 42.01 -7.26
CA SER A 264 -8.04 41.91 -5.81
C SER A 264 -9.09 42.93 -5.34
N THR A 265 -9.64 42.73 -4.15
CA THR A 265 -10.35 43.77 -3.36
C THR A 265 -9.52 45.06 -3.26
N SER A 266 -8.18 44.94 -3.28
CA SER A 266 -7.24 46.04 -3.41
C SER A 266 -7.28 46.74 -4.78
N SER A 267 -7.62 46.06 -5.88
CA SER A 267 -7.78 46.67 -7.22
C SER A 267 -9.10 47.44 -7.34
N LEU A 268 -10.20 46.92 -6.78
CA LEU A 268 -11.45 47.68 -6.66
C LEU A 268 -11.28 48.88 -5.71
N TYR A 269 -10.57 48.68 -4.58
CA TYR A 269 -10.17 49.75 -3.68
C TYR A 269 -9.24 50.76 -4.37
N ASN A 270 -8.28 50.35 -5.19
CA ASN A 270 -7.38 51.25 -5.92
C ASN A 270 -8.10 52.00 -7.04
N VAL A 271 -9.08 51.39 -7.72
CA VAL A 271 -9.95 52.09 -8.67
C VAL A 271 -10.81 53.12 -7.92
N LEU A 272 -11.42 52.76 -6.80
CA LEU A 272 -12.23 53.67 -5.99
C LEU A 272 -11.38 54.78 -5.32
N MET A 273 -10.15 54.48 -4.89
CA MET A 273 -9.21 55.47 -4.34
C MET A 273 -8.55 56.32 -5.42
N ALA A 274 -8.33 55.79 -6.63
CA ALA A 274 -7.94 56.59 -7.79
C ALA A 274 -9.05 57.57 -8.18
N LEU A 275 -10.32 57.17 -8.07
CA LEU A 275 -11.46 58.05 -8.29
C LEU A 275 -11.62 59.13 -7.21
N VAL A 276 -11.27 58.84 -5.96
CA VAL A 276 -11.17 59.84 -4.88
C VAL A 276 -9.98 60.79 -5.10
N ARG A 277 -8.80 60.27 -5.50
CA ARG A 277 -7.60 61.08 -5.78
C ARG A 277 -7.73 61.98 -7.01
N VAL A 278 -8.39 61.51 -8.07
CA VAL A 278 -8.69 62.33 -9.26
C VAL A 278 -9.57 63.54 -8.92
N ARG A 279 -10.37 63.46 -7.84
CA ARG A 279 -11.14 64.59 -7.31
C ARG A 279 -10.31 65.52 -6.41
N GLU A 280 -9.45 64.97 -5.55
CA GLU A 280 -8.54 65.77 -4.70
C GLU A 280 -7.48 66.52 -5.52
N GLU A 281 -6.98 65.93 -6.61
CA GLU A 281 -5.99 66.54 -7.50
C GLU A 281 -6.61 67.55 -8.49
N SER A 282 -7.91 67.44 -8.79
CA SER A 282 -8.62 68.43 -9.62
C SER A 282 -8.96 69.73 -8.85
N ASP A 283 -8.88 69.72 -7.53
CA ASP A 283 -9.01 70.92 -6.68
C ASP A 283 -7.68 71.66 -6.43
N VAL A 284 -6.52 71.13 -6.86
CA VAL A 284 -5.18 71.67 -6.48
C VAL A 284 -4.30 72.15 -7.65
N VAL A 285 -4.67 72.00 -8.92
CA VAL A 285 -3.84 72.51 -10.04
C VAL A 285 -4.62 73.42 -10.99
N ALA A 286 -4.71 74.68 -10.59
CA ALA A 286 -4.81 75.81 -11.49
C ALA A 286 -3.63 76.75 -11.21
N GLU A 287 -2.54 76.64 -11.98
CA GLU A 287 -1.75 77.77 -12.52
C GLU A 287 -0.43 77.30 -13.20
N GLU A 288 -0.44 77.46 -14.53
CA GLU A 288 0.65 77.74 -15.48
C GLU A 288 1.75 76.71 -15.92
N PRO A 289 2.23 76.84 -17.19
CA PRO A 289 2.74 75.72 -17.99
C PRO A 289 4.20 75.91 -18.50
N PHE A 290 4.96 74.84 -18.73
CA PHE A 290 6.14 74.94 -19.62
C PHE A 290 6.44 73.69 -20.47
N ALA A 291 6.38 73.93 -21.78
CA ALA A 291 7.23 73.50 -22.90
C ALA A 291 7.94 72.12 -22.88
N LEU A 292 7.57 71.29 -23.87
CA LEU A 292 8.33 70.15 -24.36
C LEU A 292 8.92 70.42 -25.75
N LYS A 293 10.23 70.16 -25.91
CA LYS A 293 10.94 69.46 -27.02
C LYS A 293 12.45 69.79 -26.99
N PRO A 294 13.36 69.05 -27.67
CA PRO A 294 13.17 67.81 -28.47
C PRO A 294 14.33 66.75 -28.35
N LEU A 295 14.18 65.65 -29.13
CA LEU A 295 15.24 64.79 -29.73
C LEU A 295 16.01 63.85 -28.77
N SER A 296 16.44 62.63 -29.10
CA SER A 296 16.59 61.90 -30.38
C SER A 296 17.14 60.50 -30.11
N THR A 297 16.81 59.53 -30.99
CA THR A 297 17.66 58.42 -31.52
C THR A 297 18.24 57.39 -30.52
N ASN A 298 18.54 56.12 -30.81
CA ASN A 298 18.65 55.25 -32.00
C ASN A 298 18.81 53.81 -31.45
N ILE A 299 18.66 52.78 -32.30
CA ILE A 299 19.35 51.45 -32.35
C ILE A 299 18.39 50.53 -33.15
N SER A 300 18.52 50.45 -34.47
CA SER A 300 19.45 49.65 -35.30
C SER A 300 18.97 48.22 -35.58
N ARG A 301 18.59 48.02 -36.85
CA ARG A 301 18.35 46.76 -37.57
C ARG A 301 19.57 45.82 -37.54
N LYS A 302 19.29 44.51 -37.58
CA LYS A 302 19.96 43.57 -38.51
C LYS A 302 19.00 42.43 -38.89
N ASP A 303 18.89 42.26 -40.20
CA ASP A 303 18.07 41.33 -40.98
C ASP A 303 18.53 39.85 -40.86
N VAL A 304 17.60 38.88 -40.83
CA VAL A 304 17.10 38.00 -41.92
C VAL A 304 18.14 37.02 -42.51
N SER A 305 17.85 35.71 -42.40
CA SER A 305 18.10 34.75 -43.50
C SER A 305 17.30 33.42 -43.37
N VAL A 306 16.38 33.21 -44.33
CA VAL A 306 16.18 32.00 -45.18
C VAL A 306 15.72 30.67 -44.52
N GLN A 307 14.49 30.19 -44.86
CA GLN A 307 14.27 29.06 -45.79
C GLN A 307 12.77 28.73 -46.02
N THR A 308 12.38 28.83 -47.29
CA THR A 308 11.18 28.33 -47.97
C THR A 308 11.37 26.87 -48.40
N ASN A 309 10.27 26.09 -48.48
CA ASN A 309 10.00 24.85 -49.28
C ASN A 309 9.07 23.93 -48.48
N ILE A 310 8.02 23.22 -48.95
CA ILE A 310 7.45 22.87 -50.26
C ILE A 310 5.99 22.42 -49.97
N ILE A 311 5.04 22.76 -50.85
CA ILE A 311 3.72 22.11 -50.99
C ILE A 311 3.78 21.33 -52.30
N GLU A 312 3.53 20.02 -52.25
CA GLU A 312 2.84 19.21 -53.27
C GLU A 312 2.98 17.74 -52.88
N GLU A 313 1.91 17.11 -52.36
CA GLU A 313 1.60 15.72 -52.71
C GLU A 313 0.19 15.29 -52.24
N MET A 314 -0.55 14.74 -53.20
CA MET A 314 -1.61 13.74 -53.07
C MET A 314 -3.02 14.17 -52.61
N SER A 315 -3.76 14.70 -53.59
CA SER A 315 -5.15 14.32 -53.83
C SER A 315 -5.26 12.85 -54.27
N SER A 316 -6.13 12.03 -53.64
CA SER A 316 -6.89 10.99 -54.35
C SER A 316 -8.01 10.35 -53.50
N VAL A 317 -9.05 9.92 -54.23
CA VAL A 317 -10.12 8.95 -53.89
C VAL A 317 -11.46 9.51 -53.38
N THR A 318 -12.31 9.79 -54.37
CA THR A 318 -13.79 9.69 -54.36
C THR A 318 -14.26 8.25 -54.19
N ASP A 319 -15.40 8.03 -53.51
CA ASP A 319 -16.62 7.42 -54.08
C ASP A 319 -17.71 7.16 -53.03
N ALA A 320 -18.94 7.63 -53.32
CA ALA A 320 -20.17 6.82 -53.41
C ALA A 320 -21.44 7.67 -53.20
N ALA A 321 -22.18 7.86 -54.29
CA ALA A 321 -23.57 8.31 -54.31
C ALA A 321 -24.50 7.16 -54.75
N LYS A 322 -25.73 7.10 -54.21
CA LYS A 322 -26.97 6.49 -54.78
C LYS A 322 -28.18 6.84 -53.85
N ILE A 323 -29.12 7.73 -54.24
CA ILE A 323 -30.40 7.54 -54.99
C ILE A 323 -31.51 6.88 -54.09
N ILE A 324 -32.49 7.62 -53.48
CA ILE A 324 -33.85 8.11 -53.94
C ILE A 324 -35.03 7.10 -53.64
N PRO A 325 -36.34 7.44 -53.40
CA PRO A 325 -37.06 8.68 -52.93
C PRO A 325 -38.51 8.56 -52.28
N VAL A 326 -39.20 9.73 -52.06
CA VAL A 326 -40.67 10.06 -52.19
C VAL A 326 -41.66 9.55 -51.09
N ILE A 327 -42.51 10.37 -50.41
CA ILE A 327 -43.83 11.02 -50.74
C ILE A 327 -44.06 12.21 -49.73
N ARG A 328 -44.28 13.51 -50.04
CA ARG A 328 -45.38 14.32 -50.66
C ARG A 328 -46.72 14.50 -49.88
N SER A 329 -46.95 15.71 -49.35
CA SER A 329 -48.12 16.64 -49.57
C SER A 329 -48.15 17.72 -48.45
N GLY A 330 -48.43 19.02 -48.64
CA GLY A 330 -48.88 19.78 -49.80
C GLY A 330 -48.63 21.32 -49.69
N THR A 331 -48.42 21.91 -50.87
CA THR A 331 -48.80 23.23 -51.48
C THR A 331 -49.86 24.10 -50.74
N VAL A 332 -49.98 25.44 -50.86
CA VAL A 332 -49.25 26.59 -51.49
C VAL A 332 -50.02 27.92 -51.22
N MET A 333 -49.32 29.08 -51.25
CA MET A 333 -49.68 30.44 -51.77
C MET A 333 -49.17 31.57 -50.83
N SER A 334 -48.01 32.21 -51.12
CA SER A 334 -47.77 33.45 -51.91
C SER A 334 -48.03 34.74 -51.10
N ALA A 335 -47.20 35.79 -51.09
CA ALA A 335 -46.61 36.61 -52.17
C ALA A 335 -45.67 37.63 -51.48
N GLN A 336 -44.72 38.39 -52.05
CA GLN A 336 -43.99 38.44 -53.31
C GLN A 336 -42.92 39.55 -53.10
N THR A 337 -41.72 39.31 -53.58
CA THR A 337 -40.49 40.13 -53.51
C THR A 337 -40.51 41.34 -54.46
N ARG A 338 -39.63 42.33 -54.22
CA ARG A 338 -38.80 42.91 -55.28
C ARG A 338 -37.54 43.65 -54.79
N ASN A 339 -36.45 43.31 -55.47
CA ASN A 339 -35.06 43.76 -55.43
C ASN A 339 -34.88 45.26 -55.74
N ILE A 340 -33.69 45.81 -55.45
CA ILE A 340 -32.66 46.17 -56.46
C ILE A 340 -31.36 46.61 -55.73
N ASP A 341 -30.26 46.27 -56.39
CA ASP A 341 -28.83 46.41 -56.08
C ASP A 341 -28.21 47.74 -56.60
N VAL A 342 -27.07 48.09 -55.98
CA VAL A 342 -25.81 48.66 -56.56
C VAL A 342 -25.67 50.16 -56.90
N ASP A 343 -24.73 50.77 -56.15
CA ASP A 343 -23.62 51.72 -56.43
C ASP A 343 -23.77 52.94 -57.35
N GLU A 344 -23.28 54.11 -56.88
CA GLU A 344 -22.00 54.74 -57.32
C GLU A 344 -21.79 56.17 -56.72
N GLU A 345 -20.52 56.45 -56.40
CA GLU A 345 -19.70 57.68 -56.55
C GLU A 345 -20.23 59.07 -56.09
N GLU A 346 -19.55 59.77 -55.16
CA GLU A 346 -18.26 60.50 -55.25
C GLU A 346 -18.49 62.00 -55.53
N GLU A 347 -18.16 62.88 -54.56
CA GLU A 347 -17.28 64.05 -54.71
C GLU A 347 -17.43 65.08 -53.58
N ALA A 348 -16.28 65.65 -53.25
CA ALA A 348 -15.98 66.54 -52.14
C ALA A 348 -16.51 67.97 -52.30
N GLN A 349 -16.62 68.72 -51.19
CA GLN A 349 -15.89 69.99 -50.99
C GLN A 349 -16.19 70.73 -49.67
N THR A 350 -15.11 71.32 -49.14
CA THR A 350 -14.97 72.60 -48.40
C THR A 350 -15.32 72.76 -46.90
N MET A 351 -14.28 73.19 -46.17
CA MET A 351 -14.17 74.16 -45.04
C MET A 351 -15.49 74.64 -44.39
N ASP A 352 -15.61 74.73 -43.07
CA ASP A 352 -14.84 75.63 -42.20
C ASP A 352 -15.15 75.36 -40.71
N SER A 353 -14.24 75.71 -39.81
CA SER A 353 -14.41 75.71 -38.35
C SER A 353 -14.85 77.11 -37.92
N PRO A 354 -15.88 77.31 -37.06
CA PRO A 354 -15.61 77.39 -35.62
C PRO A 354 -16.81 77.12 -34.70
N SER A 355 -16.75 76.09 -33.85
CA SER A 355 -17.57 76.00 -32.62
C SER A 355 -16.90 75.16 -31.53
N ARG A 356 -15.56 75.27 -31.43
CA ARG A 356 -14.70 74.67 -30.40
C ARG A 356 -14.91 75.25 -28.98
N GLN A 357 -16.04 75.91 -28.72
CA GLN A 357 -16.39 76.55 -27.44
C GLN A 357 -17.85 76.31 -27.01
N LYS A 358 -18.51 75.24 -27.48
CA LYS A 358 -19.89 74.94 -27.05
C LYS A 358 -20.21 73.45 -26.83
N ILE A 359 -19.22 72.66 -26.44
CA ILE A 359 -19.43 71.35 -25.78
C ILE A 359 -18.51 71.24 -24.56
N LEU A 360 -18.45 72.31 -23.75
CA LEU A 360 -18.47 72.16 -22.29
C LEU A 360 -19.96 72.02 -21.93
N ARG A 361 -20.56 70.88 -22.32
CA ARG A 361 -21.74 70.43 -21.61
C ARG A 361 -21.21 69.95 -20.28
N ASN A 362 -21.48 70.75 -19.25
CA ASN A 362 -21.67 70.23 -17.91
C ASN A 362 -22.40 68.91 -18.07
N VAL A 363 -21.70 67.80 -17.82
CA VAL A 363 -22.37 66.55 -17.48
C VAL A 363 -22.98 66.89 -16.12
N THR A 364 -24.15 67.53 -16.15
CA THR A 364 -25.06 67.46 -15.03
C THR A 364 -25.30 65.98 -14.91
N VAL A 365 -24.57 65.34 -13.99
CA VAL A 365 -24.90 64.02 -13.47
C VAL A 365 -26.39 64.08 -13.23
N GLU A 366 -27.16 63.43 -14.10
CA GLU A 366 -28.60 63.49 -13.96
C GLU A 366 -28.89 62.79 -12.63
N ALA A 367 -29.75 63.39 -11.80
CA ALA A 367 -30.20 62.75 -10.56
C ALA A 367 -30.71 61.31 -10.81
N ASN A 368 -31.10 61.04 -12.06
CA ASN A 368 -31.41 59.73 -12.61
C ASN A 368 -30.25 58.71 -12.45
N ASP A 369 -29.01 59.01 -12.84
CA ASP A 369 -27.89 58.05 -12.76
C ASP A 369 -27.53 57.65 -11.32
N VAL A 370 -27.56 58.63 -10.40
CA VAL A 370 -27.39 58.36 -8.97
C VAL A 370 -28.54 57.50 -8.45
N SER A 371 -29.78 57.80 -8.84
CA SER A 371 -30.94 56.99 -8.47
C SER A 371 -30.89 55.58 -9.05
N GLN A 372 -30.39 55.40 -10.27
CA GLN A 372 -30.26 54.08 -10.91
C GLN A 372 -29.15 53.26 -10.26
N LEU A 373 -28.02 53.90 -9.91
CA LEU A 373 -26.97 53.23 -9.14
C LEU A 373 -27.46 52.77 -7.76
N ILE A 374 -28.20 53.62 -7.05
CA ILE A 374 -28.80 53.29 -5.74
C ILE A 374 -29.83 52.16 -5.89
N ASN A 375 -30.70 52.22 -6.91
CA ASN A 375 -31.69 51.18 -7.16
C ASN A 375 -31.04 49.85 -7.52
N ALA A 376 -29.97 49.85 -8.33
CA ALA A 376 -29.23 48.64 -8.67
C ALA A 376 -28.51 48.06 -7.44
N ALA A 377 -27.91 48.90 -6.58
CA ALA A 377 -27.30 48.47 -5.34
C ALA A 377 -28.32 47.89 -4.34
N ASN A 378 -29.49 48.52 -4.21
CA ASN A 378 -30.58 48.02 -3.37
C ASN A 378 -31.14 46.70 -3.91
N LEU A 379 -31.28 46.55 -5.23
CA LEU A 379 -31.72 45.30 -5.85
C LEU A 379 -30.72 44.16 -5.60
N VAL A 380 -29.41 44.42 -5.69
CA VAL A 380 -28.37 43.43 -5.32
C VAL A 380 -28.51 43.05 -3.85
N ASN A 381 -28.73 44.03 -2.97
CA ASN A 381 -28.88 43.80 -1.53
C ASN A 381 -30.16 43.03 -1.18
N ASP A 382 -31.28 43.33 -1.83
CA ASP A 382 -32.57 42.65 -1.63
C ASP A 382 -32.50 41.20 -2.10
N ILE A 383 -31.89 40.95 -3.27
CA ILE A 383 -31.67 39.59 -3.75
C ILE A 383 -30.70 38.85 -2.82
N ALA A 384 -29.63 39.50 -2.34
CA ALA A 384 -28.72 38.90 -1.38
C ALA A 384 -29.41 38.54 -0.06
N ASN A 385 -30.29 39.40 0.46
CA ASN A 385 -31.08 39.15 1.66
C ASN A 385 -32.10 38.03 1.45
N ASP A 386 -32.80 38.01 0.32
CA ASP A 386 -33.75 36.94 -0.01
C ASP A 386 -33.05 35.58 -0.14
N VAL A 387 -31.86 35.54 -0.75
CA VAL A 387 -31.05 34.31 -0.86
C VAL A 387 -30.50 33.88 0.51
N ALA A 388 -30.08 34.82 1.36
CA ALA A 388 -29.61 34.53 2.71
C ALA A 388 -30.71 33.93 3.62
N HIS A 389 -31.98 34.27 3.37
CA HIS A 389 -33.09 33.86 4.23
C HIS A 389 -34.00 32.77 3.64
N LYS A 390 -33.96 32.51 2.32
CA LYS A 390 -34.82 31.52 1.66
C LYS A 390 -34.00 30.62 0.71
N TYR A 391 -33.84 29.35 1.08
CA TYR A 391 -33.13 28.36 0.25
C TYR A 391 -33.75 28.17 -1.16
N SER A 392 -35.06 28.36 -1.29
CA SER A 392 -35.77 28.34 -2.59
C SER A 392 -35.42 29.53 -3.51
N ALA A 393 -34.95 30.64 -2.94
CA ALA A 393 -34.45 31.77 -3.72
C ALA A 393 -33.03 31.52 -4.25
N MET A 394 -32.23 30.70 -3.54
CA MET A 394 -30.87 30.28 -3.93
C MET A 394 -30.86 29.30 -5.10
N SER A 395 -31.93 28.54 -5.28
CA SER A 395 -32.08 27.50 -6.31
C SER A 395 -32.72 28.00 -7.60
N ASN A 396 -33.09 29.29 -7.68
CA ASN A 396 -33.72 29.88 -8.86
C ASN A 396 -32.67 30.57 -9.77
N PRO A 397 -32.37 30.01 -10.96
CA PRO A 397 -31.37 30.57 -11.88
C PRO A 397 -31.70 31.99 -12.36
N LEU A 398 -32.99 32.40 -12.31
CA LEU A 398 -33.42 33.73 -12.68
C LEU A 398 -32.91 34.80 -11.70
N ASN A 399 -32.68 34.45 -10.43
CA ASN A 399 -32.15 35.40 -9.45
C ASN A 399 -30.67 35.73 -9.70
N PHE A 400 -29.90 34.78 -10.23
CA PHE A 400 -28.49 35.01 -10.57
C PHE A 400 -28.32 35.91 -11.80
N ASN A 401 -29.15 35.71 -12.82
CA ASN A 401 -29.19 36.61 -13.99
C ASN A 401 -29.63 38.03 -13.59
N LYS A 402 -30.53 38.16 -12.61
CA LYS A 402 -30.90 39.47 -12.03
C LYS A 402 -29.72 40.12 -11.30
N ILE A 403 -28.91 39.37 -10.55
CA ILE A 403 -27.70 39.90 -9.89
C ILE A 403 -26.67 40.35 -10.92
N ILE A 404 -26.35 39.52 -11.91
CA ILE A 404 -25.39 39.90 -12.97
C ILE A 404 -25.87 41.16 -13.69
N SER A 405 -27.16 41.22 -14.04
CA SER A 405 -27.75 42.41 -14.66
C SER A 405 -27.65 43.63 -13.75
N ALA A 406 -27.94 43.49 -12.45
CA ALA A 406 -27.85 44.60 -11.49
C ALA A 406 -26.40 45.06 -11.28
N VAL A 407 -25.42 44.15 -11.23
CA VAL A 407 -23.99 44.48 -11.08
C VAL A 407 -23.45 45.15 -12.34
N ILE A 408 -23.81 44.66 -13.53
CA ILE A 408 -23.47 45.33 -14.79
C ILE A 408 -24.08 46.74 -14.81
N THR A 409 -25.33 46.89 -14.38
CA THR A 409 -26.00 48.19 -14.26
C THR A 409 -25.26 49.10 -13.27
N MET A 410 -24.81 48.57 -12.13
CA MET A 410 -23.98 49.32 -11.19
C MET A 410 -22.66 49.79 -11.83
N VAL A 411 -21.97 48.92 -12.57
CA VAL A 411 -20.70 49.28 -13.25
C VAL A 411 -20.93 50.33 -14.32
N ILE A 412 -22.03 50.28 -15.06
CA ILE A 412 -22.41 51.29 -16.07
C ILE A 412 -22.63 52.63 -15.37
N HIS A 413 -23.54 52.72 -14.40
CA HIS A 413 -23.87 54.01 -13.79
C HIS A 413 -22.73 54.53 -12.91
N ALA A 414 -21.98 53.66 -12.21
CA ALA A 414 -20.78 54.08 -11.50
C ALA A 414 -19.72 54.62 -12.46
N GLY A 415 -19.51 53.95 -13.60
CA GLY A 415 -18.59 54.41 -14.64
C GLY A 415 -18.99 55.77 -15.22
N VAL A 416 -20.28 55.98 -15.49
CA VAL A 416 -20.82 57.27 -15.95
C VAL A 416 -20.65 58.36 -14.90
N LEU A 417 -20.96 58.07 -13.63
CA LEU A 417 -20.78 58.99 -12.50
C LEU A 417 -19.30 59.36 -12.26
N CYS A 418 -18.41 58.42 -12.56
CA CYS A 418 -16.96 58.57 -12.44
C CYS A 418 -16.30 59.09 -13.72
N LEU A 419 -17.09 59.45 -14.74
CA LEU A 419 -16.61 59.93 -16.04
C LEU A 419 -15.61 58.99 -16.73
N LEU A 420 -15.76 57.68 -16.53
CA LEU A 420 -14.94 56.68 -17.21
C LEU A 420 -15.26 56.66 -18.72
N PRO A 421 -14.25 56.49 -19.59
CA PRO A 421 -14.48 56.29 -21.02
C PRO A 421 -15.38 55.06 -21.24
N GLU A 422 -16.30 55.15 -22.19
CA GLU A 422 -17.22 54.04 -22.51
C GLU A 422 -16.47 52.74 -22.86
N SER A 423 -15.29 52.85 -23.47
CA SER A 423 -14.40 51.71 -23.73
C SER A 423 -13.92 51.00 -22.46
N GLU A 424 -13.67 51.75 -21.38
CA GLU A 424 -13.26 51.20 -20.09
C GLU A 424 -14.45 50.54 -19.40
N ILE A 425 -15.63 51.19 -19.42
CA ILE A 425 -16.88 50.59 -18.90
C ILE A 425 -17.17 49.27 -19.63
N ASN A 426 -17.07 49.26 -20.96
CA ASN A 426 -17.30 48.06 -21.78
C ASN A 426 -16.22 47.00 -21.58
N TYR A 427 -14.97 47.39 -21.34
CA TYR A 427 -13.90 46.47 -20.96
C TYR A 427 -14.21 45.79 -19.63
N GLN A 428 -14.60 46.55 -18.60
CA GLN A 428 -14.96 46.01 -17.28
C GLN A 428 -16.18 45.07 -17.38
N ILE A 429 -17.20 45.43 -18.16
CA ILE A 429 -18.36 44.55 -18.43
C ILE A 429 -17.93 43.27 -19.14
N SER A 430 -17.09 43.37 -20.16
CA SER A 430 -16.61 42.21 -20.93
C SER A 430 -15.70 41.32 -20.10
N HIS A 431 -14.88 41.91 -19.24
CA HIS A 431 -14.00 41.21 -18.30
C HIS A 431 -14.80 40.49 -17.20
N LEU A 432 -15.82 41.15 -16.64
CA LEU A 432 -16.78 40.53 -15.73
C LEU A 432 -17.46 39.33 -16.38
N LYS A 433 -18.01 39.50 -17.59
CA LYS A 433 -18.65 38.41 -18.36
C LYS A 433 -17.69 37.26 -18.65
N ALA A 434 -16.45 37.54 -19.06
CA ALA A 434 -15.44 36.53 -19.38
C ALA A 434 -15.00 35.74 -18.13
N ARG A 435 -14.82 36.40 -16.98
CA ARG A 435 -14.49 35.73 -15.71
C ARG A 435 -15.62 34.83 -15.21
N PHE A 436 -16.87 35.24 -15.38
CA PHE A 436 -18.02 34.35 -15.13
C PHE A 436 -18.05 33.13 -16.09
N CYS A 437 -17.26 33.11 -17.18
CA CYS A 437 -17.20 31.99 -18.12
C CYS A 437 -15.97 31.06 -17.99
N GLN A 438 -14.83 31.49 -17.42
CA GLN A 438 -13.57 30.71 -17.44
C GLN A 438 -13.30 29.81 -16.20
N ASP A 439 -13.89 30.07 -15.03
CA ASP A 439 -13.60 29.33 -13.77
C ASP A 439 -14.41 28.02 -13.57
N GLY A 440 -14.74 27.28 -14.64
CA GLY A 440 -15.60 26.09 -14.55
C GLY A 440 -14.95 24.89 -13.85
N LEU A 441 -13.68 24.58 -14.14
CA LEU A 441 -13.09 23.25 -13.85
C LEU A 441 -12.69 23.02 -12.37
N GLU A 442 -12.16 24.02 -11.67
CA GLU A 442 -11.81 23.90 -10.23
C GLU A 442 -13.05 23.96 -9.31
N ASN A 443 -14.12 24.61 -9.77
CA ASN A 443 -15.40 24.65 -9.06
C ASN A 443 -16.12 23.30 -9.14
N THR A 444 -16.07 22.59 -10.28
CA THR A 444 -16.71 21.26 -10.40
C THR A 444 -16.07 20.24 -9.45
N VAL A 445 -14.74 20.17 -9.37
CA VAL A 445 -14.07 19.24 -8.44
C VAL A 445 -14.36 19.58 -6.99
N SER A 446 -14.39 20.88 -6.63
CA SER A 446 -14.75 21.33 -5.28
C SER A 446 -16.20 21.03 -4.93
N ASN A 447 -17.12 21.20 -5.88
CA ASN A 447 -18.52 20.82 -5.76
C ASN A 447 -18.67 19.31 -5.57
N TRP A 448 -17.89 18.50 -6.29
CA TRP A 448 -17.85 17.05 -6.05
C TRP A 448 -17.27 16.69 -4.69
N CYS A 449 -16.22 17.37 -4.21
CA CYS A 449 -15.72 17.17 -2.84
C CYS A 449 -16.82 17.49 -1.80
N ALA A 450 -17.54 18.60 -1.97
CA ALA A 450 -18.65 18.98 -1.10
C ALA A 450 -19.82 17.99 -1.20
N PHE A 451 -20.21 17.61 -2.42
CA PHE A 451 -21.24 16.61 -2.69
C PHE A 451 -20.88 15.26 -2.05
N ILE A 452 -19.65 14.78 -2.20
CA ILE A 452 -19.21 13.51 -1.60
C ILE A 452 -19.17 13.63 -0.07
N ALA A 453 -18.75 14.79 0.47
CA ALA A 453 -18.75 15.05 1.91
C ALA A 453 -20.15 15.12 2.52
N GLU A 454 -21.11 15.70 1.80
CA GLU A 454 -22.45 16.01 2.29
C GLU A 454 -23.48 14.92 1.97
N SER A 455 -23.41 14.32 0.78
CA SER A 455 -24.51 13.54 0.21
C SER A 455 -24.82 12.25 0.93
N ARG A 456 -23.88 11.60 1.64
CA ARG A 456 -24.12 10.22 2.13
C ARG A 456 -23.50 9.79 3.45
N ARG A 457 -22.99 10.71 4.30
CA ARG A 457 -22.46 10.30 5.62
C ARG A 457 -23.50 9.61 6.50
N GLU A 458 -24.78 9.96 6.40
CA GLU A 458 -25.81 9.45 7.29
C GLU A 458 -26.73 8.41 6.61
N THR A 459 -27.11 8.59 5.34
CA THR A 459 -28.00 7.67 4.63
C THR A 459 -27.31 6.37 4.24
N ALA A 460 -26.11 6.42 3.65
CA ALA A 460 -25.35 5.21 3.32
C ALA A 460 -24.88 4.49 4.59
N ARG A 461 -24.52 5.25 5.64
CA ARG A 461 -24.22 4.72 6.98
C ARG A 461 -25.42 3.99 7.59
N ARG A 462 -26.61 4.57 7.58
CA ARG A 462 -27.85 3.92 8.08
C ARG A 462 -28.25 2.73 7.23
N GLN A 463 -28.13 2.81 5.91
CA GLN A 463 -28.45 1.72 5.00
C GLN A 463 -27.51 0.54 5.21
N TRP A 464 -26.20 0.79 5.24
CA TRP A 464 -25.20 -0.24 5.50
C TRP A 464 -25.38 -0.86 6.89
N LEU A 465 -25.67 -0.07 7.93
CA LEU A 465 -25.96 -0.60 9.27
C LEU A 465 -27.25 -1.42 9.36
N ARG A 466 -28.24 -1.17 8.49
CA ARG A 466 -29.48 -1.96 8.42
C ARG A 466 -29.29 -3.26 7.66
N GLU A 467 -28.49 -3.26 6.60
CA GLU A 467 -28.32 -4.40 5.68
C GLU A 467 -27.22 -5.39 6.10
N VAL A 468 -26.24 -4.96 6.90
CA VAL A 468 -25.04 -5.74 7.22
C VAL A 468 -25.12 -6.70 8.43
N PRO A 469 -26.03 -6.58 9.43
CA PRO A 469 -25.87 -7.36 10.64
C PRO A 469 -25.96 -8.87 10.39
N CYS A 470 -26.64 -9.31 9.33
CA CYS A 470 -26.73 -10.71 8.92
C CYS A 470 -26.50 -10.86 7.41
N VAL A 471 -25.55 -11.71 7.03
CA VAL A 471 -25.34 -12.13 5.64
C VAL A 471 -26.14 -13.40 5.45
N GLU A 472 -27.03 -13.44 4.47
CA GLU A 472 -27.57 -14.71 3.98
C GLU A 472 -26.45 -15.49 3.31
N TRP A 473 -26.16 -16.65 3.88
CA TRP A 473 -25.03 -17.49 3.54
C TRP A 473 -25.53 -18.81 2.94
N ILE A 474 -24.59 -19.70 2.66
CA ILE A 474 -24.84 -21.02 2.08
C ILE A 474 -25.95 -21.74 2.88
N PHE A 475 -26.88 -22.38 2.16
CA PHE A 475 -28.05 -23.11 2.68
C PHE A 475 -29.13 -22.23 3.35
N GLY A 476 -29.31 -20.98 2.89
CA GLY A 476 -30.37 -20.08 3.38
C GLY A 476 -30.18 -19.62 4.83
N VAL A 477 -28.98 -19.83 5.40
CA VAL A 477 -28.69 -19.49 6.79
C VAL A 477 -28.20 -18.06 6.90
N ARG A 478 -28.84 -17.25 7.74
CA ARG A 478 -28.37 -15.89 8.06
C ARG A 478 -27.31 -15.97 9.14
N VAL A 479 -26.11 -15.50 8.84
CA VAL A 479 -25.01 -15.47 9.82
C VAL A 479 -24.66 -14.02 10.11
N LYS A 480 -24.48 -13.68 11.40
CA LYS A 480 -24.00 -12.34 11.72
C LYS A 480 -22.60 -12.14 11.14
N GLN A 481 -22.39 -11.08 10.36
CA GLN A 481 -21.16 -10.94 9.58
C GLN A 481 -19.89 -10.90 10.45
N HIS A 482 -19.97 -10.32 11.65
CA HIS A 482 -18.86 -10.29 12.60
C HIS A 482 -18.45 -11.67 13.13
N ALA A 483 -19.29 -12.69 12.95
CA ALA A 483 -19.00 -14.09 13.29
C ALA A 483 -18.04 -14.74 12.31
N LEU A 484 -18.20 -14.41 11.02
CA LEU A 484 -17.31 -14.82 9.93
C LEU A 484 -15.94 -14.16 10.06
N CYS A 485 -15.89 -12.99 10.71
CA CYS A 485 -14.67 -12.25 10.98
C CYS A 485 -13.86 -12.98 12.06
N HIS A 486 -12.82 -13.72 11.66
CA HIS A 486 -11.80 -14.23 12.57
C HIS A 486 -10.68 -13.20 12.71
N SER A 487 -9.79 -13.39 13.69
CA SER A 487 -8.58 -12.58 13.77
C SER A 487 -7.65 -12.98 12.63
N THR A 488 -7.89 -12.47 11.43
CA THR A 488 -7.09 -12.76 10.24
C THR A 488 -5.65 -12.34 10.52
N LYS A 489 -4.76 -13.33 10.46
CA LYS A 489 -3.33 -13.17 10.61
C LYS A 489 -2.71 -13.06 9.25
N LEU A 490 -1.82 -12.10 9.09
CA LEU A 490 -1.10 -11.86 7.84
C LEU A 490 0.37 -12.18 8.04
N LYS A 491 1.00 -12.75 7.01
CA LYS A 491 2.45 -12.89 6.91
C LYS A 491 2.96 -11.86 5.90
N PRO A 492 3.88 -10.95 6.27
CA PRO A 492 4.56 -10.09 5.30
C PRO A 492 5.39 -10.97 4.36
N MET A 493 5.34 -10.73 3.05
CA MET A 493 6.15 -11.49 2.09
C MET A 493 7.61 -11.03 2.02
N HIS A 494 7.92 -9.84 2.57
CA HIS A 494 9.29 -9.38 2.65
C HIS A 494 10.13 -10.25 3.62
N PRO A 495 11.29 -10.80 3.20
CA PRO A 495 11.99 -11.89 3.89
C PRO A 495 12.45 -11.59 5.32
N LYS A 496 12.56 -10.30 5.68
CA LYS A 496 13.09 -9.85 6.96
C LYS A 496 12.09 -9.95 8.12
N ASN A 497 10.79 -10.13 7.86
CA ASN A 497 9.77 -10.08 8.93
C ASN A 497 8.86 -11.33 8.89
N ARG A 498 9.26 -12.38 9.63
CA ARG A 498 8.57 -13.69 9.65
C ARG A 498 7.44 -13.80 10.69
N ASN A 499 7.18 -12.74 11.46
CA ASN A 499 6.15 -12.77 12.48
C ASN A 499 4.76 -12.57 11.87
N ASP A 500 3.78 -13.32 12.34
CA ASP A 500 2.39 -13.09 12.02
C ASP A 500 1.95 -11.75 12.61
N ILE A 501 1.35 -10.89 11.78
CA ILE A 501 0.83 -9.60 12.21
C ILE A 501 -0.70 -9.60 12.16
N SER A 502 -1.33 -8.73 12.95
CA SER A 502 -2.75 -8.45 12.77
C SER A 502 -2.96 -7.71 11.46
N TYR A 503 -4.09 -7.92 10.78
CA TYR A 503 -4.43 -7.08 9.62
C TYR A 503 -4.50 -5.58 9.96
N LYS A 504 -4.70 -5.22 11.24
CA LYS A 504 -4.65 -3.82 11.69
C LYS A 504 -3.26 -3.23 11.55
N ASP A 505 -2.23 -4.05 11.80
CA ASP A 505 -0.83 -3.64 11.73
C ASP A 505 -0.35 -3.45 10.27
N MET A 506 -1.08 -3.98 9.27
CA MET A 506 -0.69 -3.82 7.87
C MET A 506 -0.73 -2.34 7.42
N PHE A 507 -1.57 -1.52 8.04
CA PHE A 507 -1.63 -0.07 7.78
C PHE A 507 -0.44 0.72 8.32
N ARG A 508 0.42 0.07 9.14
CA ARG A 508 1.70 0.67 9.56
C ARG A 508 2.77 0.59 8.48
N CYS A 509 2.53 -0.11 7.37
CA CYS A 509 3.45 -0.15 6.25
C CYS A 509 3.42 1.16 5.45
N PHE A 510 4.48 1.38 4.66
CA PHE A 510 4.66 2.57 3.83
C PHE A 510 4.08 2.42 2.42
N GLY A 511 3.63 1.23 2.04
CA GLY A 511 3.03 1.00 0.73
C GLY A 511 1.74 1.81 0.56
N ARG A 512 1.64 2.56 -0.54
CA ARG A 512 0.38 3.18 -0.97
C ARG A 512 -0.63 2.13 -1.37
N VAL A 513 -0.14 1.04 -1.96
CA VAL A 513 -0.91 -0.15 -2.28
C VAL A 513 -0.52 -1.27 -1.33
N ILE A 514 -1.50 -1.85 -0.65
CA ILE A 514 -1.36 -3.03 0.19
C ILE A 514 -1.93 -4.20 -0.58
N VAL A 515 -1.08 -5.11 -1.02
CA VAL A 515 -1.48 -6.34 -1.72
C VAL A 515 -1.69 -7.43 -0.68
N VAL A 516 -2.90 -7.94 -0.56
CA VAL A 516 -3.26 -9.05 0.32
C VAL A 516 -3.62 -10.28 -0.50
N SER A 517 -2.72 -11.24 -0.53
CA SER A 517 -2.92 -12.51 -1.22
C SER A 517 -3.50 -13.58 -0.29
N GLY A 518 -4.26 -14.51 -0.87
CA GLY A 518 -4.78 -15.66 -0.14
C GLY A 518 -5.51 -16.62 -1.06
N VAL A 519 -5.37 -17.92 -0.79
CA VAL A 519 -6.07 -18.97 -1.55
C VAL A 519 -7.60 -18.76 -1.51
N ALA A 520 -8.31 -19.42 -2.42
CA ALA A 520 -9.77 -19.41 -2.41
C ALA A 520 -10.29 -19.85 -1.01
N GLY A 521 -11.26 -19.12 -0.47
CA GLY A 521 -11.82 -19.41 0.86
C GLY A 521 -10.99 -18.93 2.07
N ALA A 522 -9.78 -18.38 1.88
CA ALA A 522 -8.93 -17.86 2.96
C ALA A 522 -9.56 -16.71 3.76
N GLY A 523 -10.59 -16.06 3.22
CA GLY A 523 -11.31 -14.96 3.87
C GLY A 523 -10.87 -13.57 3.40
N LYS A 524 -10.39 -13.43 2.15
CA LYS A 524 -10.03 -12.14 1.52
C LYS A 524 -11.15 -11.10 1.61
N SER A 525 -12.33 -11.41 1.08
CA SER A 525 -13.51 -10.53 1.15
C SER A 525 -13.98 -10.28 2.59
N THR A 526 -13.83 -11.27 3.46
CA THR A 526 -14.16 -11.15 4.90
C THR A 526 -13.22 -10.19 5.62
N LEU A 527 -11.93 -10.18 5.24
CA LEU A 527 -10.95 -9.23 5.73
C LEU A 527 -11.34 -7.80 5.33
N LEU A 528 -11.60 -7.54 4.05
CA LEU A 528 -12.02 -6.21 3.59
C LEU A 528 -13.29 -5.76 4.29
N THR A 529 -14.27 -6.66 4.42
CA THR A 529 -15.49 -6.43 5.17
C THR A 529 -15.22 -6.06 6.64
N SER A 530 -14.24 -6.71 7.29
CA SER A 530 -13.84 -6.37 8.66
C SER A 530 -13.30 -4.95 8.75
N ILE A 531 -12.54 -4.49 7.75
CA ILE A 531 -12.04 -3.12 7.66
C ILE A 531 -13.20 -2.12 7.51
N VAL A 532 -14.18 -2.40 6.65
CA VAL A 532 -15.37 -1.53 6.53
C VAL A 532 -16.14 -1.45 7.85
N GLN A 533 -16.25 -2.56 8.58
CA GLN A 533 -16.94 -2.59 9.87
C GLN A 533 -16.22 -1.76 10.93
N ASP A 534 -14.90 -1.88 11.02
CA ASP A 534 -14.09 -1.09 11.94
C ASP A 534 -14.14 0.41 11.56
N PHE A 535 -14.11 0.74 10.27
CA PHE A 535 -14.30 2.11 9.78
C PHE A 535 -15.64 2.68 10.23
N CYS A 536 -16.74 1.96 10.05
CA CYS A 536 -18.05 2.48 10.44
C CYS A 536 -18.25 2.56 11.95
N LYS A 537 -17.70 1.61 12.72
CA LYS A 537 -17.70 1.71 14.20
C LYS A 537 -16.99 2.97 14.67
N GLN A 538 -15.86 3.33 14.05
CA GLN A 538 -15.15 4.56 14.34
C GLN A 538 -16.01 5.79 14.05
N GLN A 539 -16.72 5.81 12.92
CA GLN A 539 -17.62 6.91 12.59
C GLN A 539 -18.84 6.97 13.54
N LEU A 540 -19.36 5.82 13.98
CA LEU A 540 -20.58 5.71 14.80
C LEU A 540 -20.38 6.07 16.26
N HIS A 541 -19.38 5.45 16.88
CA HIS A 541 -19.20 5.46 18.32
C HIS A 541 -18.11 6.45 18.75
N GLY A 542 -17.44 7.11 17.81
CA GLY A 542 -16.27 7.95 18.09
C GLY A 542 -15.08 7.15 18.64
N THR A 543 -15.18 5.82 18.72
CA THR A 543 -14.07 4.93 19.05
C THR A 543 -13.03 5.02 17.94
N LYS A 544 -12.01 5.84 18.15
CA LYS A 544 -10.92 6.01 17.19
C LYS A 544 -10.22 4.67 17.01
N SER A 545 -10.30 4.13 15.80
CA SER A 545 -9.42 3.06 15.41
C SER A 545 -8.11 3.70 14.98
N ASP A 546 -7.02 3.46 15.71
CA ASP A 546 -5.74 4.13 15.48
C ASP A 546 -5.22 3.97 14.04
N TYR A 547 -5.65 2.91 13.34
CA TYR A 547 -5.20 2.58 11.98
C TYR A 547 -6.11 3.11 10.86
N LEU A 548 -7.33 3.60 11.16
CA LEU A 548 -8.26 4.16 10.15
C LEU A 548 -8.57 5.63 10.37
N GLN A 549 -7.95 6.26 11.38
CA GLN A 549 -8.17 7.67 11.71
C GLN A 549 -7.71 8.65 10.63
N GLU A 550 -6.78 8.22 9.75
CA GLU A 550 -6.26 9.06 8.66
C GLU A 550 -7.23 9.15 7.48
N PHE A 551 -8.22 8.26 7.37
CA PHE A 551 -9.13 8.23 6.24
C PHE A 551 -10.47 8.89 6.56
N GLY A 552 -10.85 9.87 5.76
CA GLY A 552 -12.17 10.49 5.80
C GLY A 552 -13.24 9.67 5.09
N TYR A 553 -12.81 8.86 4.11
CA TYR A 553 -13.69 8.14 3.20
C TYR A 553 -13.18 6.72 2.96
N LEU A 554 -14.11 5.80 2.70
CA LEU A 554 -13.81 4.42 2.34
C LEU A 554 -14.69 4.03 1.16
N LEU A 555 -14.06 3.55 0.09
CA LEU A 555 -14.74 3.02 -1.09
C LEU A 555 -14.37 1.55 -1.27
N ARG A 556 -15.38 0.67 -1.31
CA ARG A 556 -15.19 -0.75 -1.64
C ARG A 556 -15.57 -0.99 -3.09
N ILE A 557 -14.70 -1.69 -3.81
CA ILE A 557 -14.83 -2.04 -5.22
C ILE A 557 -14.70 -3.57 -5.31
N ASP A 558 -15.68 -4.26 -5.89
CA ASP A 558 -15.52 -5.67 -6.28
C ASP A 558 -15.04 -5.69 -7.73
N ALA A 559 -13.82 -6.15 -7.98
CA ALA A 559 -13.19 -6.10 -9.30
C ALA A 559 -13.95 -6.93 -10.35
N ARG A 560 -14.83 -7.83 -9.90
CA ARG A 560 -15.62 -8.74 -10.74
C ARG A 560 -16.84 -8.07 -11.36
N ASP A 561 -17.42 -7.13 -10.61
CA ASP A 561 -18.70 -6.52 -10.92
C ASP A 561 -18.53 -5.15 -11.60
N LEU A 562 -17.30 -4.71 -11.84
CA LEU A 562 -16.98 -3.49 -12.57
C LEU A 562 -17.35 -3.66 -14.05
N GLN A 563 -18.41 -2.95 -14.46
CA GLN A 563 -18.93 -2.93 -15.85
C GLN A 563 -18.51 -1.67 -16.61
N SER A 564 -17.97 -0.64 -15.94
CA SER A 564 -17.61 0.62 -16.57
C SER A 564 -16.16 0.61 -17.05
N LYS A 565 -15.90 1.30 -18.17
CA LYS A 565 -14.56 1.36 -18.78
C LYS A 565 -13.56 2.16 -17.95
N THR A 566 -14.06 3.05 -17.11
CA THR A 566 -13.24 3.89 -16.22
C THR A 566 -13.68 3.71 -14.77
N LEU A 567 -12.74 3.87 -13.85
CA LEU A 567 -13.03 3.91 -12.43
C LEU A 567 -13.99 5.07 -12.12
N GLY A 568 -13.77 6.23 -12.72
CA GLY A 568 -14.61 7.40 -12.51
C GLY A 568 -16.09 7.12 -12.81
N GLU A 569 -16.38 6.43 -13.92
CA GLU A 569 -17.75 6.05 -14.29
C GLU A 569 -18.34 5.05 -13.29
N SER A 570 -17.57 4.05 -12.85
CA SER A 570 -18.04 3.07 -11.86
C SER A 570 -18.32 3.72 -10.51
N VAL A 571 -17.49 4.66 -10.07
CA VAL A 571 -17.72 5.35 -8.81
C VAL A 571 -18.88 6.34 -8.94
N LEU A 572 -18.94 7.11 -10.02
CA LEU A 572 -20.06 7.99 -10.30
C LEU A 572 -21.38 7.21 -10.32
N PHE A 573 -21.40 6.06 -11.00
CA PHE A 573 -22.58 5.20 -11.05
C PHE A 573 -22.95 4.64 -9.68
N THR A 574 -21.96 4.25 -8.88
CA THR A 574 -22.19 3.79 -7.50
C THR A 574 -22.78 4.91 -6.62
N LEU A 575 -22.29 6.14 -6.80
CA LEU A 575 -22.72 7.29 -5.99
C LEU A 575 -24.08 7.87 -6.44
N THR A 576 -24.32 7.94 -7.75
CA THR A 576 -25.45 8.69 -8.34
C THR A 576 -26.46 7.84 -9.11
N GLY A 577 -26.07 6.63 -9.53
CA GLY A 577 -26.84 5.81 -10.46
C GLY A 577 -26.83 6.31 -11.91
N LYS A 578 -26.00 7.31 -12.23
CA LYS A 578 -25.79 7.86 -13.58
C LYS A 578 -24.42 7.45 -14.12
N SER A 579 -24.29 7.44 -15.45
CA SER A 579 -23.03 7.15 -16.16
C SER A 579 -22.74 8.29 -17.13
N ASP A 580 -22.42 9.47 -16.58
CA ASP A 580 -21.93 10.60 -17.38
C ASP A 580 -20.38 10.61 -17.35
N PRO A 581 -19.70 10.38 -18.48
CA PRO A 581 -18.23 10.36 -18.53
C PRO A 581 -17.57 11.68 -18.10
N SER A 582 -18.25 12.82 -18.27
CA SER A 582 -17.69 14.13 -17.90
C SER A 582 -17.67 14.30 -16.36
N GLU A 583 -18.79 14.01 -15.70
CA GLU A 583 -18.91 14.00 -14.24
C GLU A 583 -18.01 12.94 -13.59
N ALA A 584 -17.79 11.81 -14.28
CA ALA A 584 -16.97 10.69 -13.80
C ALA A 584 -15.52 11.10 -13.52
N ILE A 585 -14.93 11.91 -14.42
CA ILE A 585 -13.56 12.41 -14.26
C ILE A 585 -13.46 13.33 -13.06
N ASP A 586 -14.42 14.23 -12.87
CA ASP A 586 -14.40 15.20 -11.78
C ASP A 586 -14.71 14.55 -10.42
N CYS A 587 -15.62 13.57 -10.41
CA CYS A 587 -15.86 12.71 -9.25
C CYS A 587 -14.59 11.96 -8.83
N LEU A 588 -13.85 11.37 -9.78
CA LEU A 588 -12.60 10.67 -9.48
C LEU A 588 -11.52 11.64 -8.96
N ARG A 589 -11.35 12.81 -9.59
CA ARG A 589 -10.43 13.85 -9.11
C ARG A 589 -10.78 14.31 -7.69
N ALA A 590 -12.07 14.45 -7.39
CA ALA A 590 -12.52 14.82 -6.06
C ALA A 590 -12.17 13.73 -5.03
N LEU A 591 -12.41 12.45 -5.33
CA LEU A 591 -12.06 11.33 -4.44
C LEU A 591 -10.57 11.22 -4.17
N LEU A 592 -9.73 11.49 -5.18
CA LEU A 592 -8.27 11.45 -5.04
C LEU A 592 -7.72 12.62 -4.21
N ARG A 593 -8.45 13.75 -4.14
CA ARG A 593 -8.14 14.88 -3.24
C ARG A 593 -8.58 14.63 -1.81
N LEU A 594 -9.47 13.67 -1.58
CA LEU A 594 -9.91 13.28 -0.25
C LEU A 594 -8.97 12.20 0.32
N ASP A 595 -8.87 12.12 1.64
CA ASP A 595 -8.15 11.05 2.33
C ASP A 595 -8.98 9.75 2.25
N THR A 596 -8.95 9.10 1.08
CA THR A 596 -9.81 7.96 0.74
C THR A 596 -9.06 6.63 0.86
N LEU A 597 -9.68 5.66 1.53
CA LEU A 597 -9.25 4.27 1.54
C LEU A 597 -10.03 3.47 0.49
N PHE A 598 -9.35 3.00 -0.55
CA PHE A 598 -9.92 2.11 -1.57
C PHE A 598 -9.71 0.66 -1.14
N LEU A 599 -10.78 -0.12 -1.07
CA LEU A 599 -10.75 -1.57 -0.82
C LEU A 599 -11.17 -2.27 -2.11
N VAL A 600 -10.21 -2.84 -2.83
CA VAL A 600 -10.46 -3.56 -4.08
C VAL A 600 -10.42 -5.06 -3.81
N ASP A 601 -11.55 -5.72 -4.03
CA ASP A 601 -11.71 -7.16 -3.78
C ASP A 601 -11.53 -7.98 -5.07
N ASN A 602 -10.86 -9.13 -4.98
CA ASN A 602 -10.70 -10.15 -6.01
C ASN A 602 -10.16 -9.64 -7.36
N VAL A 603 -9.00 -8.96 -7.34
CA VAL A 603 -8.36 -8.44 -8.56
C VAL A 603 -7.95 -9.54 -9.53
N ASP A 604 -7.71 -10.77 -9.05
CA ASP A 604 -7.51 -11.95 -9.88
C ASP A 604 -8.74 -12.37 -10.69
N GLU A 605 -9.94 -11.91 -10.29
CA GLU A 605 -11.19 -12.18 -10.98
C GLU A 605 -11.63 -10.97 -11.86
N ALA A 606 -10.75 -9.98 -12.05
CA ALA A 606 -10.98 -8.85 -12.95
C ALA A 606 -11.11 -9.31 -14.42
N ASN A 607 -12.01 -8.68 -15.16
CA ASN A 607 -12.14 -8.81 -16.62
C ASN A 607 -11.38 -7.66 -17.29
N ASP A 608 -11.29 -7.65 -18.63
CA ASP A 608 -10.56 -6.59 -19.37
C ASP A 608 -11.02 -5.16 -19.01
N ILE A 609 -12.32 -4.98 -18.80
CA ILE A 609 -12.94 -3.68 -18.48
C ILE A 609 -12.51 -3.26 -17.07
N SER A 610 -12.63 -4.17 -16.10
CA SER A 610 -12.29 -3.87 -14.72
C SER A 610 -10.78 -3.78 -14.50
N GLY A 611 -9.98 -4.54 -15.25
CA GLY A 611 -8.53 -4.40 -15.33
C GLY A 611 -8.12 -2.99 -15.74
N ALA A 612 -8.75 -2.42 -16.79
CA ALA A 612 -8.49 -1.04 -17.21
C ALA A 612 -8.84 -0.01 -16.12
N ALA A 613 -9.97 -0.17 -15.43
CA ALA A 613 -10.36 0.70 -14.32
C ALA A 613 -9.40 0.58 -13.11
N LEU A 614 -8.85 -0.61 -12.85
CA LEU A 614 -7.86 -0.83 -11.80
C LEU A 614 -6.50 -0.23 -12.15
N LEU A 615 -6.07 -0.32 -13.41
CA LEU A 615 -4.88 0.37 -13.88
C LEU A 615 -5.06 1.89 -13.76
N GLU A 616 -6.23 2.43 -14.11
CA GLU A 616 -6.54 3.84 -13.90
C GLU A 616 -6.48 4.24 -12.41
N LEU A 617 -6.91 3.37 -11.49
CA LEU A 617 -6.79 3.60 -10.05
C LEU A 617 -5.34 3.63 -9.59
N ILE A 618 -4.55 2.64 -10.00
CA ILE A 618 -3.13 2.50 -9.67
C ILE A 618 -2.35 3.69 -10.22
N ASP A 619 -2.69 4.12 -11.43
CA ASP A 619 -2.14 5.34 -12.01
C ASP A 619 -2.57 6.54 -11.15
N LYS A 620 -3.85 6.82 -10.97
CA LYS A 620 -4.22 8.14 -10.43
C LYS A 620 -4.00 8.29 -8.92
N ILE A 621 -3.67 7.23 -8.17
CA ILE A 621 -3.53 7.29 -6.71
C ILE A 621 -2.31 8.07 -6.20
N TRP A 622 -1.38 8.48 -7.06
CA TRP A 622 -0.24 9.29 -6.60
C TRP A 622 -0.66 10.69 -6.07
N LEU A 623 -1.90 11.14 -6.32
CA LEU A 623 -2.37 12.50 -6.10
C LEU A 623 -2.84 12.87 -4.66
N GLY A 624 -2.67 12.03 -3.64
CA GLY A 624 -3.07 12.37 -2.26
C GLY A 624 -2.58 11.39 -1.18
N ASN A 625 -3.13 11.48 0.04
CA ASN A 625 -2.91 10.51 1.13
C ASN A 625 -3.77 9.25 1.00
N SER A 626 -4.40 9.05 -0.15
CA SER A 626 -5.22 7.87 -0.42
C SER A 626 -4.39 6.60 -0.38
N ARG A 627 -4.99 5.51 0.08
CA ARG A 627 -4.39 4.17 0.06
C ARG A 627 -5.32 3.18 -0.62
N VAL A 628 -4.75 2.16 -1.26
CA VAL A 628 -5.49 1.02 -1.78
C VAL A 628 -5.11 -0.24 -1.02
N VAL A 629 -6.10 -1.01 -0.61
CA VAL A 629 -5.93 -2.41 -0.21
C VAL A 629 -6.53 -3.26 -1.31
N VAL A 630 -5.69 -4.06 -1.97
CA VAL A 630 -6.09 -5.00 -3.01
C VAL A 630 -6.08 -6.41 -2.44
N THR A 631 -7.12 -7.20 -2.70
CA THR A 631 -7.06 -8.65 -2.49
C THR A 631 -6.90 -9.39 -3.81
N CYS A 632 -6.08 -10.44 -3.81
CA CYS A 632 -5.91 -11.31 -4.98
C CYS A 632 -5.59 -12.77 -4.60
N HIS A 633 -5.71 -13.69 -5.56
CA HIS A 633 -5.18 -15.04 -5.44
C HIS A 633 -3.64 -15.05 -5.56
N PRO A 634 -2.90 -15.95 -4.85
CA PRO A 634 -1.44 -16.03 -4.90
C PRO A 634 -0.85 -16.13 -6.32
N SER A 635 -1.55 -16.80 -7.24
CA SER A 635 -1.12 -16.92 -8.64
C SER A 635 -1.07 -15.59 -9.38
N SER A 636 -1.88 -14.61 -8.98
CA SER A 636 -1.98 -13.29 -9.64
C SER A 636 -1.10 -12.23 -8.98
N VAL A 637 -0.43 -12.57 -7.87
CA VAL A 637 0.43 -11.63 -7.14
C VAL A 637 1.58 -11.16 -8.02
N ALA A 638 2.27 -12.07 -8.71
CA ALA A 638 3.43 -11.73 -9.54
C ALA A 638 3.06 -10.74 -10.66
N TRP A 639 1.92 -10.96 -11.32
CA TRP A 639 1.40 -10.02 -12.31
C TRP A 639 1.09 -8.65 -11.69
N LEU A 640 0.40 -8.63 -10.55
CA LEU A 640 0.03 -7.38 -9.88
C LEU A 640 1.26 -6.62 -9.37
N THR A 641 2.26 -7.29 -8.80
CA THR A 641 3.49 -6.65 -8.29
C THR A 641 4.38 -6.15 -9.43
N ASN A 642 4.45 -6.87 -10.54
CA ASN A 642 5.11 -6.40 -11.76
C ASN A 642 4.43 -5.14 -12.30
N THR A 643 3.10 -5.16 -12.41
CA THR A 643 2.30 -3.98 -12.82
C THR A 643 2.56 -2.80 -11.88
N LEU A 644 2.49 -2.99 -10.56
CA LEU A 644 2.76 -1.93 -9.59
C LEU A 644 4.20 -1.39 -9.71
N THR A 645 5.17 -2.25 -10.04
CA THR A 645 6.58 -1.88 -10.23
C THR A 645 6.79 -1.08 -11.52
N GLU A 646 6.17 -1.50 -12.63
CA GLU A 646 6.19 -0.79 -13.92
C GLU A 646 5.62 0.63 -13.78
N HIS A 647 4.55 0.77 -13.01
CA HIS A 647 3.92 2.05 -12.67
C HIS A 647 4.61 2.79 -11.51
N GLN A 648 5.80 2.35 -11.07
CA GLN A 648 6.62 2.95 -10.01
C GLN A 648 5.86 3.18 -8.68
N THR A 649 4.85 2.36 -8.41
CA THR A 649 3.96 2.49 -7.25
C THR A 649 4.53 1.71 -6.07
N SER A 650 4.77 2.38 -4.95
CA SER A 650 5.22 1.69 -3.72
C SER A 650 4.12 0.80 -3.16
N PHE A 651 4.42 -0.48 -2.94
CA PHE A 651 3.48 -1.44 -2.37
C PHE A 651 4.07 -2.26 -1.21
N ALA A 652 3.19 -2.88 -0.43
CA ALA A 652 3.53 -3.86 0.58
C ALA A 652 2.70 -5.13 0.38
N GLU A 653 3.34 -6.28 0.43
CA GLU A 653 2.70 -7.58 0.17
C GLU A 653 2.51 -8.39 1.45
N TYR A 654 1.31 -8.92 1.60
CA TYR A 654 0.88 -9.74 2.71
C TYR A 654 0.14 -10.97 2.21
N THR A 655 0.31 -12.10 2.89
CA THR A 655 -0.47 -13.31 2.63
C THR A 655 -1.30 -13.66 3.85
N ILE A 656 -2.58 -13.96 3.63
CA ILE A 656 -3.46 -14.49 4.67
C ILE A 656 -2.95 -15.85 5.12
N LEU A 657 -2.64 -15.97 6.40
CA LEU A 657 -2.19 -17.24 6.96
C LEU A 657 -3.36 -18.21 7.14
N PRO A 658 -3.18 -19.50 6.80
CA PRO A 658 -4.18 -20.51 7.06
C PRO A 658 -4.40 -20.70 8.57
N LEU A 659 -5.62 -21.10 8.95
CA LEU A 659 -5.93 -21.53 10.32
C LEU A 659 -5.26 -22.88 10.56
N THR A 660 -4.05 -22.91 11.10
CA THR A 660 -3.34 -24.19 11.35
C THR A 660 -3.60 -24.75 12.74
N LYS A 661 -3.78 -23.88 13.74
CA LYS A 661 -3.92 -24.28 15.14
C LYS A 661 -5.33 -24.81 15.43
N LEU A 662 -5.43 -26.02 16.00
CA LEU A 662 -6.70 -26.63 16.41
C LEU A 662 -7.55 -25.71 17.29
N ARG A 663 -6.93 -24.98 18.23
CA ARG A 663 -7.62 -24.03 19.10
C ARG A 663 -8.29 -22.89 18.31
N GLU A 664 -7.64 -22.40 17.27
CA GLU A 664 -8.17 -21.33 16.42
C GLU A 664 -9.35 -21.86 15.57
N LYS A 665 -9.22 -23.07 14.99
CA LYS A 665 -10.31 -23.75 14.26
C LYS A 665 -11.55 -23.98 15.13
N LEU A 666 -11.37 -24.50 16.35
CA LEU A 666 -12.48 -24.74 17.28
C LEU A 666 -13.14 -23.43 17.75
N ARG A 667 -12.34 -22.37 17.96
CA ARG A 667 -12.87 -21.04 18.32
C ARG A 667 -13.67 -20.43 17.17
N PHE A 668 -13.24 -20.65 15.92
CA PHE A 668 -13.99 -20.23 14.74
C PHE A 668 -15.35 -20.93 14.68
N LEU A 669 -15.39 -22.26 14.77
CA LEU A 669 -16.63 -23.05 14.74
C LEU A 669 -17.61 -22.65 15.85
N GLU A 670 -17.10 -22.39 17.05
CA GLU A 670 -17.90 -21.92 18.18
C GLU A 670 -18.51 -20.54 17.92
N LYS A 671 -17.69 -19.59 17.50
CA LYS A 671 -18.13 -18.21 17.19
C LYS A 671 -19.14 -18.20 16.05
N TYR A 672 -18.91 -19.02 15.02
CA TYR A 672 -19.83 -19.19 13.91
C TYR A 672 -21.18 -19.72 14.39
N GLY A 673 -21.18 -20.83 15.14
CA GLY A 673 -22.42 -21.44 15.66
C GLY A 673 -23.23 -20.53 16.58
N GLN A 674 -22.58 -19.65 17.36
CA GLN A 674 -23.25 -18.65 18.21
C GLN A 674 -23.97 -17.55 17.41
N CYS A 675 -23.64 -17.39 16.13
CA CYS A 675 -24.11 -16.29 15.30
C CYS A 675 -24.92 -16.73 14.08
N VAL A 676 -25.13 -18.03 13.93
CA VAL A 676 -26.04 -18.62 12.96
C VAL A 676 -27.48 -18.37 13.43
N CYS A 677 -28.28 -17.74 12.57
CA CYS A 677 -29.72 -17.55 12.75
C CYS A 677 -30.44 -18.31 11.62
N PHE A 678 -31.29 -19.28 11.99
CA PHE A 678 -32.09 -20.02 11.02
C PHE A 678 -33.33 -19.22 10.64
N ILE A 679 -33.58 -19.08 9.33
CA ILE A 679 -34.82 -18.48 8.83
C ILE A 679 -35.83 -19.62 8.71
N GLY A 680 -36.91 -19.58 9.49
CA GLY A 680 -38.14 -20.33 9.24
C GLY A 680 -37.99 -21.84 9.05
N ASN A 681 -37.91 -22.59 10.16
CA ASN A 681 -38.45 -23.94 10.39
C ASN A 681 -37.77 -24.52 11.64
N ASP A 682 -38.50 -25.33 12.41
CA ASP A 682 -37.91 -26.08 13.51
C ASP A 682 -36.79 -27.00 12.98
N PRO A 683 -35.62 -27.07 13.64
CA PRO A 683 -34.57 -28.02 13.27
C PRO A 683 -35.08 -29.47 13.35
N PRO A 684 -34.47 -30.43 12.61
CA PRO A 684 -34.81 -31.84 12.75
C PRO A 684 -34.76 -32.25 14.23
N ASN A 685 -35.79 -32.92 14.72
CA ASN A 685 -35.98 -33.20 16.13
C ASN A 685 -34.88 -34.14 16.64
N MET A 686 -33.84 -33.57 17.27
CA MET A 686 -32.61 -34.26 17.69
C MET A 686 -32.85 -35.40 18.69
N SER A 687 -34.03 -35.48 19.30
CA SER A 687 -34.41 -36.61 20.16
C SER A 687 -34.56 -37.94 19.40
N GLU A 688 -34.81 -37.94 18.08
CA GLU A 688 -34.95 -39.18 17.30
C GLU A 688 -33.61 -39.85 16.94
N VAL A 689 -32.50 -39.11 16.93
CA VAL A 689 -31.18 -39.65 16.56
C VAL A 689 -30.57 -40.48 17.71
N SER A 690 -30.98 -40.23 18.96
CA SER A 690 -30.56 -41.03 20.12
C SER A 690 -31.47 -42.22 20.43
N SER A 691 -32.66 -42.35 19.82
CA SER A 691 -33.60 -43.43 20.17
C SER A 691 -34.28 -44.06 18.94
N ARG A 692 -33.58 -44.94 18.23
CA ARG A 692 -34.23 -45.96 17.36
C ARG A 692 -34.42 -47.27 18.11
N LYS A 693 -35.58 -47.42 18.77
CA LYS A 693 -36.30 -48.70 18.96
C LYS A 693 -37.80 -48.45 18.68
N ILE A 694 -38.42 -49.47 18.09
CA ILE A 694 -39.77 -49.67 17.49
C ILE A 694 -40.95 -48.96 18.22
N PRO A 695 -42.03 -48.53 17.52
CA PRO A 695 -42.93 -47.47 17.99
C PRO A 695 -44.13 -47.96 18.81
N GLU A 696 -44.56 -47.14 19.78
CA GLU A 696 -45.92 -47.16 20.33
C GLU A 696 -46.54 -45.76 20.27
N THR A 697 -47.85 -45.78 20.06
CA THR A 697 -48.73 -44.69 19.62
C THR A 697 -48.93 -43.59 20.65
N GLN A 698 -48.94 -42.32 20.22
CA GLN A 698 -49.59 -41.28 21.01
C GLN A 698 -50.23 -40.15 20.17
N LYS A 699 -51.43 -39.77 20.63
CA LYS A 699 -52.46 -38.96 19.99
C LYS A 699 -52.10 -37.47 19.95
N CYS A 700 -52.50 -36.83 18.84
CA CYS A 700 -52.43 -35.40 18.60
C CYS A 700 -53.68 -34.68 19.17
N SER A 701 -53.48 -33.56 19.87
CA SER A 701 -54.54 -32.59 20.18
C SER A 701 -54.11 -31.19 19.75
N THR A 702 -54.92 -30.60 18.88
CA THR A 702 -54.77 -29.27 18.28
C THR A 702 -55.43 -28.20 19.15
N SER A 703 -54.72 -27.10 19.41
CA SER A 703 -55.31 -25.83 19.87
C SER A 703 -54.53 -24.68 19.26
N GLN A 704 -55.12 -24.03 18.25
CA GLN A 704 -54.63 -22.78 17.66
C GLN A 704 -54.84 -21.61 18.61
N LYS A 705 -53.79 -20.83 18.87
CA LYS A 705 -53.90 -19.43 19.35
C LYS A 705 -52.96 -18.54 18.53
N THR A 706 -53.47 -17.35 18.25
CA THR A 706 -52.94 -16.24 17.45
C THR A 706 -51.56 -15.72 17.91
N PRO A 707 -50.73 -15.16 17.01
CA PRO A 707 -49.35 -14.78 17.33
C PRO A 707 -49.27 -13.39 17.98
N PRO A 708 -48.46 -13.20 19.04
CA PRO A 708 -47.95 -11.90 19.43
C PRO A 708 -46.53 -11.65 18.85
N HIS A 709 -46.14 -10.38 18.82
CA HIS A 709 -44.86 -9.84 18.32
C HIS A 709 -43.59 -10.59 18.77
N PRO A 710 -42.50 -10.57 17.97
CA PRO A 710 -41.34 -11.44 18.18
C PRO A 710 -40.44 -10.93 19.30
N THR A 711 -40.54 -11.56 20.47
CA THR A 711 -39.46 -11.62 21.47
C THR A 711 -38.68 -12.92 21.26
N PHE A 712 -37.36 -12.81 21.08
CA PHE A 712 -36.45 -13.96 20.94
C PHE A 712 -36.61 -14.92 22.14
N PRO A 713 -37.01 -16.19 21.93
CA PRO A 713 -37.18 -17.13 23.03
C PRO A 713 -35.82 -17.70 23.48
N GLU A 714 -35.58 -17.77 24.79
CA GLU A 714 -34.36 -18.34 25.41
C GLU A 714 -34.06 -19.80 24.96
N THR A 715 -35.05 -20.50 24.43
CA THR A 715 -34.93 -21.87 23.90
C THR A 715 -34.10 -21.99 22.62
N GLU A 716 -33.95 -20.93 21.82
CA GLU A 716 -33.10 -20.97 20.62
C GLU A 716 -31.60 -20.86 20.95
N LEU A 717 -31.26 -20.05 21.95
CA LEU A 717 -29.88 -19.83 22.37
C LEU A 717 -29.26 -21.10 22.99
N SER A 718 -30.05 -21.85 23.75
CA SER A 718 -29.61 -23.13 24.35
C SER A 718 -29.37 -24.21 23.29
N ARG A 719 -30.20 -24.26 22.23
CA ARG A 719 -30.03 -25.17 21.09
C ARG A 719 -28.79 -24.83 20.26
N ALA A 720 -28.58 -23.55 19.91
CA ALA A 720 -27.38 -23.12 19.18
C ALA A 720 -26.09 -23.47 19.94
N SER A 721 -26.10 -23.32 21.26
CA SER A 721 -25.00 -23.75 22.13
C SER A 721 -24.79 -25.27 22.09
N SER A 722 -25.86 -26.08 22.15
CA SER A 722 -25.74 -27.54 22.06
C SER A 722 -25.18 -28.00 20.71
N THR A 723 -25.59 -27.37 19.61
CA THR A 723 -25.08 -27.67 18.28
C THR A 723 -23.62 -27.28 18.15
N ALA A 724 -23.22 -26.09 18.62
CA ALA A 724 -21.83 -25.69 18.58
C ALA A 724 -20.93 -26.68 19.34
N GLN A 725 -21.41 -27.26 20.44
CA GLN A 725 -20.69 -28.33 21.13
C GLN A 725 -20.64 -29.63 20.33
N LEU A 726 -21.74 -30.04 19.68
CA LEU A 726 -21.76 -31.20 18.79
C LEU A 726 -20.75 -31.05 17.64
N VAL A 727 -20.76 -29.90 16.95
CA VAL A 727 -19.83 -29.62 15.85
C VAL A 727 -18.39 -29.66 16.36
N LYS A 728 -18.10 -29.12 17.55
CA LYS A 728 -16.77 -29.19 18.17
C LYS A 728 -16.37 -30.62 18.55
N SER A 729 -17.30 -31.45 19.05
CA SER A 729 -17.00 -32.84 19.36
C SER A 729 -16.74 -33.66 18.11
N CYS A 730 -17.57 -33.51 17.06
CA CYS A 730 -17.35 -34.13 15.77
C CYS A 730 -16.01 -33.69 15.16
N PHE A 731 -15.71 -32.39 15.17
CA PHE A 731 -14.43 -31.88 14.65
C PHE A 731 -13.23 -32.41 15.43
N ARG A 732 -13.34 -32.63 16.74
CA ARG A 732 -12.26 -33.23 17.55
C ARG A 732 -12.06 -34.71 17.27
N ALA A 733 -13.14 -35.43 16.95
CA ALA A 733 -13.11 -36.86 16.67
C ALA A 733 -12.50 -37.19 15.29
N LEU A 734 -12.47 -36.23 14.37
CA LEU A 734 -11.84 -36.40 13.06
C LEU A 734 -10.34 -36.78 13.19
N PRO A 735 -9.81 -37.64 12.29
CA PRO A 735 -8.38 -37.93 12.21
C PRO A 735 -7.53 -36.66 12.11
N LYS A 736 -6.31 -36.67 12.66
CA LYS A 736 -5.42 -35.49 12.69
C LYS A 736 -5.20 -34.93 11.28
N ASP A 737 -5.01 -35.79 10.28
CA ASP A 737 -4.73 -35.39 8.90
C ASP A 737 -5.95 -34.77 8.22
N VAL A 738 -7.16 -35.31 8.47
CA VAL A 738 -8.42 -34.72 8.01
C VAL A 738 -8.62 -33.33 8.62
N ARG A 739 -8.42 -33.19 9.94
CA ARG A 739 -8.49 -31.89 10.62
C ARG A 739 -7.46 -30.90 10.10
N ALA A 740 -6.27 -31.39 9.74
CA ALA A 740 -5.20 -30.57 9.20
C ALA A 740 -5.57 -29.94 7.85
N GLY A 741 -6.43 -30.60 7.04
CA GLY A 741 -6.95 -30.07 5.78
C GLY A 741 -7.92 -28.89 5.91
N PHE A 742 -8.56 -28.69 7.07
CA PHE A 742 -9.42 -27.52 7.31
C PHE A 742 -8.62 -26.26 7.64
N THR A 743 -7.83 -25.77 6.69
CA THR A 743 -7.00 -24.57 6.84
C THR A 743 -7.75 -23.29 6.53
N GLU A 744 -8.71 -23.32 5.61
CA GLU A 744 -9.46 -22.17 5.15
C GLU A 744 -10.76 -22.03 5.95
N PRO A 745 -11.13 -20.81 6.39
CA PRO A 745 -12.40 -20.54 7.07
C PRO A 745 -13.63 -21.07 6.32
N MET A 746 -13.60 -21.03 4.97
CA MET A 746 -14.71 -21.54 4.15
C MET A 746 -14.99 -23.03 4.43
N PHE A 747 -13.97 -23.87 4.50
CA PHE A 747 -14.17 -25.29 4.79
C PHE A 747 -14.69 -25.54 6.20
N LEU A 748 -14.36 -24.69 7.17
CA LEU A 748 -14.94 -24.77 8.52
C LEU A 748 -16.42 -24.39 8.54
N VAL A 749 -16.83 -23.41 7.73
CA VAL A 749 -18.25 -23.08 7.56
C VAL A 749 -19.00 -24.24 6.90
N LEU A 750 -18.44 -24.83 5.85
CA LEU A 750 -18.99 -26.01 5.19
C LEU A 750 -19.07 -27.20 6.15
N PHE A 751 -18.02 -27.43 6.95
CA PHE A 751 -18.00 -28.45 8.00
C PHE A 751 -19.16 -28.30 8.97
N TRP A 752 -19.39 -27.08 9.45
CA TRP A 752 -20.45 -26.79 10.40
C TRP A 752 -21.82 -27.19 9.82
N HIS A 753 -22.10 -26.77 8.59
CA HIS A 753 -23.34 -27.12 7.89
C HIS A 753 -23.44 -28.61 7.58
N PHE A 754 -22.34 -29.25 7.21
CA PHE A 754 -22.33 -30.68 6.97
C PHE A 754 -22.68 -31.48 8.22
N VAL A 755 -22.06 -31.16 9.35
CA VAL A 755 -22.37 -31.83 10.63
C VAL A 755 -23.80 -31.52 11.08
N TRP A 756 -24.30 -30.31 10.79
CA TRP A 756 -25.69 -29.96 11.06
C TRP A 756 -26.67 -30.89 10.33
N HIS A 757 -26.44 -31.18 9.06
CA HIS A 757 -27.34 -32.00 8.25
C HIS A 757 -27.06 -33.51 8.36
N ARG A 758 -25.78 -33.92 8.50
CA ARG A 758 -25.32 -35.31 8.36
C ARG A 758 -24.16 -35.65 9.33
N PRO A 759 -24.35 -35.57 10.66
CA PRO A 759 -23.28 -35.74 11.63
C PRO A 759 -22.62 -37.12 11.54
N SER A 760 -23.39 -38.19 11.32
CA SER A 760 -22.89 -39.57 11.26
C SER A 760 -21.97 -39.84 10.06
N LYS A 761 -22.09 -39.09 8.97
CA LYS A 761 -21.17 -39.22 7.83
C LYS A 761 -19.82 -38.59 8.11
N ALA A 762 -19.78 -37.48 8.84
CA ALA A 762 -18.54 -36.79 9.16
C ALA A 762 -17.60 -37.67 10.00
N GLU A 763 -18.16 -38.54 10.84
CA GLU A 763 -17.40 -39.51 11.65
C GLU A 763 -16.69 -40.57 10.80
N ASN A 764 -17.14 -40.80 9.56
CA ASN A 764 -16.56 -41.78 8.65
C ASN A 764 -15.45 -41.22 7.76
N TRP A 765 -15.14 -39.92 7.84
CA TRP A 765 -14.08 -39.33 7.03
C TRP A 765 -12.70 -39.81 7.49
N LYS A 766 -11.99 -40.48 6.58
CA LYS A 766 -10.63 -40.99 6.79
C LYS A 766 -9.60 -40.07 6.14
N SER A 767 -10.02 -39.29 5.15
CA SER A 767 -9.18 -38.40 4.34
C SER A 767 -9.89 -37.07 4.04
N PHE A 768 -9.14 -36.04 3.66
CA PHE A 768 -9.74 -34.77 3.22
C PHE A 768 -10.47 -34.89 1.87
N ALA A 769 -10.09 -35.90 1.09
CA ALA A 769 -10.81 -36.34 -0.09
C ALA A 769 -12.27 -36.74 0.22
N ASP A 770 -12.50 -37.45 1.32
CA ASP A 770 -13.84 -37.82 1.77
C ASP A 770 -14.68 -36.57 2.09
N VAL A 771 -14.07 -35.59 2.77
CA VAL A 771 -14.70 -34.29 3.08
C VAL A 771 -15.19 -33.65 1.80
N THR A 772 -14.32 -33.50 0.80
CA THR A 772 -14.62 -32.80 -0.45
C THR A 772 -15.76 -33.48 -1.21
N ASN A 773 -15.72 -34.81 -1.30
CA ASN A 773 -16.77 -35.59 -1.94
C ASN A 773 -18.11 -35.45 -1.22
N ASP A 774 -18.12 -35.57 0.11
CA ASP A 774 -19.32 -35.48 0.92
C ASP A 774 -19.88 -34.05 0.96
N MET A 775 -19.03 -33.01 0.91
CA MET A 775 -19.47 -31.62 0.78
C MET A 775 -20.20 -31.38 -0.54
N LEU A 776 -19.68 -31.90 -1.66
CA LEU A 776 -20.39 -31.85 -2.93
C LEU A 776 -21.70 -32.63 -2.87
N LEU A 777 -21.70 -33.79 -2.20
CA LEU A 777 -22.93 -34.55 -1.98
C LEU A 777 -23.91 -33.78 -1.09
N LEU A 778 -23.45 -32.99 -0.13
CA LEU A 778 -24.29 -32.10 0.65
C LEU A 778 -24.92 -31.04 -0.25
N PHE A 779 -24.14 -30.33 -1.06
CA PHE A 779 -24.68 -29.37 -2.03
C PHE A 779 -25.73 -30.00 -2.95
N SER A 780 -25.45 -31.21 -3.47
CA SER A 780 -26.42 -31.93 -4.30
C SER A 780 -27.67 -32.35 -3.54
N ALA A 781 -27.50 -32.78 -2.28
CA ALA A 781 -28.59 -33.25 -1.47
C ALA A 781 -29.48 -32.11 -1.02
N THR A 782 -28.91 -30.95 -0.68
CA THR A 782 -29.69 -29.76 -0.33
C THR A 782 -30.42 -29.22 -1.55
N ALA A 783 -29.80 -29.26 -2.74
CA ALA A 783 -30.50 -28.96 -3.99
C ALA A 783 -31.67 -29.92 -4.24
N ALA A 784 -31.46 -31.22 -4.03
CA ALA A 784 -32.48 -32.24 -4.23
C ALA A 784 -33.59 -32.19 -3.17
N GLU A 785 -33.26 -31.99 -1.89
CA GLU A 785 -34.22 -31.91 -0.78
C GLU A 785 -35.12 -30.67 -0.92
N GLU A 786 -34.59 -29.52 -1.34
CA GLU A 786 -35.42 -28.35 -1.64
C GLU A 786 -36.30 -28.58 -2.86
N ASN A 787 -35.78 -29.17 -3.95
CA ASN A 787 -36.59 -29.54 -5.11
C ASN A 787 -37.73 -30.53 -4.76
N ILE A 788 -37.48 -31.50 -3.87
CA ILE A 788 -38.50 -32.46 -3.42
C ILE A 788 -39.56 -31.79 -2.53
N ARG A 789 -39.18 -30.79 -1.71
CA ARG A 789 -40.13 -30.05 -0.87
C ARG A 789 -41.07 -29.19 -1.70
N THR A 790 -40.59 -28.64 -2.80
CA THR A 790 -41.32 -27.65 -3.60
C THR A 790 -42.07 -28.30 -4.76
N SER A 791 -41.63 -29.49 -5.21
CA SER A 791 -42.26 -30.24 -6.28
C SER A 791 -42.59 -31.67 -5.84
N SER A 792 -43.88 -32.03 -5.90
CA SER A 792 -44.39 -33.30 -5.39
C SER A 792 -44.07 -34.53 -6.25
N CYS A 793 -43.09 -34.47 -7.17
CA CYS A 793 -42.92 -35.51 -8.20
C CYS A 793 -41.49 -35.86 -8.63
N CYS A 794 -40.43 -35.20 -8.13
CA CYS A 794 -39.10 -35.41 -8.71
C CYS A 794 -38.48 -36.77 -8.34
N GLN A 795 -38.09 -37.53 -9.38
CA GLN A 795 -37.35 -38.79 -9.26
C GLN A 795 -35.83 -38.52 -9.09
N GLN A 796 -35.11 -39.44 -8.47
CA GLN A 796 -33.66 -39.35 -8.22
C GLN A 796 -32.81 -39.12 -9.49
N SER A 797 -33.30 -39.57 -10.65
CA SER A 797 -32.69 -39.34 -11.97
C SER A 797 -32.63 -37.85 -12.36
N GLU A 798 -33.60 -37.04 -11.95
CA GLU A 798 -33.66 -35.62 -12.30
C GLU A 798 -32.62 -34.79 -11.53
N SER A 799 -32.26 -35.21 -10.31
CA SER A 799 -31.22 -34.54 -9.52
C SER A 799 -29.82 -34.69 -10.15
N LEU A 800 -29.55 -35.83 -10.79
CA LEU A 800 -28.29 -36.05 -11.52
C LEU A 800 -28.22 -35.20 -12.80
N SER A 801 -29.34 -35.07 -13.52
CA SER A 801 -29.41 -34.19 -14.69
C SER A 801 -29.12 -32.73 -14.32
N LEU A 802 -29.69 -32.24 -13.22
CA LEU A 802 -29.46 -30.88 -12.73
C LEU A 802 -27.99 -30.60 -12.38
N LEU A 803 -27.32 -31.56 -11.74
CA LEU A 803 -25.89 -31.42 -11.44
C LEU A 803 -25.03 -31.38 -12.70
N SER A 804 -25.40 -32.17 -13.72
CA SER A 804 -24.75 -32.14 -15.01
C SER A 804 -24.89 -30.76 -15.66
N ASP A 805 -26.09 -30.19 -15.64
CA ASP A 805 -26.38 -28.86 -16.19
C ASP A 805 -25.64 -27.75 -15.43
N LEU A 806 -25.63 -27.80 -14.09
CA LEU A 806 -24.89 -26.87 -13.25
C LEU A 806 -23.38 -26.97 -13.48
N GLY A 807 -22.86 -28.20 -13.66
CA GLY A 807 -21.46 -28.43 -13.97
C GLY A 807 -21.06 -27.92 -15.37
N ALA A 808 -21.93 -28.10 -16.37
CA ALA A 808 -21.75 -27.52 -17.70
C ALA A 808 -21.71 -25.99 -17.63
N ARG A 809 -22.60 -25.39 -16.82
CA ARG A 809 -22.63 -23.94 -16.61
C ARG A 809 -21.39 -23.44 -15.87
N ALA A 810 -20.95 -24.16 -14.84
CA ALA A 810 -19.73 -23.84 -14.12
C ALA A 810 -18.52 -23.86 -15.06
N LEU A 811 -18.42 -24.85 -15.95
CA LEU A 811 -17.38 -24.90 -16.97
C LEU A 811 -17.45 -23.72 -17.95
N SER A 812 -18.65 -23.35 -18.40
CA SER A 812 -18.87 -22.19 -19.28
C SER A 812 -18.48 -20.86 -18.62
N LEU A 813 -18.73 -20.72 -17.31
CA LEU A 813 -18.28 -19.55 -16.53
C LEU A 813 -16.76 -19.47 -16.47
N LEU A 814 -16.07 -20.58 -16.16
CA LEU A 814 -14.61 -20.63 -16.16
C LEU A 814 -14.07 -20.23 -17.54
N ARG A 815 -14.61 -20.82 -18.61
CA ARG A 815 -14.21 -20.56 -20.00
C ARG A 815 -14.35 -19.10 -20.40
N SER A 816 -15.45 -18.46 -20.03
CA SER A 816 -15.74 -17.07 -20.39
C SER A 816 -15.07 -16.05 -19.46
N GLU A 817 -14.26 -16.52 -18.51
CA GLU A 817 -13.65 -15.71 -17.46
C GLU A 817 -14.67 -14.90 -16.64
N ARG A 818 -15.87 -15.47 -16.51
CA ARG A 818 -16.96 -14.87 -15.73
C ARG A 818 -17.19 -15.66 -14.45
N THR A 819 -17.60 -14.95 -13.42
CA THR A 819 -17.95 -15.53 -12.11
C THR A 819 -19.48 -15.56 -11.92
N SER A 820 -20.20 -14.84 -12.78
CA SER A 820 -21.65 -14.72 -12.78
C SER A 820 -22.21 -14.83 -14.20
N PHE A 821 -23.49 -15.15 -14.31
CA PHE A 821 -24.22 -15.16 -15.57
C PHE A 821 -25.58 -14.48 -15.43
N SER A 822 -26.01 -13.82 -16.51
CA SER A 822 -27.34 -13.24 -16.64
C SER A 822 -28.25 -14.20 -17.40
N VAL A 823 -29.47 -14.43 -16.92
CA VAL A 823 -30.51 -15.17 -17.68
C VAL A 823 -30.85 -14.44 -18.99
N GLY A 824 -30.78 -13.10 -19.01
CA GLY A 824 -31.17 -12.30 -20.18
C GLY A 824 -30.14 -12.16 -21.30
N HIS A 825 -28.91 -12.67 -21.13
CA HIS A 825 -27.82 -12.53 -22.12
C HIS A 825 -27.30 -13.86 -22.63
N LEU A 826 -28.10 -14.92 -22.48
CA LEU A 826 -27.74 -16.24 -22.96
C LEU A 826 -28.07 -16.38 -24.44
N PRO A 827 -27.19 -17.01 -25.24
CA PRO A 827 -27.52 -17.42 -26.60
C PRO A 827 -28.82 -18.22 -26.62
N GLN A 828 -29.60 -18.11 -27.69
CA GLN A 828 -30.91 -18.77 -27.81
C GLN A 828 -30.84 -20.30 -27.66
N SER A 829 -29.72 -20.92 -28.03
CA SER A 829 -29.41 -22.34 -27.80
C SER A 829 -29.17 -22.70 -26.33
N GLU A 830 -28.66 -21.76 -25.53
CA GLU A 830 -28.53 -21.90 -24.07
C GLU A 830 -29.83 -21.52 -23.35
N PHE A 831 -30.73 -20.80 -24.03
CA PHE A 831 -32.02 -20.40 -23.49
C PHE A 831 -32.95 -21.60 -23.27
N GLU A 832 -32.84 -22.71 -24.01
CA GLU A 832 -33.61 -23.92 -23.69
C GLU A 832 -33.12 -24.59 -22.40
N VAL A 833 -31.80 -24.66 -22.19
CA VAL A 833 -31.21 -25.17 -20.94
C VAL A 833 -31.51 -24.22 -19.79
N VAL A 834 -31.51 -22.92 -20.03
CA VAL A 834 -31.84 -21.93 -19.01
C VAL A 834 -33.33 -21.73 -18.84
N ASP A 835 -34.21 -21.97 -19.79
CA ASP A 835 -35.65 -22.02 -19.56
C ASP A 835 -35.98 -23.31 -18.81
N HIS A 836 -35.34 -24.43 -19.15
CA HIS A 836 -35.41 -25.69 -18.39
C HIS A 836 -34.84 -25.54 -16.97
N LEU A 837 -33.74 -24.81 -16.80
CA LEU A 837 -33.17 -24.46 -15.50
C LEU A 837 -33.95 -23.32 -14.84
N THR A 838 -34.58 -22.35 -15.49
CA THR A 838 -35.29 -21.22 -14.82
C THR A 838 -36.69 -21.67 -14.40
N ASN A 839 -37.27 -22.61 -15.14
CA ASN A 839 -38.47 -23.34 -14.73
C ASN A 839 -38.20 -24.37 -13.62
N ARG A 840 -36.93 -24.78 -13.39
CA ARG A 840 -36.50 -25.72 -12.31
C ARG A 840 -35.72 -25.07 -11.16
N ILE A 841 -35.02 -23.97 -11.40
CA ILE A 841 -34.41 -23.03 -10.47
C ILE A 841 -35.61 -22.24 -9.96
N THR A 842 -36.37 -22.88 -9.10
CA THR A 842 -37.33 -22.18 -8.27
C THR A 842 -36.59 -21.09 -7.48
N ALA A 843 -37.32 -20.12 -6.94
CA ALA A 843 -36.80 -19.24 -5.89
C ALA A 843 -36.05 -20.05 -4.81
N ASP A 844 -36.41 -21.32 -4.62
CA ASP A 844 -35.82 -22.23 -3.66
C ASP A 844 -34.43 -22.78 -4.03
N MET A 845 -33.99 -22.82 -5.30
CA MET A 845 -32.57 -23.10 -5.63
C MET A 845 -31.64 -21.92 -5.29
N ILE A 846 -32.18 -20.70 -5.34
CA ILE A 846 -31.52 -19.49 -4.86
C ILE A 846 -31.52 -19.48 -3.32
N CYS A 847 -32.61 -19.94 -2.69
CA CYS A 847 -32.69 -20.12 -1.23
C CYS A 847 -31.84 -21.30 -0.71
N SER A 848 -31.66 -22.37 -1.48
CA SER A 848 -30.89 -23.57 -1.10
C SER A 848 -29.38 -23.32 -1.08
N GLY A 849 -28.94 -22.16 -1.57
CA GLY A 849 -27.57 -21.68 -1.47
C GLY A 849 -26.59 -22.31 -2.46
N VAL A 850 -27.08 -22.95 -3.53
CA VAL A 850 -26.23 -23.46 -4.63
C VAL A 850 -25.89 -22.35 -5.64
N LEU A 851 -26.85 -21.47 -5.91
CA LEU A 851 -26.65 -20.25 -6.67
C LEU A 851 -27.00 -19.05 -5.79
N ARG A 852 -26.16 -18.03 -5.80
CA ARG A 852 -26.41 -16.77 -5.13
C ARG A 852 -26.97 -15.78 -6.14
N ASN A 853 -28.08 -15.13 -5.78
CA ASN A 853 -28.51 -13.95 -6.51
C ASN A 853 -27.57 -12.79 -6.12
N THR A 854 -26.89 -12.21 -7.11
CA THR A 854 -25.90 -11.13 -6.87
C THR A 854 -26.53 -9.85 -6.32
N CYS A 855 -27.86 -9.76 -6.28
CA CYS A 855 -28.62 -8.61 -5.76
C CYS A 855 -28.39 -8.28 -4.27
N ILE A 856 -27.78 -9.16 -3.45
CA ILE A 856 -27.89 -9.05 -1.99
C ILE A 856 -26.87 -8.09 -1.34
N PHE A 857 -25.79 -7.66 -2.03
CA PHE A 857 -24.86 -6.66 -1.49
C PHE A 857 -24.72 -5.44 -2.40
N ASN A 858 -25.61 -4.47 -2.23
CA ASN A 858 -25.56 -3.07 -2.67
C ASN A 858 -25.31 -2.72 -4.14
N CYS A 859 -25.06 -3.66 -5.04
CA CYS A 859 -25.32 -3.46 -6.46
C CYS A 859 -26.83 -3.62 -6.69
N THR A 860 -27.64 -2.64 -6.26
CA THR A 860 -29.11 -2.61 -6.41
C THR A 860 -29.62 -2.68 -7.86
N ARG A 861 -28.76 -2.95 -8.85
CA ARG A 861 -29.07 -2.88 -10.28
C ARG A 861 -28.42 -3.92 -11.18
N MET A 862 -27.66 -4.89 -10.64
CA MET A 862 -27.58 -6.17 -11.37
C MET A 862 -29.01 -6.68 -11.37
N GLY A 863 -29.67 -6.76 -12.53
CA GLY A 863 -31.08 -7.14 -12.59
C GLY A 863 -31.33 -8.46 -11.84
N PRO A 864 -32.56 -8.76 -11.39
CA PRO A 864 -32.90 -9.96 -10.60
C PRO A 864 -32.49 -11.31 -11.21
N ASN A 865 -31.93 -11.26 -12.42
CA ASN A 865 -31.57 -12.35 -13.31
C ASN A 865 -30.05 -12.65 -13.33
N HIS A 866 -29.23 -12.07 -12.43
CA HIS A 866 -27.79 -12.38 -12.35
C HIS A 866 -27.48 -13.37 -11.23
N HIS A 867 -26.98 -14.53 -11.62
CA HIS A 867 -26.64 -15.63 -10.72
C HIS A 867 -25.14 -15.86 -10.70
N CYS A 868 -24.59 -16.17 -9.53
CA CYS A 868 -23.22 -16.65 -9.38
C CYS A 868 -23.19 -17.86 -8.45
N PHE A 869 -22.13 -18.65 -8.51
CA PHE A 869 -21.89 -19.62 -7.45
C PHE A 869 -21.44 -18.89 -6.19
N PRO A 870 -21.83 -19.34 -4.98
CA PRO A 870 -21.42 -18.72 -3.72
C PRO A 870 -19.91 -18.58 -3.55
N HIS A 871 -19.13 -19.45 -4.21
CA HIS A 871 -17.69 -19.46 -4.15
C HIS A 871 -17.06 -20.07 -5.42
N VAL A 872 -15.90 -19.57 -5.84
CA VAL A 872 -15.17 -20.05 -7.02
C VAL A 872 -14.85 -21.55 -6.93
N SER A 873 -14.45 -22.05 -5.77
CA SER A 873 -14.15 -23.48 -5.61
C SER A 873 -15.35 -24.38 -5.86
N LEU A 874 -16.59 -23.93 -5.60
CA LEU A 874 -17.77 -24.73 -5.96
C LEU A 874 -17.93 -24.80 -7.48
N THR A 875 -17.69 -23.69 -8.17
CA THR A 875 -17.64 -23.63 -9.64
C THR A 875 -16.60 -24.61 -10.18
N GLU A 876 -15.37 -24.57 -9.65
CA GLU A 876 -14.28 -25.46 -10.07
C GLU A 876 -14.60 -26.94 -9.86
N HIS A 877 -15.19 -27.31 -8.73
CA HIS A 877 -15.57 -28.71 -8.48
C HIS A 877 -16.71 -29.19 -9.36
N LEU A 878 -17.75 -28.37 -9.56
CA LEU A 878 -18.88 -28.72 -10.44
C LEU A 878 -18.42 -28.85 -11.89
N ALA A 879 -17.54 -27.95 -12.34
CA ALA A 879 -16.91 -28.04 -13.65
C ALA A 879 -16.04 -29.31 -13.77
N ALA A 880 -15.18 -29.60 -12.78
CA ALA A 880 -14.35 -30.81 -12.76
C ALA A 880 -15.18 -32.09 -12.90
N ARG A 881 -16.30 -32.19 -12.15
CA ARG A 881 -17.19 -33.36 -12.25
C ARG A 881 -17.90 -33.46 -13.58
N HIS A 882 -18.31 -32.33 -14.16
CA HIS A 882 -18.89 -32.33 -15.50
C HIS A 882 -17.88 -32.82 -16.54
N VAL A 883 -16.64 -32.32 -16.49
CA VAL A 883 -15.56 -32.76 -17.40
C VAL A 883 -15.28 -34.25 -17.21
N LEU A 884 -15.19 -34.74 -15.97
CA LEU A 884 -15.01 -36.16 -15.70
C LEU A 884 -16.13 -37.02 -16.30
N HIS A 885 -17.38 -36.59 -16.14
CA HIS A 885 -18.55 -37.28 -16.69
C HIS A 885 -18.48 -37.33 -18.22
N ARG A 886 -18.14 -36.21 -18.86
CA ARG A 886 -18.01 -36.12 -20.32
C ARG A 886 -16.87 -36.99 -20.85
N LEU A 887 -15.69 -36.97 -20.22
CA LEU A 887 -14.56 -37.84 -20.55
C LEU A 887 -14.95 -39.33 -20.42
N SER A 888 -15.78 -39.64 -19.43
CA SER A 888 -16.22 -40.99 -19.12
C SER A 888 -17.24 -41.57 -20.10
N GLU A 889 -18.12 -40.73 -20.66
CA GLU A 889 -19.24 -41.17 -21.49
C GLU A 889 -19.02 -41.00 -22.99
N SER A 890 -18.44 -39.87 -23.40
CA SER A 890 -18.42 -39.47 -24.81
C SER A 890 -17.16 -39.91 -25.54
N GLY A 891 -16.10 -40.30 -24.82
CA GLY A 891 -14.77 -40.51 -25.38
C GLY A 891 -14.13 -39.25 -25.98
N ALA A 892 -14.80 -38.09 -25.90
CA ALA A 892 -14.32 -36.81 -26.43
C ALA A 892 -12.97 -36.44 -25.81
N SER A 893 -12.16 -35.71 -26.56
CA SER A 893 -10.90 -35.18 -26.02
C SER A 893 -11.20 -34.11 -24.97
N LEU A 894 -10.24 -33.89 -24.07
CA LEU A 894 -10.29 -32.81 -23.09
C LEU A 894 -10.46 -31.45 -23.79
N ILE A 895 -9.77 -31.23 -24.90
CA ILE A 895 -9.85 -29.97 -25.68
C ILE A 895 -11.26 -29.75 -26.22
N ASP A 896 -11.90 -30.80 -26.74
CA ASP A 896 -13.28 -30.70 -27.25
C ASP A 896 -14.27 -30.35 -26.12
N ILE A 897 -14.07 -30.91 -24.92
CA ILE A 897 -14.93 -30.65 -23.75
C ILE A 897 -14.71 -29.23 -23.20
N LEU A 898 -13.47 -28.75 -23.19
CA LEU A 898 -13.15 -27.38 -22.76
C LEU A 898 -13.58 -26.32 -23.79
N GLU A 899 -13.95 -26.74 -25.02
CA GLU A 899 -14.41 -25.88 -26.11
C GLU A 899 -13.44 -24.70 -26.38
N GLY A 900 -12.13 -24.96 -26.33
CA GLY A 900 -11.07 -23.95 -26.51
C GLY A 900 -9.67 -24.48 -26.18
N SER A 901 -8.64 -23.74 -26.57
CA SER A 901 -7.26 -24.07 -26.20
C SER A 901 -7.08 -23.86 -24.69
N PRO A 902 -6.52 -24.83 -23.94
CA PRO A 902 -6.17 -24.63 -22.53
C PRO A 902 -5.18 -23.49 -22.29
N THR A 903 -4.47 -23.03 -23.33
CA THR A 903 -3.49 -21.92 -23.25
C THR A 903 -4.11 -20.59 -22.90
N ASP A 904 -5.38 -20.40 -23.23
CA ASP A 904 -5.98 -19.07 -23.25
C ASP A 904 -6.64 -18.71 -21.92
N ASN A 905 -6.68 -19.65 -20.95
CA ASN A 905 -7.48 -19.45 -19.74
C ASN A 905 -6.85 -20.10 -18.49
N GLY A 906 -6.10 -19.29 -17.73
CA GLY A 906 -5.49 -19.68 -16.46
C GLY A 906 -6.51 -20.14 -15.39
N ARG A 907 -7.82 -19.93 -15.58
CA ARG A 907 -8.86 -20.35 -14.63
C ARG A 907 -9.09 -21.86 -14.60
N TYR A 908 -8.65 -22.60 -15.62
CA TYR A 908 -8.68 -24.06 -15.54
C TYR A 908 -7.68 -24.62 -14.52
N LEU A 909 -6.66 -23.86 -14.10
CA LEU A 909 -5.66 -24.32 -13.12
C LEU A 909 -6.26 -24.68 -11.75
N GLY A 910 -7.39 -24.07 -11.36
CA GLY A 910 -8.09 -24.46 -10.13
C GLY A 910 -8.93 -25.73 -10.29
N MET A 911 -9.47 -25.96 -11.49
CA MET A 911 -10.37 -27.07 -11.82
C MET A 911 -9.62 -28.36 -12.19
N LEU A 912 -8.50 -28.28 -12.91
CA LEU A 912 -7.74 -29.45 -13.39
C LEU A 912 -7.22 -30.34 -12.24
N PRO A 913 -6.63 -29.81 -11.14
CA PRO A 913 -6.24 -30.64 -10.01
C PRO A 913 -7.41 -31.38 -9.36
N LEU A 914 -8.59 -30.76 -9.33
CA LEU A 914 -9.81 -31.38 -8.83
C LEU A 914 -10.30 -32.51 -9.74
N LEU A 915 -10.29 -32.28 -11.05
CA LEU A 915 -10.61 -33.29 -12.05
C LEU A 915 -9.69 -34.52 -11.90
N MET A 916 -8.40 -34.28 -11.76
CA MET A 916 -7.40 -35.35 -11.64
C MET A 916 -7.50 -36.11 -10.32
N GLU A 917 -7.80 -35.40 -9.23
CA GLU A 917 -8.09 -36.02 -7.94
C GLU A 917 -9.32 -36.94 -8.01
N ASP A 918 -10.39 -36.48 -8.65
CA ASP A 918 -11.61 -37.26 -8.86
C ASP A 918 -11.35 -38.46 -9.78
N MET A 919 -10.57 -38.28 -10.85
CA MET A 919 -10.14 -39.38 -11.74
C MET A 919 -9.28 -40.41 -11.01
N ALA A 920 -8.28 -39.98 -10.24
CA ALA A 920 -7.39 -40.88 -9.49
C ALA A 920 -8.17 -41.81 -8.56
N LYS A 921 -9.21 -41.29 -7.90
CA LYS A 921 -10.05 -42.06 -6.97
C LYS A 921 -11.08 -42.94 -7.68
N MET A 922 -11.79 -42.39 -8.66
CA MET A 922 -12.94 -43.06 -9.26
C MET A 922 -12.55 -43.94 -10.46
N ARG A 923 -11.56 -43.51 -11.25
CA ARG A 923 -11.15 -44.15 -12.52
C ARG A 923 -9.65 -43.94 -12.79
N PRO A 924 -8.73 -44.54 -12.01
CA PRO A 924 -7.28 -44.33 -12.16
C PRO A 924 -6.78 -44.66 -13.57
N ASN A 925 -7.34 -45.70 -14.21
CA ASN A 925 -6.99 -46.06 -15.59
C ASN A 925 -7.30 -44.95 -16.60
N LEU A 926 -8.41 -44.21 -16.39
CA LEU A 926 -8.77 -43.08 -17.26
C LEU A 926 -7.79 -41.92 -17.07
N LEU A 927 -7.29 -41.71 -15.85
CA LEU A 927 -6.26 -40.71 -15.59
C LEU A 927 -4.96 -41.06 -16.32
N GLU A 928 -4.53 -42.31 -16.29
CA GLU A 928 -3.35 -42.78 -17.02
C GLU A 928 -3.52 -42.63 -18.53
N GLU A 929 -4.69 -43.02 -19.07
CA GLU A 929 -5.03 -42.90 -20.49
C GLU A 929 -5.00 -41.44 -20.96
N ARG A 930 -5.61 -40.52 -20.18
CA ARG A 930 -5.77 -39.11 -20.53
C ARG A 930 -4.69 -38.20 -19.94
N TRP A 931 -3.67 -38.77 -19.30
CA TRP A 931 -2.57 -38.03 -18.68
C TRP A 931 -1.89 -37.05 -19.65
N PRO A 932 -1.57 -37.41 -20.91
CA PRO A 932 -0.95 -36.46 -21.84
C PRO A 932 -1.79 -35.21 -22.05
N GLU A 933 -3.11 -35.35 -22.26
CA GLU A 933 -4.02 -34.23 -22.48
C GLU A 933 -4.11 -33.32 -21.25
N LEU A 934 -4.22 -33.90 -20.04
CA LEU A 934 -4.29 -33.16 -18.78
C LEU A 934 -2.99 -32.44 -18.46
N ARG A 935 -1.85 -33.09 -18.71
CA ARG A 935 -0.52 -32.52 -18.53
C ARG A 935 -0.31 -31.33 -19.46
N ASP A 936 -0.66 -31.50 -20.74
CA ASP A 936 -0.51 -30.46 -21.74
C ASP A 936 -1.44 -29.28 -21.43
N ALA A 937 -2.65 -29.54 -20.93
CA ALA A 937 -3.58 -28.51 -20.47
C ALA A 937 -3.05 -27.73 -19.24
N LEU A 938 -2.44 -28.40 -18.27
CA LEU A 938 -1.81 -27.74 -17.11
C LEU A 938 -0.64 -26.85 -17.54
N HIS A 939 0.23 -27.36 -18.42
CA HIS A 939 1.35 -26.59 -18.97
C HIS A 939 0.88 -25.36 -19.74
N ALA A 940 -0.08 -25.55 -20.63
CA ALA A 940 -0.71 -24.50 -21.40
C ALA A 940 -1.35 -23.43 -20.50
N GLY A 941 -2.02 -23.84 -19.42
CA GLY A 941 -2.62 -22.92 -18.44
C GLY A 941 -1.60 -22.17 -17.57
N GLY A 942 -0.30 -22.45 -17.69
CA GLY A 942 0.75 -21.80 -16.90
C GLY A 942 0.93 -22.41 -15.49
N ALA A 943 0.67 -23.71 -15.33
CA ALA A 943 0.84 -24.40 -14.05
C ALA A 943 2.27 -24.25 -13.50
N THR A 944 2.42 -23.44 -12.46
CA THR A 944 3.68 -23.28 -11.72
C THR A 944 4.02 -24.54 -10.91
N TYR A 945 5.25 -24.64 -10.41
CA TYR A 945 5.69 -25.74 -9.54
C TYR A 945 4.74 -25.95 -8.33
N GLN A 946 4.13 -24.89 -7.80
CA GLN A 946 3.18 -24.98 -6.69
C GLN A 946 1.90 -25.74 -7.08
N HIS A 947 1.40 -25.53 -8.30
CA HIS A 947 0.25 -26.29 -8.82
C HIS A 947 0.58 -27.78 -8.92
N TRP A 948 1.79 -28.11 -9.37
CA TRP A 948 2.26 -29.49 -9.42
C TRP A 948 2.43 -30.09 -8.02
N GLN A 949 2.93 -29.35 -7.04
CA GLN A 949 2.98 -29.80 -5.64
C GLN A 949 1.59 -30.05 -5.04
N GLU A 950 0.61 -29.20 -5.33
CA GLU A 950 -0.77 -29.38 -4.90
C GLU A 950 -1.41 -30.61 -5.59
N LEU A 951 -1.13 -30.81 -6.87
CA LEU A 951 -1.57 -32.00 -7.60
C LEU A 951 -0.95 -33.28 -7.02
N MET A 952 0.34 -33.23 -6.70
CA MET A 952 1.06 -34.33 -6.04
C MET A 952 0.46 -34.72 -4.70
N TRP A 953 0.00 -33.72 -3.94
CA TRP A 953 -0.70 -33.99 -2.69
C TRP A 953 -2.01 -34.76 -2.90
N ARG A 954 -2.75 -34.44 -3.96
CA ARG A 954 -4.06 -35.04 -4.26
C ARG A 954 -3.97 -36.38 -4.99
N CYS A 955 -2.92 -36.55 -5.78
CA CYS A 955 -2.74 -37.68 -6.69
C CYS A 955 -1.39 -38.40 -6.48
N GLY A 956 -0.84 -38.36 -5.26
CA GLY A 956 0.49 -38.90 -4.96
C GLY A 956 0.65 -40.42 -5.20
N ASP A 957 -0.46 -41.15 -5.31
CA ASP A 957 -0.47 -42.57 -5.64
C ASP A 957 -0.41 -42.84 -7.16
N VAL A 958 -0.55 -41.80 -7.99
CA VAL A 958 -0.58 -41.91 -9.45
C VAL A 958 0.82 -41.70 -10.02
N LEU A 959 1.49 -42.79 -10.38
CA LEU A 959 2.91 -42.80 -10.75
C LEU A 959 3.29 -41.82 -11.88
N CYS A 960 2.44 -41.66 -12.89
CA CYS A 960 2.72 -40.74 -14.00
C CYS A 960 2.73 -39.26 -13.57
N VAL A 961 1.85 -38.88 -12.62
CA VAL A 961 1.81 -37.55 -12.02
C VAL A 961 3.09 -37.30 -11.23
N VAL A 962 3.45 -38.25 -10.36
CA VAL A 962 4.66 -38.21 -9.51
C VAL A 962 5.92 -38.01 -10.33
N ARG A 963 6.09 -38.84 -11.37
CA ARG A 963 7.26 -38.78 -12.24
C ARG A 963 7.36 -37.45 -12.97
N HIS A 964 6.25 -36.92 -13.47
CA HIS A 964 6.26 -35.66 -14.22
C HIS A 964 6.49 -34.44 -13.32
N ALA A 965 5.85 -34.40 -12.14
CA ALA A 965 6.09 -33.35 -11.16
C ALA A 965 7.56 -33.34 -10.69
N ALA A 966 8.16 -34.52 -10.49
CA ALA A 966 9.58 -34.65 -10.19
C ALA A 966 10.48 -34.01 -11.27
N GLN A 967 10.18 -34.30 -12.54
CA GLN A 967 10.92 -33.75 -13.68
C GLN A 967 10.80 -32.22 -13.77
N LEU A 968 9.59 -31.68 -13.66
CA LEU A 968 9.38 -30.22 -13.73
C LEU A 968 10.02 -29.47 -12.57
N THR A 969 9.94 -30.03 -11.36
CA THR A 969 10.58 -29.41 -10.19
C THR A 969 12.10 -29.35 -10.37
N TYR A 970 12.68 -30.39 -10.98
CA TYR A 970 14.10 -30.41 -11.33
C TYR A 970 14.45 -29.42 -12.45
N GLU A 971 13.64 -29.32 -13.51
CA GLU A 971 13.88 -28.38 -14.61
C GLU A 971 13.74 -26.90 -14.20
N ALA A 972 12.87 -26.59 -13.23
CA ALA A 972 12.61 -25.22 -12.79
C ALA A 972 13.77 -24.59 -11.99
N GLY A 973 14.64 -25.38 -11.37
CA GLY A 973 15.72 -24.85 -10.54
C GLY A 973 16.73 -25.86 -10.01
N GLY A 974 16.54 -27.16 -10.28
CA GLY A 974 17.37 -28.26 -9.78
C GLY A 974 17.22 -28.50 -8.28
N ASP A 975 17.35 -27.47 -7.46
CA ASP A 975 17.28 -27.53 -6.01
C ASP A 975 15.82 -27.59 -5.51
N TRP A 976 15.60 -28.33 -4.41
CA TRP A 976 14.26 -28.48 -3.82
C TRP A 976 14.22 -27.86 -2.43
N ASP A 977 13.28 -26.92 -2.23
CA ASP A 977 13.08 -26.21 -0.97
C ASP A 977 11.88 -26.79 -0.18
N LEU A 978 12.18 -27.39 0.97
CA LEU A 978 11.22 -28.05 1.87
C LEU A 978 10.99 -27.19 3.11
N GLU A 979 9.86 -26.49 3.15
CA GLU A 979 9.49 -25.61 4.26
C GLU A 979 8.42 -26.21 5.20
N THR A 980 7.78 -27.30 4.79
CA THR A 980 6.68 -27.92 5.55
C THR A 980 6.78 -29.44 5.52
N GLY A 981 6.20 -30.12 6.52
CA GLY A 981 6.12 -31.58 6.52
C GLY A 981 5.39 -32.15 5.27
N ARG A 982 4.51 -31.36 4.63
CA ARG A 982 3.89 -31.72 3.35
C ARG A 982 4.91 -31.78 2.21
N HIS A 983 5.84 -30.82 2.14
CA HIS A 983 6.89 -30.82 1.12
C HIS A 983 7.79 -32.05 1.27
N VAL A 984 8.11 -32.45 2.51
CA VAL A 984 8.89 -33.68 2.77
C VAL A 984 8.16 -34.93 2.27
N ALA A 985 6.86 -35.05 2.52
CA ALA A 985 6.06 -36.18 2.02
C ALA A 985 6.05 -36.25 0.49
N ILE A 986 5.89 -35.10 -0.19
CA ILE A 986 5.91 -34.97 -1.65
C ILE A 986 7.30 -35.31 -2.20
N ALA A 987 8.37 -34.72 -1.64
CA ALA A 987 9.73 -34.97 -2.06
C ALA A 987 10.10 -36.46 -1.95
N ARG A 988 9.65 -37.15 -0.90
CA ARG A 988 9.88 -38.59 -0.73
C ARG A 988 9.27 -39.43 -1.86
N GLN A 989 8.12 -39.02 -2.39
CA GLN A 989 7.47 -39.68 -3.54
C GLN A 989 8.20 -39.36 -4.85
N MET A 990 8.75 -38.15 -4.99
CA MET A 990 9.44 -37.70 -6.21
C MET A 990 10.88 -38.21 -6.32
N LEU A 991 11.60 -38.38 -5.20
CA LEU A 991 13.02 -38.79 -5.16
C LEU A 991 13.35 -40.07 -5.96
N PRO A 992 12.51 -41.13 -5.98
CA PRO A 992 12.72 -42.31 -6.82
C PRO A 992 12.75 -42.02 -8.33
N HIS A 993 12.19 -40.89 -8.77
CA HIS A 993 12.12 -40.51 -10.18
C HIS A 993 13.19 -39.51 -10.56
N VAL A 994 13.45 -38.52 -9.69
CA VAL A 994 14.46 -37.49 -9.89
C VAL A 994 15.08 -37.12 -8.54
N CYS A 995 16.41 -37.14 -8.46
CA CYS A 995 17.14 -36.72 -7.27
C CYS A 995 17.69 -35.29 -7.49
N PRO A 996 17.28 -34.28 -6.71
CA PRO A 996 17.80 -32.93 -6.87
C PRO A 996 19.29 -32.85 -6.47
N PRO A 997 20.10 -31.97 -7.08
CA PRO A 997 21.47 -31.72 -6.63
C PRO A 997 21.53 -31.22 -5.19
N THR A 998 20.60 -30.36 -4.78
CA THR A 998 20.52 -29.84 -3.40
C THR A 998 19.11 -29.95 -2.86
N LEU A 999 19.00 -30.48 -1.64
CA LEU A 999 17.77 -30.49 -0.87
C LEU A 999 17.90 -29.51 0.29
N ARG A 1000 17.10 -28.45 0.29
CA ARG A 1000 17.09 -27.45 1.36
C ARG A 1000 15.89 -27.65 2.26
N VAL A 1001 16.12 -27.76 3.57
CA VAL A 1001 15.10 -28.07 4.55
C VAL A 1001 15.06 -26.96 5.59
N TRP A 1002 14.03 -26.12 5.57
CA TRP A 1002 13.85 -24.99 6.47
C TRP A 1002 12.52 -25.10 7.24
N MET A 1003 12.45 -25.97 8.24
CA MET A 1003 11.23 -26.18 9.02
C MET A 1003 11.51 -26.46 10.49
N SER A 1004 10.45 -26.44 11.31
CA SER A 1004 10.61 -26.70 12.74
C SER A 1004 10.94 -28.17 13.01
N PRO A 1005 11.69 -28.47 14.09
CA PRO A 1005 12.01 -29.85 14.46
C PRO A 1005 10.75 -30.71 14.64
N GLN A 1006 9.70 -30.15 15.23
CA GLN A 1006 8.44 -30.86 15.46
C GLN A 1006 7.77 -31.27 14.15
N GLU A 1007 7.68 -30.37 13.17
CA GLU A 1007 7.08 -30.69 11.87
C GLU A 1007 7.91 -31.74 11.12
N LEU A 1008 9.24 -31.67 11.20
CA LEU A 1008 10.12 -32.63 10.53
C LEU A 1008 10.00 -34.05 11.12
N ARG A 1009 9.84 -34.18 12.45
CA ARG A 1009 9.60 -35.46 13.14
C ARG A 1009 8.33 -36.15 12.63
N GLU A 1010 7.29 -35.37 12.39
CA GLU A 1010 5.99 -35.88 11.90
C GLU A 1010 6.03 -36.25 10.41
N ALA A 1011 7.05 -35.81 9.68
CA ALA A 1011 7.12 -35.89 8.22
C ALA A 1011 7.85 -37.13 7.67
N GLN A 1012 8.15 -38.15 8.48
CA GLN A 1012 8.87 -39.36 8.05
C GLN A 1012 10.25 -39.05 7.44
N TRP A 1013 10.96 -38.09 8.06
CA TRP A 1013 12.26 -37.56 7.66
C TRP A 1013 13.32 -38.61 7.29
N GLN A 1014 13.37 -39.71 8.05
CA GLN A 1014 14.34 -40.79 7.83
C GLN A 1014 14.24 -41.40 6.43
N ASP A 1015 13.01 -41.63 5.93
CA ASP A 1015 12.80 -42.25 4.62
C ASP A 1015 13.29 -41.35 3.49
N LEU A 1016 13.17 -40.03 3.66
CA LEU A 1016 13.62 -39.04 2.69
C LEU A 1016 15.16 -39.03 2.61
N LEU A 1017 15.84 -39.03 3.76
CA LEU A 1017 17.31 -39.06 3.81
C LEU A 1017 17.91 -40.35 3.23
N GLN A 1018 17.24 -41.48 3.41
CA GLN A 1018 17.71 -42.76 2.85
C GLN A 1018 17.67 -42.79 1.32
N ARG A 1019 16.81 -41.97 0.70
CA ARG A 1019 16.61 -41.92 -0.76
C ARG A 1019 17.42 -40.83 -1.45
N HIS A 1020 17.81 -39.77 -0.73
CA HIS A 1020 18.49 -38.62 -1.32
C HIS A 1020 20.01 -38.86 -1.44
N GLU A 1021 20.52 -38.72 -2.65
CA GLU A 1021 21.95 -38.83 -3.01
C GLU A 1021 22.43 -37.49 -3.59
N GLY A 1022 22.55 -36.46 -2.74
CA GLY A 1022 22.96 -35.12 -3.15
C GLY A 1022 23.39 -34.23 -1.99
N LYS A 1023 23.49 -32.93 -2.21
CA LYS A 1023 23.76 -31.95 -1.17
C LYS A 1023 22.52 -31.78 -0.28
N LEU A 1024 22.74 -31.58 1.00
CA LEU A 1024 21.71 -31.30 2.00
C LEU A 1024 22.05 -29.98 2.71
N GLU A 1025 21.07 -29.09 2.76
CA GLU A 1025 21.08 -27.91 3.62
C GLU A 1025 19.94 -28.06 4.64
N LEU A 1026 20.27 -28.12 5.93
CA LEU A 1026 19.31 -28.44 6.99
C LEU A 1026 19.26 -27.34 8.05
N SER A 1027 18.15 -26.63 8.14
CA SER A 1027 17.93 -25.58 9.13
C SER A 1027 16.71 -25.90 9.99
N LEU A 1028 17.00 -26.28 11.23
CA LEU A 1028 16.06 -26.61 12.29
C LEU A 1028 15.80 -25.42 13.24
N MET A 1029 16.58 -24.34 13.14
CA MET A 1029 16.43 -23.15 13.99
C MET A 1029 15.21 -22.30 13.59
N PHE A 1030 14.02 -22.73 14.03
CA PHE A 1030 12.79 -21.95 13.91
C PHE A 1030 12.33 -21.46 15.29
N ARG A 1031 12.31 -20.12 15.49
CA ARG A 1031 11.68 -19.42 16.62
C ARG A 1031 12.23 -19.70 18.03
N GLY A 1032 13.55 -19.62 18.22
CA GLY A 1032 14.14 -19.45 19.57
C GLY A 1032 13.88 -20.54 20.61
N ASN A 1033 13.20 -21.64 20.24
CA ASN A 1033 13.04 -22.80 21.09
C ASN A 1033 14.32 -23.61 21.05
N SER A 1034 14.95 -23.76 22.20
CA SER A 1034 16.24 -24.43 22.35
C SER A 1034 16.11 -25.95 22.44
N CYS A 1035 14.99 -26.59 22.10
CA CYS A 1035 14.89 -28.05 22.25
C CYS A 1035 15.95 -28.75 21.39
N PRO A 1036 16.65 -29.78 21.92
CA PRO A 1036 17.65 -30.48 21.14
C PRO A 1036 17.02 -31.27 19.99
N ASP A 1037 17.75 -31.34 18.89
CA ASP A 1037 17.34 -31.92 17.61
C ASP A 1037 17.98 -33.29 17.37
N ASP A 1038 18.52 -33.90 18.41
CA ASP A 1038 19.41 -35.07 18.29
C ASP A 1038 18.73 -36.27 17.59
N ASP A 1039 17.42 -36.46 17.80
CA ASP A 1039 16.63 -37.53 17.19
C ASP A 1039 16.43 -37.36 15.68
N LEU A 1040 16.41 -36.11 15.18
CA LEU A 1040 16.33 -35.79 13.75
C LEU A 1040 17.66 -35.96 13.03
N LEU A 1041 18.76 -35.97 13.78
CA LEU A 1041 20.11 -36.12 13.24
C LEU A 1041 20.55 -37.58 13.20
N ALA A 1042 20.04 -38.45 14.09
CA ALA A 1042 20.38 -39.87 14.08
C ALA A 1042 20.25 -40.56 12.70
N PRO A 1043 19.23 -40.25 11.87
CA PRO A 1043 19.15 -40.78 10.49
C PRO A 1043 20.31 -40.41 9.56
N LEU A 1044 21.06 -39.33 9.84
CA LEU A 1044 22.20 -38.89 9.01
C LEU A 1044 23.40 -39.86 9.10
N LEU A 1045 23.54 -40.64 10.16
CA LEU A 1045 24.63 -41.62 10.31
C LEU A 1045 24.70 -42.61 9.14
N ASN A 1046 23.55 -42.92 8.53
CA ASN A 1046 23.42 -43.85 7.42
C ASN A 1046 22.96 -43.18 6.12
N ALA A 1047 22.90 -41.85 6.08
CA ALA A 1047 22.49 -41.12 4.89
C ALA A 1047 23.63 -41.07 3.86
N LYS A 1048 23.27 -41.11 2.58
CA LYS A 1048 24.21 -41.01 1.46
C LYS A 1048 24.45 -39.57 0.99
N CYS A 1049 23.74 -38.62 1.58
CA CYS A 1049 23.81 -37.21 1.21
C CYS A 1049 25.06 -36.52 1.79
N GLN A 1050 25.43 -35.39 1.18
CA GLN A 1050 26.48 -34.50 1.65
C GLN A 1050 25.88 -33.28 2.33
N LEU A 1051 26.10 -33.12 3.64
CA LEU A 1051 25.68 -31.92 4.36
C LEU A 1051 26.58 -30.74 4.00
N THR A 1052 25.98 -29.64 3.58
CA THR A 1052 26.67 -28.39 3.17
C THR A 1052 26.33 -27.21 4.07
N TRP A 1053 25.12 -27.17 4.63
CA TRP A 1053 24.72 -26.19 5.63
C TRP A 1053 23.92 -26.88 6.73
N PHE A 1054 24.19 -26.53 7.99
CA PHE A 1054 23.36 -26.94 9.13
C PHE A 1054 23.10 -25.77 10.06
N SER A 1055 21.87 -25.62 10.55
CA SER A 1055 21.54 -24.71 11.65
C SER A 1055 20.57 -25.39 12.61
N GLY A 1056 20.98 -25.70 13.84
CA GLY A 1056 20.14 -26.48 14.77
C GLY A 1056 20.68 -26.54 16.20
N CYS A 1057 19.95 -27.22 17.11
CA CYS A 1057 20.32 -27.35 18.52
C CYS A 1057 20.76 -28.78 18.85
N LEU A 1058 21.90 -28.94 19.52
CA LEU A 1058 22.52 -30.22 19.81
C LEU A 1058 22.64 -30.46 21.32
N SER A 1059 22.37 -31.69 21.75
CA SER A 1059 22.60 -32.14 23.13
C SER A 1059 23.23 -33.51 23.24
N SER A 1060 23.66 -34.14 22.14
CA SER A 1060 24.33 -35.46 22.19
C SER A 1060 25.58 -35.55 21.31
N GLU A 1061 26.56 -36.34 21.75
CA GLU A 1061 27.75 -36.66 20.95
C GLU A 1061 27.38 -37.47 19.70
N VAL A 1062 26.34 -38.29 19.80
CA VAL A 1062 25.79 -39.06 18.67
C VAL A 1062 25.37 -38.12 17.53
N SER A 1063 24.86 -36.94 17.87
CA SER A 1063 24.46 -35.94 16.87
C SER A 1063 25.64 -35.22 16.25
N ILE A 1064 26.74 -35.02 16.99
CA ILE A 1064 27.99 -34.53 16.40
C ILE A 1064 28.58 -35.59 15.46
N GLU A 1065 28.57 -36.85 15.86
CA GLU A 1065 28.99 -37.98 15.02
C GLU A 1065 28.13 -38.07 13.75
N ALA A 1066 26.81 -37.92 13.88
CA ALA A 1066 25.88 -37.91 12.75
C ALA A 1066 26.10 -36.73 11.79
N LEU A 1067 26.41 -35.53 12.30
CA LEU A 1067 26.77 -34.40 11.44
C LEU A 1067 28.13 -34.66 10.76
N SER A 1068 29.10 -35.18 11.51
CA SER A 1068 30.44 -35.52 11.01
C SER A 1068 30.40 -36.59 9.91
N SER A 1069 29.48 -37.57 9.96
CA SER A 1069 29.40 -38.63 8.96
C SER A 1069 29.02 -38.12 7.57
N VAL A 1070 28.24 -37.04 7.49
CA VAL A 1070 27.75 -36.46 6.22
C VAL A 1070 28.37 -35.11 5.86
N ALA A 1071 29.06 -34.43 6.77
CA ALA A 1071 29.67 -33.14 6.51
C ALA A 1071 30.85 -33.24 5.53
N ALA A 1072 30.81 -32.45 4.46
CA ALA A 1072 31.98 -32.21 3.61
C ALA A 1072 32.03 -30.75 3.15
N SER A 1073 32.99 -30.02 3.72
CA SER A 1073 33.11 -28.56 3.65
C SER A 1073 31.88 -27.82 4.18
N ALA A 1074 31.14 -28.43 5.10
CA ALA A 1074 29.89 -27.89 5.62
C ALA A 1074 30.09 -26.59 6.41
N GLN A 1075 29.10 -25.72 6.36
CA GLN A 1075 28.96 -24.57 7.25
C GLN A 1075 27.93 -24.91 8.32
N LEU A 1076 28.32 -24.82 9.60
CA LEU A 1076 27.48 -25.25 10.71
C LEU A 1076 27.20 -24.08 11.65
N GLU A 1077 25.93 -23.84 11.96
CA GLU A 1077 25.46 -22.92 12.98
C GLU A 1077 24.76 -23.72 14.11
N ILE A 1078 25.53 -24.14 15.10
CA ILE A 1078 25.05 -25.08 16.13
C ILE A 1078 24.78 -24.36 17.44
N THR A 1079 23.63 -24.63 18.05
CA THR A 1079 23.35 -24.25 19.43
C THR A 1079 23.62 -25.42 20.35
N LEU A 1080 24.54 -25.28 21.30
CA LEU A 1080 24.85 -26.33 22.27
C LEU A 1080 24.02 -26.14 23.54
N GLN A 1081 23.28 -27.17 23.94
CA GLN A 1081 22.62 -27.22 25.26
C GLN A 1081 23.56 -27.61 26.39
N ARG A 1082 24.60 -28.38 26.06
CA ARG A 1082 25.63 -28.83 26.99
C ARG A 1082 26.99 -28.88 26.29
N PRO A 1083 28.10 -28.98 27.03
CA PRO A 1083 29.42 -29.18 26.46
C PRO A 1083 29.43 -30.48 25.65
N LEU A 1084 29.78 -30.40 24.37
CA LEU A 1084 29.95 -31.55 23.45
C LEU A 1084 31.34 -31.49 22.81
N ASP A 1085 31.93 -32.65 22.54
CA ASP A 1085 33.20 -32.74 21.81
C ASP A 1085 33.00 -32.46 20.32
N LEU A 1086 33.55 -31.34 19.83
CA LEU A 1086 33.46 -30.94 18.42
C LEU A 1086 34.60 -31.49 17.57
N SER A 1087 35.53 -32.25 18.16
CA SER A 1087 36.66 -32.85 17.44
C SER A 1087 36.27 -33.69 16.22
N PRO A 1088 35.13 -34.42 16.17
CA PRO A 1088 34.74 -35.17 14.98
C PRO A 1088 34.46 -34.29 13.75
N LEU A 1089 34.23 -32.98 13.93
CA LEU A 1089 33.97 -32.05 12.83
C LEU A 1089 35.24 -31.50 12.18
N SER A 1090 36.41 -31.71 12.81
CA SER A 1090 37.70 -31.17 12.36
C SER A 1090 38.06 -31.66 10.95
N GLY A 1091 38.42 -30.73 10.06
CA GLY A 1091 38.74 -31.03 8.66
C GLY A 1091 37.54 -31.33 7.76
N LYS A 1092 36.31 -31.42 8.31
CA LYS A 1092 35.09 -31.68 7.54
C LYS A 1092 34.22 -30.43 7.33
N CYS A 1093 34.43 -29.38 8.11
CA CYS A 1093 33.66 -28.15 8.06
C CYS A 1093 34.53 -26.97 7.60
N SER A 1094 33.96 -26.11 6.75
CA SER A 1094 34.61 -24.87 6.31
C SER A 1094 34.39 -23.71 7.31
N TRP A 1095 33.34 -23.80 8.12
CA TRP A 1095 33.00 -22.82 9.16
C TRP A 1095 32.07 -23.44 10.20
N VAL A 1096 32.32 -23.16 11.48
CA VAL A 1096 31.45 -23.59 12.59
C VAL A 1096 31.16 -22.41 13.51
N CYS A 1097 29.92 -21.94 13.54
CA CYS A 1097 29.42 -21.01 14.53
C CYS A 1097 28.75 -21.76 15.68
N VAL A 1098 29.32 -21.67 16.87
CA VAL A 1098 28.80 -22.28 18.08
C VAL A 1098 28.08 -21.22 18.90
N ARG A 1099 26.78 -21.39 19.09
CA ARG A 1099 25.97 -20.64 20.05
C ARG A 1099 25.81 -21.48 21.30
N THR A 1100 26.05 -20.91 22.47
CA THR A 1100 25.85 -21.65 23.73
C THR A 1100 25.35 -20.73 24.82
N GLY A 1101 24.52 -21.27 25.72
CA GLY A 1101 24.33 -20.66 27.03
C GLY A 1101 25.58 -20.84 27.90
N ILE A 1102 25.58 -20.24 29.08
CA ILE A 1102 26.58 -20.60 30.08
C ILE A 1102 26.27 -21.99 30.62
N PHE A 1103 27.28 -22.86 30.65
CA PHE A 1103 27.14 -24.15 31.34
C PHE A 1103 27.08 -23.96 32.86
N SER A 1104 26.27 -24.79 33.54
CA SER A 1104 26.16 -24.75 35.01
C SER A 1104 27.55 -24.93 35.65
N SER A 1105 27.80 -24.22 36.76
CA SER A 1105 29.04 -24.33 37.54
C SER A 1105 29.29 -25.74 38.09
N ASP A 1106 28.24 -26.56 38.19
CA ASP A 1106 28.31 -27.94 38.67
C ASP A 1106 28.94 -28.88 37.63
N TRP A 1107 29.17 -28.37 36.41
CA TRP A 1107 29.85 -29.13 35.37
C TRP A 1107 31.35 -29.26 35.69
N THR A 1108 31.78 -30.49 35.93
CA THR A 1108 33.20 -30.84 36.02
C THR A 1108 33.70 -31.16 34.63
N ALA A 1109 34.66 -30.38 34.15
CA ALA A 1109 35.30 -30.65 32.87
C ALA A 1109 35.87 -32.08 32.88
N PRO A 1110 35.56 -32.91 31.86
CA PRO A 1110 36.26 -34.17 31.71
C PRO A 1110 37.76 -33.87 31.67
N ALA A 1111 38.56 -34.62 32.43
CA ALA A 1111 40.01 -34.43 32.46
C ALA A 1111 40.54 -34.55 31.03
N VAL A 1112 40.84 -33.42 30.40
CA VAL A 1112 41.39 -33.37 29.05
C VAL A 1112 42.76 -34.03 29.13
N ALA A 1113 42.89 -35.22 28.54
CA ALA A 1113 44.19 -35.86 28.43
C ALA A 1113 45.13 -34.88 27.70
N PRO A 1114 46.33 -34.61 28.22
CA PRO A 1114 47.26 -33.69 27.58
C PRO A 1114 47.49 -34.13 26.13
N PRO A 1115 47.44 -33.20 25.16
CA PRO A 1115 47.62 -33.54 23.75
C PRO A 1115 48.97 -34.23 23.59
N SER A 1116 48.96 -35.45 23.03
CA SER A 1116 50.18 -36.16 22.64
C SER A 1116 50.97 -35.30 21.65
N ASP A 1117 52.21 -34.96 21.99
CA ASP A 1117 53.09 -34.03 21.22
C ASP A 1117 53.25 -34.44 19.74
N THR A 1118 52.96 -35.69 19.39
CA THR A 1118 53.01 -36.24 18.03
C THR A 1118 51.81 -35.90 17.13
N MET A 1119 50.71 -35.33 17.63
CA MET A 1119 49.53 -34.94 16.81
C MET A 1119 49.44 -33.43 16.49
N ALA A 1120 50.34 -32.59 17.01
CA ALA A 1120 50.18 -31.13 16.98
C ALA A 1120 50.34 -30.48 15.57
N GLU A 1121 50.93 -31.17 14.59
CA GLU A 1121 51.26 -30.58 13.28
C GLU A 1121 50.33 -30.99 12.12
N ALA A 1122 49.48 -32.02 12.26
CA ALA A 1122 48.72 -32.55 11.12
C ALA A 1122 47.18 -32.42 11.22
N VAL A 1123 46.63 -31.96 12.36
CA VAL A 1123 45.17 -31.83 12.51
C VAL A 1123 44.70 -30.53 11.87
N ALA A 1124 44.01 -30.64 10.72
CA ALA A 1124 43.30 -29.54 10.07
C ALA A 1124 42.36 -28.89 11.09
N ARG A 1125 42.70 -27.66 11.52
CA ARG A 1125 42.02 -26.96 12.61
C ARG A 1125 40.61 -26.56 12.23
N LEU A 1126 39.66 -26.73 13.14
CA LEU A 1126 38.27 -26.32 12.95
C LEU A 1126 38.14 -24.78 13.06
N PRO A 1127 37.66 -24.07 12.02
CA PRO A 1127 37.39 -22.64 12.09
C PRO A 1127 36.12 -22.37 12.92
N ILE A 1128 36.30 -22.12 14.23
CA ILE A 1128 35.19 -21.91 15.17
C ILE A 1128 34.96 -20.42 15.44
N SER A 1129 33.73 -19.94 15.20
CA SER A 1129 33.19 -18.69 15.73
C SER A 1129 32.32 -19.01 16.96
N LEU A 1130 32.59 -18.41 18.11
CA LEU A 1130 31.90 -18.71 19.37
C LEU A 1130 31.01 -17.54 19.84
N TRP A 1131 29.74 -17.83 20.08
CA TRP A 1131 28.71 -16.88 20.51
C TRP A 1131 28.14 -17.34 21.86
N VAL A 1132 28.53 -16.69 22.95
CA VAL A 1132 28.08 -17.05 24.30
C VAL A 1132 26.92 -16.15 24.71
N ARG A 1133 25.77 -16.75 25.04
CA ARG A 1133 24.56 -16.07 25.55
C ARG A 1133 24.43 -16.25 27.06
N GLY A 1134 23.76 -15.28 27.69
CA GLY A 1134 23.34 -15.38 29.09
C GLY A 1134 24.45 -15.11 30.10
N ALA A 1135 25.58 -14.54 29.67
CA ALA A 1135 26.66 -14.03 30.55
C ALA A 1135 26.12 -13.00 31.55
N THR A 1136 25.79 -13.43 32.78
CA THR A 1136 25.25 -12.57 33.83
C THR A 1136 26.28 -12.21 34.89
N GLN A 1137 25.97 -11.23 35.75
CA GLN A 1137 26.83 -10.91 36.88
C GLN A 1137 27.04 -12.15 37.77
N GLY A 1138 28.30 -12.43 38.14
CA GLY A 1138 28.72 -13.61 38.88
C GLY A 1138 29.09 -14.80 37.98
N SER A 1139 28.88 -14.72 36.66
CA SER A 1139 29.05 -15.85 35.75
C SER A 1139 30.40 -15.90 35.04
N CYS A 1140 31.35 -15.01 35.38
CA CYS A 1140 32.64 -14.88 34.71
C CYS A 1140 33.38 -16.22 34.57
N GLN A 1141 33.47 -16.98 35.67
CA GLN A 1141 34.18 -18.26 35.67
C GLN A 1141 33.49 -19.29 34.78
N ALA A 1142 32.16 -19.35 34.80
CA ALA A 1142 31.39 -20.28 33.98
C ALA A 1142 31.48 -19.92 32.48
N VAL A 1143 31.51 -18.62 32.14
CA VAL A 1143 31.79 -18.14 30.78
C VAL A 1143 33.21 -18.52 30.35
N LEU A 1144 34.20 -18.31 31.21
CA LEU A 1144 35.59 -18.69 30.93
C LEU A 1144 35.69 -20.19 30.66
N GLN A 1145 35.14 -21.05 31.53
CA GLN A 1145 35.15 -22.51 31.35
C GLN A 1145 34.47 -22.94 30.06
N THR A 1146 33.34 -22.30 29.71
CA THR A 1146 32.63 -22.52 28.45
C THR A 1146 33.51 -22.20 27.24
N ILE A 1147 34.20 -21.04 27.26
CA ILE A 1147 35.10 -20.63 26.17
C ILE A 1147 36.30 -21.57 26.08
N LEU A 1148 36.92 -21.90 27.22
CA LEU A 1148 38.10 -22.78 27.26
C LEU A 1148 37.78 -24.15 26.68
N PHE A 1149 36.70 -24.78 27.13
CA PHE A 1149 36.26 -26.09 26.64
C PHE A 1149 36.05 -26.11 25.11
N LEU A 1150 35.35 -25.12 24.57
CA LEU A 1150 35.10 -25.06 23.12
C LEU A 1150 36.34 -24.66 22.33
N SER A 1151 37.23 -23.85 22.92
CA SER A 1151 38.48 -23.46 22.29
C SER A 1151 39.51 -24.59 22.21
N THR A 1152 39.49 -25.54 23.16
CA THR A 1152 40.40 -26.70 23.11
C THR A 1152 40.15 -27.56 21.88
N ALA A 1153 38.89 -27.73 21.47
CA ALA A 1153 38.53 -28.41 20.22
C ALA A 1153 39.05 -27.67 18.96
N ALA A 1154 39.28 -26.36 19.05
CA ALA A 1154 39.82 -25.53 17.96
C ALA A 1154 41.35 -25.34 18.03
N GLY A 1155 42.05 -26.04 18.92
CA GLY A 1155 43.48 -25.84 19.16
C GLY A 1155 43.79 -24.44 19.72
N ASN A 1156 42.94 -23.95 20.62
CA ASN A 1156 43.02 -22.62 21.27
C ASN A 1156 43.01 -21.44 20.29
N ARG A 1157 42.34 -21.60 19.13
CA ARG A 1157 42.13 -20.53 18.15
C ARG A 1157 40.66 -20.41 17.78
N LEU A 1158 40.06 -19.26 18.07
CA LEU A 1158 38.72 -18.92 17.58
C LEU A 1158 38.85 -17.96 16.40
N GLU A 1159 37.98 -18.06 15.40
CA GLU A 1159 37.86 -17.02 14.38
C GLU A 1159 37.23 -15.76 14.97
N GLN A 1160 36.23 -15.95 15.83
CA GLN A 1160 35.45 -14.88 16.41
C GLN A 1160 34.95 -15.28 17.80
N LEU A 1161 34.93 -14.33 18.74
CA LEU A 1161 34.31 -14.50 20.05
C LEU A 1161 33.33 -13.35 20.30
N VAL A 1162 32.04 -13.69 20.42
CA VAL A 1162 30.95 -12.75 20.68
C VAL A 1162 30.26 -13.10 21.98
N LEU A 1163 30.13 -12.12 22.88
CA LEU A 1163 29.25 -12.21 24.04
C LEU A 1163 27.94 -11.52 23.69
N VAL A 1164 26.85 -12.30 23.66
CA VAL A 1164 25.51 -11.83 23.28
C VAL A 1164 24.72 -11.49 24.53
N SER A 1165 24.37 -10.21 24.68
CA SER A 1165 23.65 -9.65 25.83
C SER A 1165 24.36 -9.88 27.17
N PRO A 1166 25.68 -9.63 27.32
CA PRO A 1166 26.32 -9.81 28.61
C PRO A 1166 25.86 -8.73 29.59
N THR A 1167 25.49 -9.14 30.80
CA THR A 1167 25.32 -8.28 31.98
C THR A 1167 26.47 -8.48 32.98
N LEU A 1168 27.64 -8.93 32.49
CA LEU A 1168 28.86 -9.01 33.29
C LEU A 1168 29.28 -7.62 33.77
N GLU A 1169 29.77 -7.53 35.01
CA GLU A 1169 30.40 -6.30 35.47
C GLU A 1169 31.72 -6.04 34.73
N GLU A 1170 32.16 -4.78 34.68
CA GLU A 1170 33.43 -4.43 34.04
C GLU A 1170 34.64 -5.20 34.62
N ARG A 1171 34.65 -5.41 35.95
CA ARG A 1171 35.70 -6.20 36.62
C ARG A 1171 35.71 -7.66 36.16
N GLU A 1172 34.52 -8.25 35.99
CA GLU A 1172 34.37 -9.61 35.49
C GLU A 1172 34.79 -9.72 34.04
N LEU A 1173 34.44 -8.74 33.19
CA LEU A 1173 34.89 -8.71 31.81
C LEU A 1173 36.42 -8.58 31.71
N GLN A 1174 37.03 -7.72 32.54
CA GLN A 1174 38.49 -7.59 32.61
C GLN A 1174 39.15 -8.89 33.09
N GLN A 1175 38.60 -9.54 34.11
CA GLN A 1175 39.08 -10.83 34.61
C GLN A 1175 38.96 -11.91 33.54
N LEU A 1176 37.82 -11.99 32.84
CA LEU A 1176 37.62 -12.90 31.72
C LEU A 1176 38.70 -12.70 30.64
N LEU A 1177 38.93 -11.44 30.23
CA LEU A 1177 39.94 -11.11 29.23
C LEU A 1177 41.36 -11.48 29.68
N LEU A 1178 41.70 -11.21 30.94
CA LEU A 1178 43.00 -11.59 31.52
C LEU A 1178 43.20 -13.10 31.49
N CYS A 1179 42.18 -13.87 31.89
CA CYS A 1179 42.24 -15.33 31.88
C CYS A 1179 42.34 -15.90 30.45
N LEU A 1180 41.56 -15.35 29.50
CA LEU A 1180 41.64 -15.75 28.08
C LEU A 1180 43.02 -15.43 27.47
N TRP A 1181 43.65 -14.35 27.91
CA TRP A 1181 45.02 -14.03 27.51
C TRP A 1181 46.05 -14.99 28.12
N GLN A 1182 45.92 -15.32 29.41
CA GLN A 1182 46.83 -16.25 30.11
C GLN A 1182 46.83 -17.65 29.51
N VAL A 1183 45.67 -18.14 29.06
CA VAL A 1183 45.57 -19.44 28.36
C VAL A 1183 46.02 -19.36 26.89
N ARG A 1184 46.49 -18.20 26.44
CA ARG A 1184 46.94 -17.92 25.07
C ARG A 1184 45.87 -18.20 24.01
N LEU A 1185 44.60 -17.91 24.32
CA LEU A 1185 43.53 -18.01 23.34
C LEU A 1185 43.78 -16.99 22.21
N ARG A 1186 43.86 -17.46 20.97
CA ARG A 1186 44.10 -16.59 19.81
C ARG A 1186 42.78 -16.34 19.07
N ALA A 1187 42.45 -15.09 18.80
CA ALA A 1187 41.40 -14.77 17.84
C ALA A 1187 42.00 -14.59 16.44
N GLY A 1188 41.37 -15.12 15.40
CA GLY A 1188 41.75 -14.88 14.01
C GLY A 1188 41.51 -13.42 13.58
N PRO A 1189 42.24 -12.91 12.58
CA PRO A 1189 41.89 -11.64 11.96
C PRO A 1189 40.52 -11.76 11.28
N CYS A 1190 39.60 -10.85 11.60
CA CYS A 1190 38.24 -10.84 11.06
C CYS A 1190 38.30 -10.74 9.53
N ARG A 1191 37.80 -11.76 8.81
CA ARG A 1191 37.64 -11.71 7.35
C ARG A 1191 36.35 -10.94 7.04
N ASN A 1192 36.47 -9.74 6.49
CA ASN A 1192 35.42 -8.83 5.98
C ASN A 1192 34.59 -8.05 7.03
N PRO A 1193 34.81 -6.72 7.18
CA PRO A 1193 33.93 -5.82 7.92
C PRO A 1193 32.90 -5.06 7.05
N THR A 1194 32.81 -5.32 5.74
CA THR A 1194 31.86 -4.64 4.84
C THR A 1194 30.59 -5.46 4.66
N GLU A 1195 29.57 -5.20 5.51
CA GLU A 1195 28.14 -5.03 5.15
C GLU A 1195 27.23 -5.11 6.39
N ASP A 1196 26.44 -4.05 6.58
CA ASP A 1196 25.19 -3.90 7.34
C ASP A 1196 25.03 -4.52 8.74
N PHE A 1197 25.44 -3.83 9.82
CA PHE A 1197 24.86 -4.06 11.16
C PHE A 1197 24.72 -2.79 12.01
N MET A 1198 23.50 -2.54 12.53
CA MET A 1198 23.16 -1.42 13.42
C MET A 1198 23.40 -1.77 14.89
N GLU A 1199 24.06 -0.87 15.63
CA GLU A 1199 24.33 -0.97 17.07
C GLU A 1199 23.36 -0.07 17.90
N VAL A 1200 22.92 -0.55 19.07
CA VAL A 1200 22.14 0.20 20.09
C VAL A 1200 22.68 -0.18 21.46
N ARG A 1201 23.09 0.79 22.30
CA ARG A 1201 23.24 0.61 23.76
C ARG A 1201 23.01 1.91 24.55
N SER A 1202 22.27 1.79 25.64
CA SER A 1202 22.07 2.75 26.73
C SER A 1202 22.57 2.19 28.07
N GLY A 1203 23.06 3.05 28.98
CA GLY A 1203 23.28 2.75 30.41
C GLY A 1203 24.72 2.93 30.92
N ASP A 1204 24.92 3.90 31.82
CA ASP A 1204 26.17 4.38 32.48
C ASP A 1204 26.52 3.58 33.77
N PRO A 1205 27.80 3.32 34.08
CA PRO A 1205 28.34 3.85 35.36
C PRO A 1205 29.83 4.24 35.37
N THR A 1206 30.12 5.38 35.98
CA THR A 1206 31.44 5.92 36.33
C THR A 1206 32.04 5.34 37.63
N SER A 1207 33.30 4.88 37.62
CA SER A 1207 34.43 5.46 38.40
C SER A 1207 35.57 4.47 38.76
N VAL A 1208 36.79 5.04 38.86
CA VAL A 1208 38.04 4.54 39.47
C VAL A 1208 38.99 3.69 38.61
N LEU A 1209 39.95 4.35 37.92
CA LEU A 1209 41.38 4.01 37.89
C LEU A 1209 42.19 5.11 37.16
N LYS A 1210 42.83 6.00 37.94
CA LYS A 1210 43.99 6.82 37.54
C LYS A 1210 45.21 6.26 38.28
N ARG A 1211 46.37 6.30 37.63
CA ARG A 1211 47.69 5.70 37.96
C ARG A 1211 47.80 4.32 37.30
N VAL A 1212 48.65 4.11 36.30
CA VAL A 1212 50.12 4.20 36.37
C VAL A 1212 50.72 4.35 34.94
N ASN A 1213 51.81 5.13 34.85
CA ASN A 1213 52.85 5.22 33.80
C ASN A 1213 52.68 6.09 32.53
N THR A 1214 53.53 7.12 32.51
CA THR A 1214 53.96 8.00 31.42
C THR A 1214 55.48 7.89 31.30
N GLU A 1215 56.00 7.59 30.11
CA GLU A 1215 57.31 7.93 29.50
C GLU A 1215 57.33 7.14 28.17
N VAL A 1216 57.35 7.66 26.93
CA VAL A 1216 58.15 8.62 26.15
C VAL A 1216 59.58 8.15 25.88
N HIS A 1217 59.79 7.53 24.70
CA HIS A 1217 60.86 7.90 23.77
C HIS A 1217 60.53 7.49 22.33
N THR A 1218 61.00 8.33 21.41
CA THR A 1218 60.90 8.35 19.94
C THR A 1218 62.15 7.74 19.32
N GLU A 1219 62.05 7.03 18.19
CA GLU A 1219 62.88 7.25 16.99
C GLU A 1219 62.50 6.36 15.80
N ASP A 1220 62.78 6.90 14.61
CA ASP A 1220 62.48 6.46 13.25
C ASP A 1220 63.30 5.26 12.76
N THR A 1221 62.76 4.47 11.83
CA THR A 1221 63.50 4.13 10.59
C THR A 1221 62.61 3.51 9.49
N GLN A 1222 62.96 3.88 8.26
CA GLN A 1222 62.37 3.56 6.96
C GLN A 1222 62.67 2.12 6.47
N GLY A 1223 61.86 1.61 5.53
CA GLY A 1223 62.27 0.55 4.61
C GLY A 1223 61.12 -0.23 3.96
N SER A 1224 60.74 0.13 2.74
CA SER A 1224 59.99 -0.74 1.79
C SER A 1224 60.94 -1.75 1.13
N PRO A 1225 60.46 -2.90 0.59
CA PRO A 1225 60.16 -2.89 -0.85
C PRO A 1225 58.99 -3.79 -1.33
N THR A 1226 58.42 -3.32 -2.44
CA THR A 1226 57.73 -3.93 -3.61
C THR A 1226 57.55 -5.45 -3.78
N GLU A 1227 56.34 -5.84 -4.23
CA GLU A 1227 55.98 -6.80 -5.32
C GLU A 1227 54.43 -6.79 -5.41
N GLY A 1228 53.72 -6.53 -6.52
CA GLY A 1228 53.59 -7.25 -7.80
C GLY A 1228 52.10 -7.69 -7.94
N PRO A 1229 51.35 -7.39 -9.02
CA PRO A 1229 49.89 -7.55 -9.06
C PRO A 1229 49.48 -8.96 -9.51
N ILE A 1230 48.52 -9.58 -8.82
CA ILE A 1230 47.83 -10.80 -9.25
C ILE A 1230 46.37 -10.44 -9.55
N GLU A 1231 45.97 -10.67 -10.79
CA GLU A 1231 44.60 -10.59 -11.28
C GLU A 1231 43.74 -11.69 -10.63
N SER A 1232 42.52 -11.34 -10.19
CA SER A 1232 41.49 -12.29 -9.77
C SER A 1232 40.21 -12.06 -10.59
N PRO A 1233 39.53 -13.12 -11.06
CA PRO A 1233 38.28 -12.99 -11.78
C PRO A 1233 37.10 -12.74 -10.82
N THR A 1234 36.16 -11.94 -11.31
CA THR A 1234 34.88 -11.60 -10.68
C THR A 1234 33.93 -12.81 -10.60
N GLU A 1235 33.50 -13.17 -9.38
CA GLU A 1235 32.36 -14.07 -9.13
C GLU A 1235 31.18 -13.29 -8.54
N ASN A 1236 29.99 -13.56 -9.08
CA ASN A 1236 28.69 -13.08 -8.63
C ASN A 1236 28.31 -13.76 -7.30
N ALA A 1237 28.12 -12.98 -6.23
CA ALA A 1237 27.51 -13.46 -5.00
C ALA A 1237 26.09 -12.88 -4.85
N MET A 1238 25.07 -13.75 -4.85
CA MET A 1238 23.69 -13.41 -4.47
C MET A 1238 23.54 -13.46 -2.94
N GLY A 1239 22.84 -12.46 -2.38
CA GLY A 1239 22.76 -12.19 -0.95
C GLY A 1239 22.07 -13.26 -0.10
N LEU A 1240 22.64 -13.49 1.09
CA LEU A 1240 22.15 -14.40 2.14
C LEU A 1240 21.30 -13.65 3.20
N PRO A 1241 20.31 -14.30 3.85
CA PRO A 1241 19.43 -13.67 4.83
C PRO A 1241 20.01 -13.68 6.26
N SER A 1242 20.11 -12.52 6.91
CA SER A 1242 20.50 -12.39 8.32
C SER A 1242 19.29 -12.17 9.25
N HIS A 1243 19.23 -12.94 10.34
CA HIS A 1243 18.21 -12.86 11.40
C HIS A 1243 18.78 -12.15 12.64
N TYR A 1244 18.18 -11.02 13.07
CA TYR A 1244 18.49 -10.37 14.36
C TYR A 1244 17.23 -10.07 15.17
N ASP A 1245 17.27 -10.49 16.42
CA ASP A 1245 16.29 -10.22 17.46
C ASP A 1245 16.63 -8.87 18.12
N ARG A 1246 15.74 -7.87 18.00
CA ARG A 1246 15.99 -6.51 18.53
C ARG A 1246 15.63 -6.46 20.01
N THR A 1247 16.63 -6.58 20.88
CA THR A 1247 16.66 -6.04 22.29
C THR A 1247 17.96 -6.38 23.05
N GLY A 1248 18.97 -6.99 22.42
CA GLY A 1248 20.19 -7.44 23.08
C GLY A 1248 21.43 -6.56 22.88
N SER A 1249 22.18 -6.36 23.96
CA SER A 1249 23.47 -5.67 24.02
C SER A 1249 24.59 -6.57 23.47
N LEU A 1250 25.31 -6.28 22.38
CA LEU A 1250 26.42 -7.14 21.88
C LEU A 1250 27.81 -6.67 22.36
N VAL A 1251 28.74 -7.58 22.72
CA VAL A 1251 30.17 -7.28 22.96
C VAL A 1251 31.03 -8.15 22.07
N TRP A 1252 31.89 -7.51 21.28
CA TRP A 1252 32.87 -8.15 20.40
C TRP A 1252 34.24 -8.14 21.07
N LEU A 1253 34.90 -9.30 21.15
CA LEU A 1253 36.22 -9.43 21.75
C LEU A 1253 37.27 -9.78 20.67
N PHE A 1254 38.18 -8.84 20.41
CA PHE A 1254 39.34 -9.06 19.53
C PHE A 1254 40.58 -9.32 20.38
N ILE A 1255 41.09 -10.56 20.38
CA ILE A 1255 42.31 -10.94 21.10
C ILE A 1255 43.44 -11.12 20.09
N ASN A 1256 44.23 -10.07 19.89
CA ASN A 1256 45.39 -10.13 18.99
C ASN A 1256 46.63 -10.58 19.79
N SER A 1257 47.29 -11.65 19.33
CA SER A 1257 48.48 -12.20 19.98
C SER A 1257 49.69 -12.09 19.06
N GLN A 1258 50.26 -10.88 18.95
CA GLN A 1258 51.68 -10.79 18.62
C GLN A 1258 52.47 -10.77 19.93
N PRO A 1259 53.38 -11.73 20.17
CA PRO A 1259 54.33 -11.59 21.27
C PRO A 1259 55.23 -10.37 20.99
N PRO A 1260 55.62 -9.59 22.03
CA PRO A 1260 56.70 -8.64 21.86
C PRO A 1260 57.93 -9.40 21.37
N LYS A 1261 58.59 -8.92 20.31
CA LYS A 1261 59.90 -9.43 19.93
C LYS A 1261 60.82 -9.25 21.13
N ASP A 1262 61.46 -10.33 21.55
CA ASP A 1262 62.41 -10.36 22.66
C ASP A 1262 63.47 -9.26 22.46
N HIS A 1263 63.42 -8.25 23.32
CA HIS A 1263 64.60 -7.47 23.67
C HIS A 1263 64.83 -7.68 25.15
N GLU A 1264 65.89 -8.43 25.46
CA GLU A 1264 66.46 -8.54 26.80
C GLU A 1264 66.86 -7.14 27.31
N GLY A 1265 66.28 -6.74 28.44
CA GLY A 1265 66.59 -5.53 29.19
C GLY A 1265 65.57 -5.37 30.31
N GLU A 1266 66.01 -5.63 31.55
CA GLU A 1266 65.26 -5.75 32.83
C GLU A 1266 63.92 -5.04 32.99
#